data_AF-A0A2E0V177-F1
#
_entry.id   AF-A0A2E0V177-F1
#
_cell.length_a   1.000
_cell.length_b   1.000
_cell.length_c   1.000
_cell.angle_alpha   90.00
_cell.angle_beta   90.00
_cell.angle_gamma   90.00
#
_symmetry.space_group_name_H-M   'P 1'
#
loop_
_entity.id
_entity.type
_entity.pdbx_description
1 polymer ?
#
loop_
_entity_poly.entity_id
_entity_poly.type
_entity_poly.pdbx_seq_one_letter_code
_entity_poly.pdbx_strand_id
1 'polypeptide(L)'
;MESIQKSIVRIWGTSSITGGGFLVSEDYVVTCAHVIITAVPTNIDKALVVNVDFPFLAPLLIIRGKIQEFYPSKDDGSGDIALIKLIDPLPRGAIIPRFASVKKIWGHNFRSFGFPKNYKNGVYVSGKILGTDAAGWLQIEDIKETGFFLEPGFSGCPIWDEDQKAIIGMAVAVSNEKSKKVGFALTIDTISIILSSIKIETSISSEMFMVEDLPKDYIPRKKISEQILECILTRNNSKQTIGLIGPGGYGKTLLARAVCHDYRVVQEFVDGVFWITLGQNPDLIKSIEKLKFLLSGNTGHIVDIETATFELSRMLKNNRIFLVIDDVWRESDIKPFMQGGDNCVRLITTRNRSLISSIADKIIHVGAMTKDEAVALLSISLTSLDSNHLMILSKKLGRWPLLLKLVNATIREHINYGNKTILQALTYVNSSLEKKGLIAFDEHNSEDRSRAVQKTIGLSLAQLTDLENMRLLELSIYPPEQDIPLGTIFRLWKTTSGLDETECDEILLKFFRLSLIAHLDYEQNNVRIHDVIQEILSYQAKSILTKVHEQYLLSFQIDDWSKLDITEEYMWRWLGYHLIAAKRTEEFRDLVKNISFLAKKTFINGVYLALKDIEYISNHYPDDQILREELNSYRNCMHLLANLNRQKDIHNTIRNRFVGIRKLLLESDNLVGPYWETDELYPDSPHNALIRTIRGHEGEIYSCDIAFDGNSIITASSDKTIRLWDSSSGEQLRKFSGHTDDISCCCITPNNKLLFSGSFDGSLISWDVKTGLPLHTFLGHSSEILACITDPKSEYLISCSMDGLIKIWNITSGDCLYTLSGHEDAVNGCCVSDKSNLLISVSRDNTVRIWNLYSWDALATLRGHTDWVNDCKVTLDGEKIITASRDTTIRVWDIQDDFKCVAKFVGHTKNIQACNVDSRSERIVSASWDKTVRVWDIRSRKQIMCLYGHDHWVNDCMFDTSGQLVFSVSDDRSIKIWDLNTVENPSQVTETESVGTCAIANQSPLIVYSGVNGSITVVDIFKKDRVCFKGHTKIVNKCIFSLDDTKIISASNDCNLGVWDVSTTQLIYLYSGHKAEVTCCDIDDQGIVASCSVDKSIILWDSNNGMTLHELIGHTDVVRCCCYSKDKKWILSGSDDKSLRLWRREQNKVIIENIYNHKSAVWSCCFDSVGQKLLVAGMRDGSIAIWDLEISSKPRLYWKGHNDGVSGCVFSDDGKYIITIAGDGAIKMWDVKDGKCLLEEYVDGQVFACDIRQDILVVGGKRGLYNFKIIY
;
A
#
# COMPACT_ATOMS: atom_id res chain seq x y z
N MET A 1 39.04 13.70 -19.35
CA MET A 1 40.43 13.36 -18.98
C MET A 1 40.89 14.16 -17.77
N GLU A 2 40.76 15.50 -17.78
CA GLU A 2 41.03 16.34 -16.60
C GLU A 2 40.24 15.94 -15.34
N SER A 3 39.02 15.41 -15.50
CA SER A 3 38.19 14.94 -14.38
C SER A 3 38.75 13.72 -13.66
N ILE A 4 39.33 12.77 -14.39
CA ILE A 4 39.90 11.52 -13.85
C ILE A 4 41.26 11.79 -13.20
N GLN A 5 42.05 12.68 -13.80
CA GLN A 5 43.33 13.10 -13.22
C GLN A 5 43.15 13.66 -11.80
N LYS A 6 42.04 14.33 -11.54
CA LYS A 6 41.69 14.87 -10.21
C LYS A 6 41.21 13.80 -9.21
N SER A 7 40.97 12.55 -9.63
CA SER A 7 40.62 11.43 -8.75
C SER A 7 41.79 10.48 -8.47
N ILE A 8 42.89 10.60 -9.20
CA ILE A 8 44.06 9.72 -9.10
C ILE A 8 44.94 10.10 -7.91
N VAL A 9 45.40 9.08 -7.20
CA VAL A 9 46.19 9.19 -5.98
C VAL A 9 47.53 8.48 -6.17
N ARG A 10 48.64 9.09 -5.71
CA ARG A 10 49.94 8.40 -5.56
C ARG A 10 50.10 7.90 -4.14
N ILE A 11 50.60 6.68 -4.01
CA ILE A 11 50.90 6.06 -2.71
C ILE A 11 52.41 6.07 -2.50
N TRP A 12 52.83 6.63 -1.36
CA TRP A 12 54.23 6.77 -0.99
C TRP A 12 54.66 5.65 -0.04
N GLY A 13 55.75 4.97 -0.38
CA GLY A 13 56.54 4.17 0.55
C GLY A 13 57.60 5.02 1.26
N THR A 14 58.48 4.37 2.04
CA THR A 14 59.49 5.04 2.89
C THR A 14 60.46 5.96 2.13
N SER A 15 60.76 5.69 0.86
CA SER A 15 61.67 6.53 0.05
C SER A 15 61.29 6.69 -1.42
N SER A 16 60.16 6.14 -1.89
CA SER A 16 59.70 6.19 -3.29
C SER A 16 58.21 5.94 -3.44
N ILE A 17 57.63 6.34 -4.57
CA ILE A 17 56.25 5.99 -4.96
C ILE A 17 56.18 4.47 -5.18
N THR A 18 55.22 3.80 -4.55
CA THR A 18 55.06 2.34 -4.63
C THR A 18 53.95 1.90 -5.59
N GLY A 19 52.96 2.77 -5.83
CA GLY A 19 51.88 2.51 -6.78
C GLY A 19 50.87 3.65 -6.79
N GLY A 20 49.73 3.43 -7.45
CA GLY A 20 48.63 4.39 -7.53
C GLY A 20 47.34 3.88 -6.91
N GLY A 21 46.37 4.78 -6.82
CA GLY A 21 45.02 4.51 -6.34
C GLY A 21 44.04 5.52 -6.93
N PHE A 22 42.77 5.38 -6.60
CA PHE A 22 41.75 6.36 -6.96
C PHE A 22 40.68 6.50 -5.88
N LEU A 23 40.07 7.67 -5.84
CA LEU A 23 39.00 8.03 -4.91
C LEU A 23 37.71 7.26 -5.25
N VAL A 24 37.06 6.66 -4.24
CA VAL A 24 35.73 6.01 -4.37
C VAL A 24 34.63 6.70 -3.57
N SER A 25 35.01 7.48 -2.55
CA SER A 25 34.14 8.43 -1.85
C SER A 25 35.01 9.56 -1.25
N GLU A 26 34.40 10.56 -0.60
CA GLU A 26 35.14 11.69 -0.01
C GLU A 26 36.23 11.25 0.98
N ASP A 27 36.03 10.10 1.64
CA ASP A 27 36.91 9.60 2.70
C ASP A 27 37.80 8.42 2.27
N TYR A 28 37.56 7.79 1.11
CA TYR A 28 38.14 6.49 0.79
C TYR A 28 38.86 6.44 -0.56
N VAL A 29 40.05 5.84 -0.54
CA VAL A 29 40.88 5.53 -1.70
C VAL A 29 41.05 4.01 -1.81
N VAL A 30 40.86 3.49 -3.02
CA VAL A 30 41.08 2.07 -3.35
C VAL A 30 42.41 1.91 -4.08
N THR A 31 43.14 0.84 -3.76
CA THR A 31 44.40 0.44 -4.41
C THR A 31 44.62 -1.08 -4.36
N CYS A 32 45.67 -1.58 -4.99
CA CYS A 32 46.08 -2.98 -4.88
C CYS A 32 46.70 -3.29 -3.53
N ALA A 33 46.47 -4.51 -3.04
CA ALA A 33 46.97 -4.91 -1.75
C ALA A 33 48.52 -5.00 -1.74
N HIS A 34 49.13 -5.60 -2.75
CA HIS A 34 50.59 -5.67 -2.81
C HIS A 34 51.30 -4.29 -2.83
N VAL A 35 50.62 -3.22 -3.27
CA VAL A 35 51.15 -1.83 -3.24
C VAL A 35 51.34 -1.36 -1.79
N ILE A 36 50.40 -1.69 -0.91
CA ILE A 36 50.49 -1.36 0.53
C ILE A 36 51.55 -2.20 1.24
N ILE A 37 51.62 -3.51 0.96
CA ILE A 37 52.67 -4.40 1.51
C ILE A 37 54.05 -3.86 1.17
N THR A 38 54.22 -3.32 -0.04
CA THR A 38 55.48 -2.71 -0.47
C THR A 38 55.72 -1.34 0.18
N ALA A 39 54.65 -0.58 0.49
CA ALA A 39 54.74 0.74 1.11
C ALA A 39 55.05 0.69 2.61
N VAL A 40 54.65 -0.37 3.31
CA VAL A 40 54.76 -0.50 4.78
C VAL A 40 55.60 -1.73 5.16
N PRO A 41 56.81 -1.57 5.75
CA PRO A 41 57.64 -2.69 6.19
C PRO A 41 56.98 -3.54 7.29
N THR A 42 57.19 -4.86 7.24
CA THR A 42 56.49 -5.94 7.97
C THR A 42 56.68 -6.02 9.49
N ASN A 43 57.02 -4.94 10.18
CA ASN A 43 57.04 -4.91 11.64
C ASN A 43 56.46 -3.58 12.12
N ILE A 44 55.30 -3.60 12.78
CA ILE A 44 54.91 -2.78 13.96
C ILE A 44 53.38 -2.86 14.19
N ASP A 45 53.00 -3.29 15.40
CA ASP A 45 51.67 -3.32 16.02
C ASP A 45 51.03 -1.92 16.29
N LYS A 46 51.27 -0.91 15.46
CA LYS A 46 50.69 0.43 15.64
C LYS A 46 50.29 1.05 14.30
N ALA A 47 48.97 1.20 14.12
CA ALA A 47 48.28 2.03 13.13
C ALA A 47 49.00 2.17 11.77
N LEU A 48 48.63 1.31 10.81
CA LEU A 48 49.09 1.33 9.43
C LEU A 48 48.64 2.62 8.71
N VAL A 49 49.44 3.69 8.83
CA VAL A 49 49.22 4.96 8.14
C VAL A 49 50.16 5.04 6.93
N VAL A 50 49.61 5.38 5.77
CA VAL A 50 50.33 5.62 4.51
C VAL A 50 50.20 7.08 4.10
N ASN A 51 51.25 7.60 3.45
CA ASN A 51 51.22 8.93 2.87
C ASN A 51 50.72 8.83 1.42
N VAL A 52 49.78 9.69 1.07
CA VAL A 52 49.24 9.79 -0.29
C VAL A 52 49.21 11.24 -0.75
N ASP A 53 49.26 11.48 -2.06
CA ASP A 53 49.03 12.80 -2.63
C ASP A 53 48.22 12.75 -3.93
N PHE A 54 47.71 13.91 -4.35
CA PHE A 54 46.96 14.09 -5.59
C PHE A 54 47.83 14.87 -6.59
N PRO A 55 48.52 14.21 -7.54
CA PRO A 55 49.53 14.84 -8.39
C PRO A 55 49.01 15.95 -9.31
N PHE A 56 47.70 16.02 -9.52
CA PHE A 56 47.04 16.96 -10.44
C PHE A 56 46.28 18.08 -9.74
N LEU A 57 46.43 18.22 -8.42
CA LEU A 57 45.84 19.29 -7.62
C LEU A 57 46.94 20.20 -7.08
N ALA A 58 46.74 21.52 -7.16
CA ALA A 58 47.66 22.52 -6.64
C ALA A 58 47.07 23.17 -5.37
N PRO A 59 47.86 23.33 -4.28
CA PRO A 59 49.24 22.88 -4.10
C PRO A 59 49.34 21.36 -3.87
N LEU A 60 50.46 20.76 -4.29
CA LEU A 60 50.81 19.37 -4.00
C LEU A 60 50.96 19.18 -2.48
N LEU A 61 49.95 18.60 -1.86
CA LEU A 61 49.92 18.33 -0.42
C LEU A 61 49.96 16.82 -0.18
N ILE A 62 50.94 16.36 0.61
CA ILE A 62 50.96 14.99 1.09
C ILE A 62 50.00 14.90 2.28
N ILE A 63 49.01 14.03 2.17
CA ILE A 63 48.01 13.74 3.21
C ILE A 63 48.20 12.33 3.74
N ARG A 64 47.77 12.10 4.98
CA ARG A 64 47.84 10.79 5.64
C ARG A 64 46.54 10.02 5.44
N GLY A 65 46.67 8.74 5.14
CA GLY A 65 45.56 7.79 5.08
C GLY A 65 45.81 6.60 6.00
N LYS A 66 44.78 6.16 6.73
CA LYS A 66 44.81 4.94 7.55
C LYS A 66 44.31 3.77 6.71
N ILE A 67 45.08 2.67 6.67
CA ILE A 67 44.64 1.44 6.04
C ILE A 67 43.53 0.83 6.90
N GLN A 68 42.34 0.66 6.33
CA GLN A 68 41.16 0.18 7.06
C GLN A 68 40.97 -1.32 6.89
N GLU A 69 40.98 -1.80 5.66
CA GLU A 69 40.90 -3.22 5.31
C GLU A 69 41.87 -3.54 4.18
N PHE A 70 42.34 -4.78 4.18
CA PHE A 70 43.39 -5.25 3.30
C PHE A 70 43.21 -6.74 3.03
N TYR A 71 42.99 -7.10 1.77
CA TYR A 71 42.82 -8.47 1.34
C TYR A 71 44.04 -8.84 0.47
N PRO A 72 44.99 -9.68 0.95
CA PRO A 72 46.05 -10.19 0.09
C PRO A 72 45.48 -11.28 -0.84
N SER A 73 46.00 -11.33 -2.07
CA SER A 73 45.63 -12.33 -3.08
C SER A 73 45.72 -13.77 -2.54
N LYS A 74 44.65 -14.57 -2.71
CA LYS A 74 44.69 -16.04 -2.58
C LYS A 74 45.27 -16.66 -3.86
N ASP A 75 45.67 -17.94 -3.83
CA ASP A 75 46.27 -18.66 -4.98
C ASP A 75 45.39 -18.70 -6.26
N ASP A 76 44.12 -18.26 -6.20
CA ASP A 76 43.21 -18.08 -7.35
C ASP A 76 43.15 -16.65 -7.91
N GLY A 77 43.98 -15.74 -7.38
CA GLY A 77 44.07 -14.33 -7.77
C GLY A 77 42.97 -13.44 -7.19
N SER A 78 41.85 -13.98 -6.70
CA SER A 78 40.75 -13.15 -6.20
C SER A 78 41.15 -12.43 -4.90
N GLY A 79 41.00 -11.10 -4.87
CA GLY A 79 41.03 -10.32 -3.63
C GLY A 79 42.19 -9.34 -3.44
N ASP A 80 43.05 -9.03 -4.40
CA ASP A 80 44.17 -8.07 -4.23
C ASP A 80 43.72 -6.59 -4.12
N ILE A 81 42.99 -6.24 -3.07
CA ILE A 81 42.38 -4.92 -2.84
C ILE A 81 42.71 -4.41 -1.44
N ALA A 82 43.07 -3.13 -1.36
CA ALA A 82 43.25 -2.40 -0.11
C ALA A 82 42.44 -1.10 -0.09
N LEU A 83 41.87 -0.80 1.07
CA LEU A 83 41.09 0.40 1.31
C LEU A 83 41.83 1.34 2.29
N ILE A 84 42.07 2.57 1.85
CA ILE A 84 42.70 3.62 2.64
C ILE A 84 41.65 4.67 2.99
N LYS A 85 41.42 4.88 4.29
CA LYS A 85 40.61 5.99 4.80
C LYS A 85 41.47 7.23 4.98
N LEU A 86 41.15 8.33 4.31
CA LEU A 86 41.86 9.59 4.47
C LEU A 86 41.65 10.14 5.90
N ILE A 87 42.74 10.55 6.54
CA ILE A 87 42.73 11.16 7.89
C ILE A 87 42.68 12.68 7.77
N ASP A 88 43.46 13.22 6.83
CA ASP A 88 43.50 14.65 6.55
C ASP A 88 42.44 14.98 5.45
N PRO A 89 41.83 16.17 5.47
CA PRO A 89 40.71 16.51 4.57
C PRO A 89 41.09 16.49 3.09
N LEU A 90 40.14 16.07 2.25
CA LEU A 90 40.32 15.95 0.81
C LEU A 90 40.72 17.31 0.18
N PRO A 91 41.76 17.37 -0.67
CA PRO A 91 42.18 18.62 -1.29
C PRO A 91 41.09 19.23 -2.18
N ARG A 92 40.94 20.57 -2.12
CA ARG A 92 39.96 21.30 -2.94
C ARG A 92 40.18 21.01 -4.43
N GLY A 93 39.13 20.54 -5.10
CA GLY A 93 39.14 20.21 -6.52
C GLY A 93 39.33 18.72 -6.85
N ALA A 94 39.51 17.85 -5.85
CA ALA A 94 39.39 16.41 -6.04
C ALA A 94 37.96 16.02 -6.46
N ILE A 95 37.84 15.01 -7.33
CA ILE A 95 36.56 14.58 -7.90
C ILE A 95 36.39 13.09 -7.66
N ILE A 96 35.19 12.68 -7.20
CA ILE A 96 34.82 11.26 -7.18
C ILE A 96 34.40 10.87 -8.62
N PRO A 97 35.10 9.91 -9.24
CA PRO A 97 34.84 9.51 -10.61
C PRO A 97 33.55 8.67 -10.72
N ARG A 98 32.90 8.69 -11.89
CA ARG A 98 31.77 7.80 -12.19
C ARG A 98 32.26 6.36 -12.35
N PHE A 99 31.49 5.41 -11.84
CA PHE A 99 31.72 3.97 -11.98
C PHE A 99 30.69 3.34 -12.92
N ALA A 100 31.08 2.33 -13.70
CA ALA A 100 30.17 1.61 -14.60
C ALA A 100 30.49 0.12 -14.69
N SER A 101 29.45 -0.72 -14.79
CA SER A 101 29.61 -2.17 -14.92
C SER A 101 30.18 -2.55 -16.30
N VAL A 102 30.87 -3.69 -16.35
CA VAL A 102 31.61 -4.20 -17.52
C VAL A 102 30.69 -4.90 -18.54
N LYS A 103 29.37 -4.81 -18.40
CA LYS A 103 28.43 -5.47 -19.33
C LYS A 103 28.45 -4.79 -20.71
N LYS A 104 28.76 -5.55 -21.76
CA LYS A 104 28.72 -5.15 -23.20
C LYS A 104 29.74 -4.07 -23.63
N ILE A 105 30.97 -4.08 -23.10
CA ILE A 105 32.02 -3.08 -23.44
C ILE A 105 33.20 -3.62 -24.26
N TRP A 106 33.04 -4.79 -24.88
CA TRP A 106 34.14 -5.45 -25.61
C TRP A 106 34.51 -4.67 -26.88
N GLY A 107 35.81 -4.37 -27.03
CA GLY A 107 36.33 -3.56 -28.12
C GLY A 107 36.40 -2.06 -27.84
N HIS A 108 35.85 -1.58 -26.70
CA HIS A 108 35.99 -0.19 -26.26
C HIS A 108 37.45 0.19 -26.01
N ASN A 109 37.76 1.48 -26.14
CA ASN A 109 39.08 2.01 -25.81
C ASN A 109 39.18 2.30 -24.31
N PHE A 110 40.27 1.85 -23.69
CA PHE A 110 40.55 2.19 -22.30
C PHE A 110 41.75 3.12 -22.17
N ARG A 111 41.80 3.87 -21.06
CA ARG A 111 43.00 4.56 -20.58
C ARG A 111 43.27 4.22 -19.12
N SER A 112 44.54 4.12 -18.75
CA SER A 112 44.97 4.03 -17.35
C SER A 112 46.19 4.93 -17.11
N PHE A 113 46.33 5.45 -15.90
CA PHE A 113 47.39 6.40 -15.54
C PHE A 113 48.18 5.87 -14.36
N GLY A 114 49.50 5.70 -14.50
CA GLY A 114 50.36 5.06 -13.50
C GLY A 114 51.68 5.79 -13.25
N PHE A 115 52.44 5.30 -12.26
CA PHE A 115 53.66 5.92 -11.74
C PHE A 115 54.86 4.96 -11.72
N PRO A 116 55.39 4.54 -12.88
CA PRO A 116 56.56 3.66 -12.96
C PRO A 116 57.84 4.33 -12.41
N LYS A 117 58.81 3.52 -11.96
CA LYS A 117 60.00 3.94 -11.16
C LYS A 117 60.78 5.15 -11.69
N ASN A 118 60.79 5.41 -13.00
CA ASN A 118 61.52 6.52 -13.63
C ASN A 118 60.66 7.74 -13.98
N TYR A 119 59.34 7.73 -13.72
CA TYR A 119 58.40 8.77 -14.14
C TYR A 119 57.56 9.28 -12.97
N LYS A 120 58.17 10.14 -12.14
CA LYS A 120 57.52 10.71 -10.93
C LYS A 120 56.26 11.55 -11.23
N ASN A 121 56.16 12.12 -12.43
CA ASN A 121 54.99 12.89 -12.88
C ASN A 121 53.87 12.01 -13.47
N GLY A 122 54.09 10.69 -13.52
CA GLY A 122 53.17 9.70 -14.07
C GLY A 122 53.10 9.68 -15.60
N VAL A 123 52.57 8.57 -16.12
CA VAL A 123 52.38 8.31 -17.56
C VAL A 123 51.02 7.63 -17.77
N TYR A 124 50.43 7.79 -18.96
CA TYR A 124 49.22 7.09 -19.34
C TYR A 124 49.49 6.00 -20.36
N VAL A 125 48.69 4.94 -20.31
CA VAL A 125 48.61 3.86 -21.29
C VAL A 125 47.19 3.83 -21.85
N SER A 126 47.06 3.49 -23.12
CA SER A 126 45.79 3.33 -23.81
C SER A 126 45.76 2.03 -24.60
N GLY A 127 44.60 1.40 -24.69
CA GLY A 127 44.46 0.15 -25.42
C GLY A 127 43.01 -0.26 -25.60
N LYS A 128 42.77 -1.55 -25.86
CA LYS A 128 41.42 -2.09 -26.05
C LYS A 128 41.03 -3.09 -24.98
N ILE A 129 39.74 -3.08 -24.65
CA ILE A 129 39.14 -4.05 -23.74
C ILE A 129 38.79 -5.31 -24.53
N LEU A 130 39.35 -6.46 -24.12
CA LEU A 130 39.20 -7.72 -24.83
C LEU A 130 38.01 -8.55 -24.33
N GLY A 131 37.73 -8.51 -23.03
CA GLY A 131 36.77 -9.42 -22.40
C GLY A 131 37.00 -9.57 -20.90
N THR A 132 36.24 -10.47 -20.29
CA THR A 132 36.53 -11.02 -18.96
C THR A 132 36.93 -12.47 -19.06
N ASP A 133 37.90 -12.92 -18.27
CA ASP A 133 38.27 -14.33 -18.19
C ASP A 133 37.30 -15.16 -17.32
N ALA A 134 37.55 -16.47 -17.24
CA ALA A 134 36.73 -17.40 -16.46
C ALA A 134 36.74 -17.11 -14.94
N ALA A 135 37.72 -16.35 -14.45
CA ALA A 135 37.82 -15.92 -13.06
C ALA A 135 37.23 -14.50 -12.84
N GLY A 136 36.64 -13.89 -13.87
CA GLY A 136 35.99 -12.58 -13.80
C GLY A 136 36.94 -11.39 -13.96
N TRP A 137 38.21 -11.61 -14.34
CA TRP A 137 39.18 -10.54 -14.53
C TRP A 137 39.02 -9.86 -15.88
N LEU A 138 39.10 -8.54 -15.88
CA LEU A 138 39.09 -7.73 -17.09
C LEU A 138 40.42 -7.91 -17.85
N GLN A 139 40.35 -8.43 -19.07
CA GLN A 139 41.48 -8.55 -19.98
C GLN A 139 41.58 -7.32 -20.87
N ILE A 140 42.78 -6.72 -20.91
CA ILE A 140 43.07 -5.53 -21.70
C ILE A 140 44.31 -5.76 -22.57
N GLU A 141 44.23 -5.36 -23.85
CA GLU A 141 45.36 -5.37 -24.79
C GLU A 141 45.94 -3.96 -24.88
N ASP A 142 47.22 -3.85 -24.55
CA ASP A 142 47.97 -2.61 -24.70
C ASP A 142 48.27 -2.33 -26.18
N ILE A 143 47.98 -1.11 -26.64
CA ILE A 143 48.29 -0.68 -28.00
C ILE A 143 49.49 0.27 -27.94
N LYS A 144 50.54 -0.09 -28.68
CA LYS A 144 51.87 0.53 -28.70
C LYS A 144 51.91 1.96 -29.31
N GLU A 145 50.86 2.78 -29.14
CA GLU A 145 50.80 4.17 -29.62
C GLU A 145 51.47 5.16 -28.65
N THR A 146 51.46 4.89 -27.35
CA THR A 146 51.95 5.84 -26.32
C THR A 146 53.41 5.65 -25.91
N GLY A 147 54.06 4.56 -26.33
CA GLY A 147 55.47 4.25 -26.04
C GLY A 147 55.74 3.64 -24.65
N PHE A 148 54.71 3.43 -23.82
CA PHE A 148 54.80 2.82 -22.49
C PHE A 148 53.94 1.56 -22.41
N PHE A 149 54.32 0.61 -21.54
CA PHE A 149 53.54 -0.58 -21.27
C PHE A 149 52.97 -0.56 -19.85
N LEU A 150 51.88 -1.32 -19.61
CA LEU A 150 51.52 -1.71 -18.25
C LEU A 150 52.73 -2.45 -17.63
N GLU A 151 53.32 -1.84 -16.60
CA GLU A 151 54.52 -2.29 -15.89
C GLU A 151 54.35 -2.03 -14.38
N PRO A 152 55.22 -2.60 -13.50
CA PRO A 152 55.22 -2.31 -12.07
C PRO A 152 55.24 -0.79 -11.80
N GLY A 153 54.12 -0.26 -11.30
CA GLY A 153 53.85 1.19 -11.18
C GLY A 153 52.44 1.60 -11.65
N PHE A 154 51.76 0.76 -12.43
CA PHE A 154 50.32 0.90 -12.76
C PHE A 154 49.40 0.14 -11.80
N SER A 155 49.96 -0.69 -10.92
CA SER A 155 49.20 -1.41 -9.91
C SER A 155 48.40 -0.46 -9.01
N GLY A 156 47.11 -0.74 -8.87
CA GLY A 156 46.17 0.04 -8.08
C GLY A 156 45.56 1.23 -8.83
N CYS A 157 46.01 1.52 -10.05
CA CYS A 157 45.47 2.62 -10.84
C CYS A 157 44.13 2.27 -11.52
N PRO A 158 43.25 3.25 -11.77
CA PRO A 158 41.96 3.00 -12.40
C PRO A 158 42.09 2.66 -13.89
N ILE A 159 41.20 1.79 -14.38
CA ILE A 159 40.93 1.57 -15.80
C ILE A 159 39.70 2.39 -16.18
N TRP A 160 39.89 3.36 -17.07
CA TRP A 160 38.84 4.24 -17.59
C TRP A 160 38.38 3.79 -18.96
N ASP A 161 37.07 3.60 -19.14
CA ASP A 161 36.44 3.42 -20.45
C ASP A 161 36.14 4.78 -21.09
N GLU A 162 36.70 5.03 -22.28
CA GLU A 162 36.50 6.27 -23.01
C GLU A 162 35.06 6.46 -23.49
N ASP A 163 34.38 5.36 -23.82
CA ASP A 163 33.05 5.39 -24.42
C ASP A 163 31.97 5.62 -23.36
N GLN A 164 32.04 4.90 -22.23
CA GLN A 164 31.14 5.08 -21.10
C GLN A 164 31.47 6.31 -20.24
N LYS A 165 32.67 6.88 -20.42
CA LYS A 165 33.21 7.94 -19.56
C LYS A 165 33.09 7.60 -18.07
N ALA A 166 33.57 6.40 -17.71
CA ALA A 166 33.51 5.88 -16.35
C ALA A 166 34.72 4.97 -16.03
N ILE A 167 35.03 4.80 -14.75
CA ILE A 167 35.97 3.78 -14.26
C ILE A 167 35.23 2.44 -14.21
N ILE A 168 35.83 1.44 -14.86
CA ILE A 168 35.26 0.08 -14.99
C ILE A 168 36.05 -0.97 -14.19
N GLY A 169 37.22 -0.59 -13.65
CA GLY A 169 38.08 -1.50 -12.90
C GLY A 169 39.39 -0.88 -12.40
N MET A 170 40.25 -1.72 -11.83
CA MET A 170 41.56 -1.38 -11.26
C MET A 170 42.64 -2.31 -11.79
N ALA A 171 43.78 -1.79 -12.24
CA ALA A 171 44.89 -2.59 -12.77
C ALA A 171 45.65 -3.33 -11.65
N VAL A 172 45.98 -4.62 -11.87
CA VAL A 172 46.57 -5.48 -10.81
C VAL A 172 47.84 -6.23 -11.25
N ALA A 173 47.87 -6.86 -12.44
CA ALA A 173 49.03 -7.66 -12.88
C ALA A 173 49.20 -7.69 -14.42
N VAL A 174 50.42 -7.98 -14.89
CA VAL A 174 50.80 -8.05 -16.30
C VAL A 174 51.47 -9.40 -16.58
N SER A 175 51.01 -10.13 -17.59
CA SER A 175 51.67 -11.37 -18.02
C SER A 175 52.91 -11.07 -18.87
N ASN A 176 54.01 -11.76 -18.59
CA ASN A 176 55.32 -11.58 -19.25
C ASN A 176 55.52 -12.53 -20.45
N GLU A 177 54.49 -12.75 -21.27
CA GLU A 177 54.63 -13.58 -22.49
C GLU A 177 55.00 -12.75 -23.73
N LYS A 178 56.00 -13.24 -24.47
CA LYS A 178 56.86 -12.47 -25.41
C LYS A 178 56.24 -12.12 -26.78
N SER A 179 54.92 -12.11 -26.97
CA SER A 179 54.34 -11.72 -28.27
C SER A 179 53.03 -10.90 -28.26
N LYS A 180 52.33 -10.79 -27.14
CA LYS A 180 51.24 -9.81 -26.89
C LYS A 180 51.16 -9.60 -25.37
N LYS A 181 51.41 -8.38 -24.87
CA LYS A 181 51.30 -8.10 -23.42
C LYS A 181 49.83 -7.84 -23.08
N VAL A 182 49.14 -8.86 -22.58
CA VAL A 182 47.79 -8.74 -22.01
C VAL A 182 47.93 -8.35 -20.54
N GLY A 183 47.26 -7.24 -20.16
CA GLY A 183 47.13 -6.81 -18.77
C GLY A 183 45.82 -7.32 -18.14
N PHE A 184 45.82 -7.46 -16.82
CA PHE A 184 44.66 -7.89 -16.04
C PHE A 184 44.25 -6.81 -15.04
N ALA A 185 42.94 -6.58 -14.96
CA ALA A 185 42.32 -5.65 -14.01
C ALA A 185 41.15 -6.30 -13.27
N LEU A 186 40.97 -5.93 -12.01
CA LEU A 186 39.78 -6.26 -11.24
C LEU A 186 38.61 -5.38 -11.70
N THR A 187 37.44 -5.97 -11.87
CA THR A 187 36.23 -5.24 -12.30
C THR A 187 35.66 -4.41 -11.17
N ILE A 188 34.99 -3.31 -11.50
CA ILE A 188 34.33 -2.47 -10.49
C ILE A 188 33.22 -3.22 -9.74
N ASP A 189 32.58 -4.19 -10.39
CA ASP A 189 31.58 -5.08 -9.79
C ASP A 189 32.21 -5.95 -8.67
N THR A 190 33.46 -6.36 -8.83
CA THR A 190 34.18 -7.11 -7.78
C THR A 190 34.55 -6.18 -6.61
N ILE A 191 34.97 -4.95 -6.91
CA ILE A 191 35.31 -3.94 -5.91
C ILE A 191 34.04 -3.52 -5.13
N SER A 192 32.88 -3.42 -5.79
CA SER A 192 31.62 -2.99 -5.18
C SER A 192 31.01 -4.00 -4.21
N ILE A 193 31.16 -5.31 -4.47
CA ILE A 193 30.79 -6.37 -3.52
C ILE A 193 31.55 -6.19 -2.20
N ILE A 194 32.83 -5.84 -2.27
CA ILE A 194 33.64 -5.61 -1.08
C ILE A 194 33.24 -4.28 -0.41
N LEU A 195 33.04 -3.20 -1.16
CA LEU A 195 32.63 -1.90 -0.62
C LEU A 195 31.24 -1.94 0.07
N SER A 196 30.30 -2.69 -0.50
CA SER A 196 28.97 -2.89 0.09
C SER A 196 29.00 -3.69 1.40
N SER A 197 29.92 -4.66 1.53
CA SER A 197 30.12 -5.40 2.79
C SER A 197 30.62 -4.51 3.94
N ILE A 198 31.25 -3.37 3.63
CA ILE A 198 31.79 -2.38 4.59
C ILE A 198 30.81 -1.20 4.79
N LYS A 199 29.59 -1.26 4.21
CA LYS A 199 28.59 -0.17 4.21
C LYS A 199 29.08 1.15 3.61
N ILE A 200 29.97 1.10 2.64
CA ILE A 200 30.33 2.27 1.83
C ILE A 200 29.41 2.25 0.62
N GLU A 201 28.40 3.14 0.61
CA GLU A 201 27.52 3.31 -0.55
C GLU A 201 28.32 3.92 -1.71
N THR A 202 28.82 3.07 -2.60
CA THR A 202 29.23 3.52 -3.93
C THR A 202 27.98 3.72 -4.77
N SER A 203 27.79 4.93 -5.30
CA SER A 203 26.75 5.26 -6.27
C SER A 203 27.01 4.53 -7.61
N ILE A 204 26.70 3.24 -7.66
CA ILE A 204 26.61 2.46 -8.89
C ILE A 204 25.12 2.44 -9.24
N SER A 205 24.63 3.51 -9.86
CA SER A 205 23.22 3.62 -10.21
C SER A 205 23.00 3.51 -11.71
N SER A 206 22.79 2.27 -12.19
CA SER A 206 21.92 2.04 -13.35
C SER A 206 20.45 1.84 -12.93
N GLU A 207 20.17 1.57 -11.64
CA GLU A 207 18.81 1.28 -11.17
C GLU A 207 17.99 2.52 -10.76
N MET A 208 18.62 3.67 -10.49
CA MET A 208 17.93 4.90 -10.05
C MET A 208 17.58 5.87 -11.19
N PHE A 209 17.68 5.43 -12.45
CA PHE A 209 17.35 6.23 -13.62
C PHE A 209 16.32 5.49 -14.48
N MET A 210 15.06 5.93 -14.39
CA MET A 210 13.91 5.23 -14.99
C MET A 210 13.30 6.02 -16.15
N VAL A 211 14.11 6.45 -17.12
CA VAL A 211 13.63 7.23 -18.27
C VAL A 211 14.02 6.57 -19.58
N GLU A 212 13.05 6.38 -20.48
CA GLU A 212 13.29 5.85 -21.83
C GLU A 212 14.35 6.69 -22.58
N ASP A 213 15.10 6.03 -23.44
CA ASP A 213 16.08 6.69 -24.31
C ASP A 213 15.40 7.66 -25.30
N LEU A 214 16.17 8.66 -25.71
CA LEU A 214 15.72 9.59 -26.74
C LEU A 214 15.64 8.89 -28.10
N PRO A 215 14.56 9.11 -28.88
CA PRO A 215 14.49 8.58 -30.24
C PRO A 215 15.66 9.03 -31.10
N LYS A 216 16.10 8.17 -32.02
CA LYS A 216 17.20 8.48 -32.98
C LYS A 216 16.92 9.73 -33.82
N ASP A 217 15.65 10.08 -34.00
CA ASP A 217 15.19 11.24 -34.77
C ASP A 217 14.86 12.47 -33.88
N TYR A 218 15.34 12.49 -32.64
CA TYR A 218 15.14 13.62 -31.73
C TYR A 218 15.92 14.87 -32.18
N ILE A 219 15.21 16.00 -32.26
CA ILE A 219 15.79 17.32 -32.54
C ILE A 219 15.79 18.16 -31.25
N PRO A 220 16.97 18.59 -30.74
CA PRO A 220 17.08 19.40 -29.53
C PRO A 220 16.38 20.75 -29.64
N ARG A 221 15.49 21.07 -28.69
CA ARG A 221 14.79 22.36 -28.59
C ARG A 221 15.39 23.21 -27.48
N LYS A 222 16.60 23.74 -27.72
CA LYS A 222 17.46 24.35 -26.69
C LYS A 222 16.76 25.41 -25.84
N LYS A 223 16.02 26.34 -26.45
CA LYS A 223 15.37 27.46 -25.74
C LYS A 223 14.39 26.99 -24.65
N ILE A 224 13.51 26.05 -24.98
CA ILE A 224 12.52 25.52 -24.04
C ILE A 224 13.19 24.58 -23.03
N SER A 225 14.14 23.77 -23.49
CA SER A 225 14.88 22.84 -22.61
C SER A 225 15.64 23.60 -21.52
N GLU A 226 16.32 24.70 -21.87
CA GLU A 226 16.99 25.58 -20.90
C GLU A 226 16.01 26.24 -19.93
N GLN A 227 14.84 26.69 -20.39
CA GLN A 227 13.81 27.24 -19.50
C GLN A 227 13.32 26.21 -18.46
N ILE A 228 13.16 24.94 -18.88
CA ILE A 228 12.78 23.86 -17.97
C ILE A 228 13.92 23.60 -16.97
N LEU A 229 15.16 23.51 -17.45
CA LEU A 229 16.34 23.29 -16.62
C LEU A 229 16.58 24.41 -15.60
N GLU A 230 16.44 25.68 -16.00
CA GLU A 230 16.47 26.81 -15.08
C GLU A 230 15.41 26.65 -13.99
N CYS A 231 14.19 26.27 -14.35
CA CYS A 231 13.12 26.05 -13.37
C CYS A 231 13.43 24.88 -12.41
N ILE A 232 14.07 23.81 -12.88
CA ILE A 232 14.44 22.65 -12.07
C ILE A 232 15.61 22.98 -11.12
N LEU A 233 16.60 23.75 -11.60
CA LEU A 233 17.86 23.99 -10.88
C LEU A 233 17.81 25.24 -9.97
N THR A 234 16.92 26.21 -10.22
CA THR A 234 16.78 27.41 -9.36
C THR A 234 15.81 27.16 -8.21
N ARG A 235 16.33 26.65 -7.08
CA ARG A 235 15.56 26.40 -5.85
C ARG A 235 15.20 27.71 -5.12
N ASN A 236 13.91 28.00 -4.99
CA ASN A 236 13.40 29.02 -4.05
C ASN A 236 12.67 28.42 -2.84
N ASN A 237 12.17 27.17 -2.93
CA ASN A 237 11.45 26.46 -1.86
C ASN A 237 11.81 24.96 -1.85
N SER A 238 11.51 24.28 -0.75
CA SER A 238 11.70 22.83 -0.55
C SER A 238 10.84 21.97 -1.49
N LYS A 239 9.59 22.36 -1.76
CA LYS A 239 8.67 21.65 -2.66
C LYS A 239 8.44 22.47 -3.92
N GLN A 240 8.76 21.92 -5.10
CA GLN A 240 8.58 22.60 -6.39
C GLN A 240 7.93 21.68 -7.44
N THR A 241 6.87 22.19 -8.08
CA THR A 241 6.11 21.53 -9.13
C THR A 241 6.10 22.36 -10.39
N ILE A 242 6.52 21.76 -11.51
CA ILE A 242 6.64 22.40 -12.82
C ILE A 242 5.64 21.74 -13.76
N GLY A 243 4.78 22.54 -14.38
CA GLY A 243 3.79 22.09 -15.35
C GLY A 243 4.19 22.38 -16.79
N LEU A 244 4.33 21.36 -17.63
CA LEU A 244 4.45 21.46 -19.08
C LEU A 244 3.08 21.35 -19.72
N ILE A 245 2.59 22.45 -20.28
CA ILE A 245 1.29 22.51 -20.94
C ILE A 245 1.41 22.78 -22.43
N GLY A 246 0.62 22.06 -23.21
CA GLY A 246 0.56 22.26 -24.66
C GLY A 246 -0.32 21.21 -25.34
N PRO A 247 -0.66 21.42 -26.61
CA PRO A 247 -1.52 20.48 -27.35
C PRO A 247 -0.86 19.09 -27.52
N GLY A 248 -1.67 18.08 -27.84
CA GLY A 248 -1.17 16.73 -28.17
C GLY A 248 -0.17 16.77 -29.34
N GLY A 249 0.86 15.92 -29.33
CA GLY A 249 1.83 15.83 -30.43
C GLY A 249 2.84 16.99 -30.59
N TYR A 250 2.86 17.97 -29.67
CA TYR A 250 3.86 19.07 -29.67
C TYR A 250 5.20 18.72 -28.99
N GLY A 251 5.35 17.48 -28.52
CA GLY A 251 6.61 16.97 -27.97
C GLY A 251 6.86 17.27 -26.49
N LYS A 252 5.80 17.46 -25.67
CA LYS A 252 5.91 17.65 -24.21
C LYS A 252 6.66 16.50 -23.55
N THR A 253 6.22 15.27 -23.82
CA THR A 253 6.82 14.03 -23.34
C THR A 253 8.29 13.92 -23.76
N LEU A 254 8.61 14.23 -25.03
CA LEU A 254 9.99 14.21 -25.54
C LEU A 254 10.89 15.27 -24.88
N LEU A 255 10.35 16.46 -24.60
CA LEU A 255 11.08 17.51 -23.87
C LEU A 255 11.35 17.10 -22.42
N ALA A 256 10.36 16.54 -21.73
CA ALA A 256 10.52 16.04 -20.37
C ALA A 256 11.58 14.93 -20.31
N ARG A 257 11.57 13.98 -21.25
CA ARG A 257 12.61 12.94 -21.37
C ARG A 257 13.98 13.54 -21.60
N ALA A 258 14.12 14.47 -22.54
CA ALA A 258 15.40 15.10 -22.85
C ALA A 258 16.01 15.82 -21.65
N VAL A 259 15.18 16.47 -20.83
CA VAL A 259 15.61 17.15 -19.60
C VAL A 259 16.07 16.15 -18.54
N CYS A 260 15.41 15.00 -18.41
CA CYS A 260 15.86 13.94 -17.50
C CYS A 260 17.26 13.43 -17.82
N HIS A 261 17.60 13.35 -19.12
CA HIS A 261 18.93 12.92 -19.60
C HIS A 261 20.00 14.03 -19.53
N ASP A 262 19.68 15.25 -19.10
CA ASP A 262 20.68 16.31 -18.93
C ASP A 262 21.56 16.03 -17.71
N TYR A 263 22.88 16.09 -17.89
CA TYR A 263 23.85 15.78 -16.84
C TYR A 263 23.67 16.63 -15.58
N ARG A 264 23.16 17.87 -15.70
CA ARG A 264 22.93 18.75 -14.55
C ARG A 264 21.80 18.23 -13.66
N VAL A 265 20.76 17.67 -14.26
CA VAL A 265 19.62 17.07 -13.52
C VAL A 265 20.09 15.80 -12.82
N VAL A 266 20.81 14.93 -13.52
CA VAL A 266 21.35 13.69 -12.93
C VAL A 266 22.33 13.98 -11.78
N GLN A 267 23.08 15.09 -11.85
CA GLN A 267 23.96 15.52 -10.76
C GLN A 267 23.23 16.12 -9.55
N GLU A 268 22.12 16.83 -9.78
CA GLU A 268 21.36 17.49 -8.71
C GLU A 268 20.50 16.50 -7.91
N PHE A 269 19.93 15.49 -8.59
CA PHE A 269 19.01 14.50 -8.00
C PHE A 269 19.70 13.16 -7.80
N VAL A 270 20.61 13.13 -6.82
CA VAL A 270 21.44 11.98 -6.49
C VAL A 270 20.66 10.72 -6.08
N ASP A 271 19.45 10.90 -5.53
CA ASP A 271 18.60 9.79 -5.08
C ASP A 271 17.69 9.23 -6.19
N GLY A 272 17.75 9.81 -7.40
CA GLY A 272 17.18 9.23 -8.60
C GLY A 272 16.26 10.13 -9.43
N VAL A 273 16.08 9.71 -10.69
CA VAL A 273 15.18 10.32 -11.68
C VAL A 273 14.15 9.27 -12.10
N PHE A 274 12.89 9.51 -11.78
CA PHE A 274 11.79 8.57 -12.00
C PHE A 274 10.74 9.10 -12.97
N TRP A 275 10.11 8.18 -13.69
CA TRP A 275 9.08 8.48 -14.68
C TRP A 275 7.83 7.64 -14.45
N ILE A 276 6.66 8.29 -14.41
CA ILE A 276 5.35 7.63 -14.45
C ILE A 276 4.55 8.21 -15.60
N THR A 277 3.85 7.35 -16.34
CA THR A 277 2.81 7.76 -17.29
C THR A 277 1.46 7.36 -16.74
N LEU A 278 0.55 8.32 -16.57
CA LEU A 278 -0.80 8.08 -16.04
C LEU A 278 -1.83 7.83 -17.16
N GLY A 279 -1.88 8.71 -18.16
CA GLY A 279 -2.90 8.65 -19.22
C GLY A 279 -4.32 8.91 -18.70
N GLN A 280 -5.33 8.60 -19.50
CA GLN A 280 -6.74 8.91 -19.18
C GLN A 280 -7.38 8.05 -18.08
N ASN A 281 -6.97 6.78 -17.97
CA ASN A 281 -7.49 5.82 -16.99
C ASN A 281 -6.33 5.09 -16.30
N PRO A 282 -5.59 5.77 -15.41
CA PRO A 282 -4.39 5.23 -14.81
C PRO A 282 -4.65 4.06 -13.86
N ASP A 283 -3.69 3.15 -13.81
CA ASP A 283 -3.53 2.21 -12.71
C ASP A 283 -2.60 2.82 -11.65
N LEU A 284 -3.22 3.56 -10.73
CA LEU A 284 -2.51 4.32 -9.70
C LEU A 284 -1.74 3.41 -8.75
N ILE A 285 -2.31 2.26 -8.38
CA ILE A 285 -1.67 1.33 -7.45
C ILE A 285 -0.41 0.75 -8.08
N LYS A 286 -0.49 0.22 -9.31
CA LYS A 286 0.69 -0.29 -10.03
C LYS A 286 1.77 0.79 -10.19
N SER A 287 1.37 2.04 -10.44
CA SER A 287 2.30 3.17 -10.56
C SER A 287 3.00 3.48 -9.23
N ILE A 288 2.28 3.46 -8.11
CA ILE A 288 2.83 3.69 -6.77
C ILE A 288 3.69 2.49 -6.33
N GLU A 289 3.25 1.26 -6.54
CA GLU A 289 4.03 0.04 -6.27
C GLU A 289 5.35 0.05 -7.02
N LYS A 290 5.34 0.43 -8.30
CA LYS A 290 6.54 0.57 -9.10
C LYS A 290 7.52 1.58 -8.48
N LEU A 291 7.03 2.74 -8.03
CA LEU A 291 7.89 3.70 -7.31
C LEU A 291 8.40 3.17 -5.98
N LYS A 292 7.54 2.52 -5.18
CA LYS A 292 7.92 1.97 -3.88
C LYS A 292 9.00 0.91 -4.01
N PHE A 293 8.83 -0.01 -4.96
CA PHE A 293 9.82 -1.03 -5.27
C PHE A 293 11.16 -0.40 -5.61
N LEU A 294 11.19 0.63 -6.46
CA LEU A 294 12.43 1.29 -6.87
C LEU A 294 13.09 2.07 -5.72
N LEU A 295 12.30 2.67 -4.84
CA LEU A 295 12.81 3.48 -3.73
C LEU A 295 13.23 2.66 -2.50
N SER A 296 12.72 1.44 -2.33
CA SER A 296 12.97 0.62 -1.14
C SER A 296 13.51 -0.79 -1.40
N GLY A 297 13.44 -1.27 -2.64
CA GLY A 297 13.70 -2.68 -2.98
C GLY A 297 12.62 -3.65 -2.48
N ASN A 298 11.57 -3.17 -1.80
CA ASN A 298 10.51 -4.00 -1.23
C ASN A 298 9.26 -4.00 -2.12
N THR A 299 8.76 -5.19 -2.42
CA THR A 299 7.46 -5.43 -3.06
C THR A 299 6.38 -5.56 -1.98
N GLY A 300 6.03 -4.45 -1.33
CA GLY A 300 4.84 -4.42 -0.47
C GLY A 300 3.60 -4.26 -1.34
N HIS A 301 2.64 -5.20 -1.25
CA HIS A 301 1.36 -5.08 -1.95
C HIS A 301 0.51 -3.99 -1.31
N ILE A 302 0.05 -3.05 -2.13
CA ILE A 302 -0.71 -1.91 -1.65
C ILE A 302 -2.20 -2.20 -1.76
N VAL A 303 -2.84 -2.22 -0.60
CA VAL A 303 -4.26 -2.49 -0.42
C VAL A 303 -5.16 -1.34 -0.88
N ASP A 304 -4.74 -0.11 -0.58
CA ASP A 304 -5.54 1.11 -0.70
C ASP A 304 -4.66 2.28 -1.15
N ILE A 305 -5.20 3.14 -2.01
CA ILE A 305 -4.53 4.31 -2.57
C ILE A 305 -4.16 5.31 -1.48
N GLU A 306 -4.96 5.49 -0.42
CA GLU A 306 -4.62 6.44 0.65
C GLU A 306 -3.42 5.96 1.47
N THR A 307 -3.42 4.68 1.85
CA THR A 307 -2.26 4.04 2.48
C THR A 307 -1.04 4.04 1.57
N ALA A 308 -1.23 3.79 0.26
CA ALA A 308 -0.20 3.90 -0.77
C ALA A 308 0.47 5.28 -0.76
N THR A 309 -0.38 6.30 -0.75
CA THR A 309 -0.01 7.71 -0.81
C THR A 309 0.75 8.11 0.44
N PHE A 310 0.28 7.70 1.62
CA PHE A 310 0.95 8.01 2.88
C PHE A 310 2.36 7.41 2.93
N GLU A 311 2.51 6.14 2.57
CA GLU A 311 3.83 5.49 2.53
C GLU A 311 4.74 6.13 1.48
N LEU A 312 4.24 6.38 0.27
CA LEU A 312 5.00 7.09 -0.76
C LEU A 312 5.46 8.47 -0.26
N SER A 313 4.58 9.21 0.41
CA SER A 313 4.89 10.53 0.95
C SER A 313 6.02 10.48 1.99
N ARG A 314 6.06 9.43 2.82
CA ARG A 314 7.11 9.19 3.81
C ARG A 314 8.44 8.86 3.14
N MET A 315 8.42 8.04 2.09
CA MET A 315 9.61 7.67 1.33
C MET A 315 10.21 8.86 0.57
N LEU A 316 9.36 9.74 0.04
CA LEU A 316 9.82 10.95 -0.67
C LEU A 316 10.40 12.02 0.27
N LYS A 317 10.10 11.99 1.58
CA LYS A 317 10.37 13.10 2.52
C LYS A 317 11.84 13.49 2.63
N ASN A 318 12.76 12.51 2.62
CA ASN A 318 14.19 12.75 2.84
C ASN A 318 15.05 12.65 1.57
N ASN A 319 14.46 12.25 0.44
CA ASN A 319 15.21 11.94 -0.78
C ASN A 319 15.15 13.12 -1.78
N ARG A 320 16.27 13.41 -2.43
CA ARG A 320 16.45 14.37 -3.53
C ARG A 320 16.12 13.71 -4.86
N ILE A 321 14.84 13.68 -5.16
CA ILE A 321 14.29 12.96 -6.31
C ILE A 321 13.74 13.94 -7.35
N PHE A 322 13.96 13.61 -8.63
CA PHE A 322 13.22 14.21 -9.73
C PHE A 322 12.14 13.24 -10.23
N LEU A 323 10.87 13.61 -10.11
CA LEU A 323 9.73 12.79 -10.49
C LEU A 323 8.99 13.41 -11.68
N VAL A 324 8.96 12.70 -12.81
CA VAL A 324 8.16 13.08 -13.97
C VAL A 324 6.84 12.31 -13.96
N ILE A 325 5.73 13.04 -14.05
CA ILE A 325 4.36 12.50 -14.18
C ILE A 325 3.81 12.93 -15.53
N ASP A 326 3.83 12.01 -16.48
CA ASP A 326 3.48 12.22 -17.88
C ASP A 326 1.98 11.95 -18.13
N ASP A 327 1.40 12.83 -18.94
CA ASP A 327 0.05 12.81 -19.48
C ASP A 327 -1.06 12.69 -18.43
N VAL A 328 -1.18 13.73 -17.61
CA VAL A 328 -2.18 13.82 -16.53
C VAL A 328 -3.50 14.42 -17.05
N TRP A 329 -4.63 13.74 -16.80
CA TRP A 329 -5.96 14.16 -17.25
C TRP A 329 -6.89 14.66 -16.13
N ARG A 330 -6.81 14.09 -14.91
CA ARG A 330 -7.69 14.39 -13.78
C ARG A 330 -6.91 14.75 -12.52
N GLU A 331 -7.49 15.64 -11.70
CA GLU A 331 -6.90 16.08 -10.43
C GLU A 331 -6.90 14.97 -9.37
N SER A 332 -7.89 14.07 -9.40
CA SER A 332 -7.94 12.88 -8.53
C SER A 332 -6.72 11.98 -8.69
N ASP A 333 -6.26 11.82 -9.93
CA ASP A 333 -5.27 10.80 -10.31
C ASP A 333 -3.84 11.23 -9.94
N ILE A 334 -3.61 12.54 -9.83
CA ILE A 334 -2.30 13.08 -9.44
C ILE A 334 -2.17 13.26 -7.94
N LYS A 335 -3.28 13.37 -7.18
CA LYS A 335 -3.30 13.58 -5.72
C LYS A 335 -2.33 12.65 -4.96
N PRO A 336 -2.21 11.34 -5.27
CA PRO A 336 -1.27 10.44 -4.60
C PRO A 336 0.21 10.85 -4.72
N PHE A 337 0.60 11.43 -5.84
CA PHE A 337 1.99 11.78 -6.12
C PHE A 337 2.35 13.19 -5.63
N MET A 338 1.36 13.99 -5.25
CA MET A 338 1.55 15.36 -4.77
C MET A 338 1.84 15.45 -3.26
N GLN A 339 1.66 14.37 -2.50
CA GLN A 339 1.89 14.37 -1.05
C GLN A 339 3.37 14.09 -0.69
N GLY A 340 3.87 14.75 0.35
CA GLY A 340 5.24 14.59 0.87
C GLY A 340 6.37 15.17 0.00
N GLY A 341 7.61 14.90 0.42
CA GLY A 341 8.83 15.21 -0.33
C GLY A 341 9.24 16.68 -0.38
N ASP A 342 9.78 17.19 0.72
CA ASP A 342 10.36 18.54 0.82
C ASP A 342 11.67 18.69 0.03
N ASN A 343 12.13 17.64 -0.65
CA ASN A 343 13.28 17.68 -1.58
C ASN A 343 12.94 17.05 -2.94
N CYS A 344 11.65 16.77 -3.19
CA CYS A 344 11.19 16.16 -4.43
C CYS A 344 10.72 17.24 -5.40
N VAL A 345 11.36 17.32 -6.57
CA VAL A 345 10.94 18.19 -7.67
C VAL A 345 10.07 17.39 -8.63
N ARG A 346 8.92 17.95 -9.01
CA ARG A 346 7.94 17.28 -9.86
C ARG A 346 7.82 17.98 -11.21
N LEU A 347 7.86 17.23 -12.30
CA LEU A 347 7.56 17.71 -13.65
C LEU A 347 6.31 17.02 -14.18
N ILE A 348 5.26 17.78 -14.43
CA ILE A 348 3.96 17.25 -14.86
C ILE A 348 3.75 17.63 -16.32
N THR A 349 3.40 16.68 -17.18
CA THR A 349 2.93 17.00 -18.55
C THR A 349 1.42 16.84 -18.64
N THR A 350 0.74 17.84 -19.21
CA THR A 350 -0.72 17.77 -19.41
C THR A 350 -1.19 18.60 -20.60
N ARG A 351 -2.39 18.30 -21.07
CA ARG A 351 -3.15 19.10 -22.03
C ARG A 351 -4.16 20.01 -21.34
N ASN A 352 -4.52 19.69 -20.10
CA ASN A 352 -5.59 20.34 -19.38
C ASN A 352 -5.07 21.56 -18.62
N ARG A 353 -5.51 22.75 -19.04
CA ARG A 353 -5.08 24.01 -18.43
C ARG A 353 -5.65 24.25 -17.04
N SER A 354 -6.88 23.83 -16.78
CA SER A 354 -7.50 24.02 -15.46
C SER A 354 -6.81 23.16 -14.41
N LEU A 355 -6.42 21.93 -14.78
CA LEU A 355 -5.71 21.00 -13.88
C LEU A 355 -4.37 21.55 -13.43
N ILE A 356 -3.55 22.08 -14.34
CA ILE A 356 -2.20 22.52 -13.98
C ILE A 356 -2.20 23.83 -13.20
N SER A 357 -3.24 24.66 -13.37
CA SER A 357 -3.35 25.95 -12.68
C SER A 357 -3.63 25.84 -11.19
N SER A 358 -4.21 24.73 -10.70
CA SER A 358 -4.40 24.50 -9.27
C SER A 358 -3.19 23.86 -8.58
N ILE A 359 -2.25 23.28 -9.34
CA ILE A 359 -1.24 22.35 -8.79
C ILE A 359 0.21 22.82 -9.00
N ALA A 360 0.54 23.49 -10.11
CA ALA A 360 1.93 23.81 -10.46
C ALA A 360 2.38 25.20 -9.99
N ASP A 361 3.59 25.29 -9.44
CA ASP A 361 4.22 26.55 -9.02
C ASP A 361 4.73 27.37 -10.22
N LYS A 362 5.20 26.67 -11.26
CA LYS A 362 5.67 27.26 -12.52
C LYS A 362 5.04 26.53 -13.71
N ILE A 363 4.54 27.28 -14.68
CA ILE A 363 3.90 26.73 -15.89
C ILE A 363 4.72 27.13 -17.12
N ILE A 364 5.10 26.15 -17.94
CA ILE A 364 5.84 26.34 -19.19
C ILE A 364 4.94 25.90 -20.35
N HIS A 365 4.71 26.82 -21.29
CA HIS A 365 3.92 26.57 -22.49
C HIS A 365 4.80 25.97 -23.60
N VAL A 366 4.47 24.76 -24.02
CA VAL A 366 5.13 24.06 -25.13
C VAL A 366 4.39 24.36 -26.44
N GLY A 367 4.94 25.30 -27.21
CA GLY A 367 4.42 25.69 -28.54
C GLY A 367 5.14 25.02 -29.71
N ALA A 368 4.88 25.51 -30.92
CA ALA A 368 5.43 24.99 -32.18
C ALA A 368 6.96 25.03 -32.25
N MET A 369 7.55 24.20 -33.12
CA MET A 369 9.00 24.20 -33.35
C MET A 369 9.46 25.50 -34.02
N THR A 370 10.71 25.88 -33.80
CA THR A 370 11.33 26.98 -34.57
C THR A 370 11.47 26.58 -36.04
N LYS A 371 11.76 27.56 -36.91
CA LYS A 371 11.93 27.29 -38.36
C LYS A 371 13.01 26.23 -38.60
N ASP A 372 14.16 26.40 -37.95
CA ASP A 372 15.31 25.52 -38.14
C ASP A 372 15.07 24.14 -37.54
N GLU A 373 14.44 24.07 -36.36
CA GLU A 373 14.02 22.81 -35.73
C GLU A 373 13.05 22.01 -36.62
N ALA A 374 12.05 22.67 -37.20
CA ALA A 374 11.04 22.03 -38.03
C ALA A 374 11.62 21.51 -39.36
N VAL A 375 12.53 22.28 -39.98
CA VAL A 375 13.23 21.86 -41.20
C VAL A 375 14.20 20.71 -40.89
N ALA A 376 14.90 20.76 -39.75
CA ALA A 376 15.76 19.66 -39.31
C ALA A 376 14.95 18.37 -39.15
N LEU A 377 13.79 18.40 -38.48
CA LEU A 377 12.92 17.24 -38.30
C LEU A 377 12.37 16.68 -39.63
N LEU A 378 11.99 17.56 -40.57
CA LEU A 378 11.52 17.16 -41.90
C LEU A 378 12.63 16.60 -42.80
N SER A 379 13.89 16.96 -42.56
CA SER A 379 15.04 16.55 -43.38
C SER A 379 15.78 15.33 -42.85
N ILE A 380 15.37 14.78 -41.69
CA ILE A 380 15.98 13.58 -41.12
C ILE A 380 15.94 12.44 -42.14
N SER A 381 17.11 11.87 -42.41
CA SER A 381 17.32 10.78 -43.37
C SER A 381 17.02 11.11 -44.84
N LEU A 382 16.95 12.40 -45.21
CA LEU A 382 16.87 12.85 -46.60
C LEU A 382 18.21 13.50 -47.00
N THR A 383 18.91 12.95 -48.00
CA THR A 383 20.21 13.46 -48.46
C THR A 383 20.06 14.62 -49.45
N SER A 384 20.74 15.74 -49.18
CA SER A 384 20.89 16.95 -50.02
C SER A 384 19.59 17.55 -50.57
N LEU A 385 19.12 18.62 -49.92
CA LEU A 385 17.83 19.25 -50.20
C LEU A 385 17.94 20.77 -50.35
N ASP A 386 17.07 21.32 -51.19
CA ASP A 386 16.86 22.76 -51.35
C ASP A 386 15.99 23.28 -50.19
N SER A 387 16.58 24.10 -49.31
CA SER A 387 16.01 24.50 -48.01
C SER A 387 14.67 25.23 -48.13
N ASN A 388 14.39 25.84 -49.29
CA ASN A 388 13.18 26.65 -49.51
C ASN A 388 11.90 25.82 -49.56
N HIS A 389 11.92 24.64 -50.19
CA HIS A 389 10.73 23.78 -50.31
C HIS A 389 10.32 23.20 -48.95
N LEU A 390 11.29 22.80 -48.14
CA LEU A 390 11.07 22.34 -46.76
C LEU A 390 10.56 23.46 -45.85
N MET A 391 11.05 24.70 -46.01
CA MET A 391 10.53 25.83 -45.25
C MET A 391 9.05 26.09 -45.53
N ILE A 392 8.63 26.08 -46.80
CA ILE A 392 7.23 26.29 -47.18
C ILE A 392 6.34 25.19 -46.58
N LEU A 393 6.77 23.93 -46.71
CA LEU A 393 6.03 22.78 -46.17
C LEU A 393 5.96 22.81 -44.64
N SER A 394 7.06 23.14 -43.95
CA SER A 394 7.08 23.28 -42.49
C SER A 394 6.11 24.34 -41.97
N LYS A 395 5.97 25.46 -42.72
CA LYS A 395 5.05 26.55 -42.39
C LYS A 395 3.59 26.11 -42.56
N LYS A 396 3.26 25.37 -43.62
CA LYS A 396 1.90 24.83 -43.85
C LYS A 396 1.47 23.85 -42.76
N LEU A 397 2.41 23.07 -42.22
CA LEU A 397 2.18 22.09 -41.15
C LEU A 397 2.17 22.72 -39.75
N GLY A 398 2.17 24.05 -39.63
CA GLY A 398 2.18 24.76 -38.35
C GLY A 398 3.43 24.50 -37.51
N ARG A 399 4.50 23.95 -38.11
CA ARG A 399 5.70 23.47 -37.41
C ARG A 399 5.38 22.52 -36.24
N TRP A 400 4.33 21.71 -36.40
CA TRP A 400 3.85 20.76 -35.41
C TRP A 400 4.64 19.43 -35.53
N PRO A 401 5.42 19.03 -34.51
CA PRO A 401 6.29 17.84 -34.57
C PRO A 401 5.63 16.57 -35.11
N LEU A 402 4.44 16.21 -34.63
CA LEU A 402 3.70 15.02 -35.09
C LEU A 402 3.38 15.07 -36.60
N LEU A 403 2.86 16.21 -37.08
CA LEU A 403 2.52 16.39 -38.50
C LEU A 403 3.77 16.37 -39.39
N LEU A 404 4.86 16.98 -38.92
CA LEU A 404 6.15 16.96 -39.61
C LEU A 404 6.68 15.52 -39.72
N LYS A 405 6.55 14.70 -38.67
CA LYS A 405 6.95 13.28 -38.71
C LYS A 405 6.10 12.46 -39.69
N LEU A 406 4.77 12.60 -39.66
CA LEU A 406 3.85 11.93 -40.59
C LEU A 406 4.15 12.27 -42.05
N VAL A 407 4.42 13.55 -42.32
CA VAL A 407 4.78 14.01 -43.67
C VAL A 407 6.17 13.52 -44.09
N ASN A 408 7.17 13.58 -43.21
CA ASN A 408 8.50 13.02 -43.51
C ASN A 408 8.42 11.51 -43.79
N ALA A 409 7.67 10.76 -42.99
CA ALA A 409 7.38 9.35 -43.22
C ALA A 409 6.78 9.09 -44.61
N THR A 410 5.76 9.87 -45.00
CA THR A 410 5.14 9.76 -46.33
C THR A 410 6.13 10.10 -47.45
N ILE A 411 6.99 11.12 -47.27
CA ILE A 411 8.02 11.47 -48.25
C ILE A 411 9.02 10.33 -48.42
N ARG A 412 9.51 9.76 -47.31
CA ARG A 412 10.44 8.62 -47.31
C ARG A 412 9.84 7.41 -48.01
N GLU A 413 8.56 7.14 -47.79
CA GLU A 413 7.86 6.04 -48.46
C GLU A 413 7.83 6.22 -49.99
N HIS A 414 7.51 7.43 -50.48
CA HIS A 414 7.53 7.73 -51.92
C HIS A 414 8.93 7.67 -52.55
N ILE A 415 9.98 7.96 -51.78
CA ILE A 415 11.38 7.87 -52.24
C ILE A 415 11.82 6.41 -52.30
N ASN A 416 11.62 5.66 -51.20
CA ASN A 416 12.16 4.32 -51.05
C ASN A 416 11.37 3.26 -51.82
N TYR A 417 10.05 3.42 -51.94
CA TYR A 417 9.15 2.42 -52.54
C TYR A 417 8.37 2.95 -53.74
N GLY A 418 8.22 4.28 -53.87
CA GLY A 418 7.50 4.92 -54.97
C GLY A 418 8.34 5.24 -56.22
N ASN A 419 9.66 4.93 -56.21
CA ASN A 419 10.61 5.29 -57.27
C ASN A 419 10.59 6.78 -57.69
N LYS A 420 10.28 7.69 -56.76
CA LYS A 420 10.25 9.14 -57.02
C LYS A 420 11.53 9.80 -56.55
N THR A 421 11.96 10.84 -57.27
CA THR A 421 13.02 11.73 -56.76
C THR A 421 12.52 12.53 -55.56
N ILE A 422 13.44 13.00 -54.71
CA ILE A 422 13.12 13.80 -53.51
C ILE A 422 12.22 15.00 -53.87
N LEU A 423 12.51 15.69 -54.99
CA LEU A 423 11.73 16.82 -55.45
C LEU A 423 10.31 16.41 -55.89
N GLN A 424 10.17 15.30 -56.62
CA GLN A 424 8.86 14.77 -57.03
C GLN A 424 8.00 14.34 -55.83
N ALA A 425 8.61 13.73 -54.82
CA ALA A 425 7.92 13.36 -53.58
C ALA A 425 7.43 14.60 -52.82
N LEU A 426 8.28 15.64 -52.68
CA LEU A 426 7.91 16.91 -52.06
C LEU A 426 6.78 17.64 -52.81
N THR A 427 6.87 17.73 -54.14
CA THR A 427 5.82 18.36 -54.97
C THR A 427 4.50 17.59 -54.86
N TYR A 428 4.56 16.26 -54.86
CA TYR A 428 3.38 15.41 -54.71
C TYR A 428 2.68 15.66 -53.36
N VAL A 429 3.42 15.61 -52.25
CA VAL A 429 2.86 15.82 -50.91
C VAL A 429 2.28 17.22 -50.78
N ASN A 430 3.01 18.25 -51.23
CA ASN A 430 2.55 19.63 -51.16
C ASN A 430 1.26 19.85 -51.97
N SER A 431 1.19 19.32 -53.20
CA SER A 431 -0.02 19.41 -54.05
C SER A 431 -1.21 18.62 -53.47
N SER A 432 -0.94 17.50 -52.79
CA SER A 432 -1.96 16.66 -52.17
C SER A 432 -2.56 17.33 -50.92
N LEU A 433 -1.72 18.01 -50.12
CA LEU A 433 -2.17 18.86 -49.02
C LEU A 433 -3.05 20.02 -49.50
N GLU A 434 -2.65 20.68 -50.59
CA GLU A 434 -3.43 21.77 -51.19
C GLU A 434 -4.79 21.30 -51.70
N LYS A 435 -4.84 20.18 -52.43
CA LYS A 435 -6.10 19.57 -52.88
C LYS A 435 -7.03 19.19 -51.72
N LYS A 436 -6.44 18.79 -50.59
CA LYS A 436 -7.18 18.43 -49.36
C LYS A 436 -7.59 19.67 -48.53
N GLY A 437 -7.15 20.86 -48.91
CA GLY A 437 -7.54 22.16 -48.34
C GLY A 437 -6.62 22.68 -47.22
N LEU A 438 -5.40 22.19 -47.09
CA LEU A 438 -4.45 22.62 -46.05
C LEU A 438 -3.57 23.78 -46.55
N ILE A 439 -3.92 25.03 -46.20
CA ILE A 439 -3.24 26.25 -46.69
C ILE A 439 -2.35 26.86 -45.61
N ALA A 440 -2.91 27.12 -44.42
CA ALA A 440 -2.27 27.42 -43.14
C ALA A 440 -3.39 27.41 -42.09
N PHE A 441 -3.12 27.00 -40.85
CA PHE A 441 -4.14 26.90 -39.80
C PHE A 441 -3.67 27.60 -38.52
N ASP A 442 -4.62 28.11 -37.73
CA ASP A 442 -4.32 28.74 -36.45
C ASP A 442 -3.97 27.66 -35.40
N GLU A 443 -2.78 27.76 -34.82
CA GLU A 443 -2.29 26.84 -33.79
C GLU A 443 -3.03 26.95 -32.45
N HIS A 444 -3.73 28.07 -32.22
CA HIS A 444 -4.50 28.31 -31.00
C HIS A 444 -5.96 27.86 -31.10
N ASN A 445 -6.49 27.62 -32.31
CA ASN A 445 -7.84 27.13 -32.53
C ASN A 445 -7.90 25.59 -32.49
N SER A 446 -8.81 25.00 -31.70
CA SER A 446 -8.98 23.54 -31.61
C SER A 446 -9.55 22.91 -32.87
N GLU A 447 -10.53 23.52 -33.53
CA GLU A 447 -11.17 22.94 -34.71
C GLU A 447 -10.23 22.89 -35.91
N ASP A 448 -9.47 23.98 -36.10
CA ASP A 448 -8.46 24.09 -37.14
C ASP A 448 -7.31 23.08 -36.94
N ARG A 449 -6.91 22.83 -35.69
CA ARG A 449 -5.93 21.78 -35.35
C ARG A 449 -6.45 20.39 -35.68
N SER A 450 -7.67 20.04 -35.26
CA SER A 450 -8.27 18.73 -35.56
C SER A 450 -8.41 18.51 -37.07
N ARG A 451 -8.80 19.56 -37.82
CA ARG A 451 -8.86 19.54 -39.28
C ARG A 451 -7.47 19.31 -39.89
N ALA A 452 -6.44 20.01 -39.43
CA ALA A 452 -5.08 19.86 -39.94
C ALA A 452 -4.51 18.46 -39.70
N VAL A 453 -4.74 17.89 -38.52
CA VAL A 453 -4.36 16.51 -38.18
C VAL A 453 -5.08 15.52 -39.09
N GLN A 454 -6.41 15.62 -39.22
CA GLN A 454 -7.20 14.72 -40.05
C GLN A 454 -6.77 14.74 -41.52
N LYS A 455 -6.48 15.93 -42.07
CA LYS A 455 -6.00 16.08 -43.45
C LYS A 455 -4.60 15.49 -43.65
N THR A 456 -3.73 15.60 -42.66
CA THR A 456 -2.37 15.07 -42.69
C THR A 456 -2.34 13.55 -42.55
N ILE A 457 -3.08 12.99 -41.59
CA ILE A 457 -3.26 11.52 -41.46
C ILE A 457 -3.88 10.96 -42.74
N GLY A 458 -4.85 11.68 -43.33
CA GLY A 458 -5.45 11.31 -44.60
C GLY A 458 -4.45 11.18 -45.77
N LEU A 459 -3.24 11.74 -45.69
CA LEU A 459 -2.20 11.47 -46.69
C LEU A 459 -1.56 10.10 -46.50
N SER A 460 -1.24 9.74 -45.26
CA SER A 460 -0.70 8.43 -44.89
C SER A 460 -1.73 7.32 -45.19
N LEU A 461 -3.01 7.55 -44.85
CA LEU A 461 -4.11 6.62 -45.17
C LEU A 461 -4.29 6.40 -46.69
N ALA A 462 -4.00 7.41 -47.50
CA ALA A 462 -4.08 7.28 -48.96
C ALA A 462 -2.95 6.43 -49.57
N GLN A 463 -1.93 6.05 -48.79
CA GLN A 463 -0.89 5.10 -49.19
C GLN A 463 -1.25 3.64 -48.88
N LEU A 464 -2.36 3.43 -48.16
CA LEU A 464 -2.84 2.12 -47.77
C LEU A 464 -3.90 1.63 -48.77
N THR A 465 -3.94 0.32 -49.00
CA THR A 465 -5.05 -0.32 -49.73
C THR A 465 -6.34 -0.26 -48.90
N ASP A 466 -7.50 -0.49 -49.53
CA ASP A 466 -8.78 -0.51 -48.79
C ASP A 466 -8.81 -1.58 -47.69
N LEU A 467 -8.13 -2.72 -47.91
CA LEU A 467 -7.98 -3.80 -46.92
C LEU A 467 -7.09 -3.36 -45.75
N GLU A 468 -5.93 -2.77 -46.03
CA GLU A 468 -5.01 -2.23 -45.01
C GLU A 468 -5.67 -1.11 -44.18
N ASN A 469 -6.46 -0.24 -44.81
CA ASN A 469 -7.24 0.78 -44.10
C ASN A 469 -8.26 0.15 -43.15
N MET A 470 -8.93 -0.93 -43.55
CA MET A 470 -9.80 -1.67 -42.63
C MET A 470 -9.01 -2.30 -41.46
N ARG A 471 -7.81 -2.86 -41.70
CA ARG A 471 -6.95 -3.41 -40.63
C ARG A 471 -6.56 -2.33 -39.62
N LEU A 472 -6.22 -1.13 -40.09
CA LEU A 472 -5.90 0.00 -39.22
C LEU A 472 -7.11 0.45 -38.38
N LEU A 473 -8.31 0.48 -38.97
CA LEU A 473 -9.54 0.80 -38.24
C LEU A 473 -9.86 -0.26 -37.17
N GLU A 474 -9.57 -1.55 -37.42
CA GLU A 474 -9.76 -2.60 -36.42
C GLU A 474 -8.88 -2.40 -35.18
N LEU A 475 -7.71 -1.77 -35.29
CA LEU A 475 -6.87 -1.45 -34.13
C LEU A 475 -7.51 -0.41 -33.19
N SER A 476 -8.62 0.22 -33.58
CA SER A 476 -9.35 1.15 -32.70
C SER A 476 -10.16 0.47 -31.59
N ILE A 477 -10.27 -0.88 -31.60
CA ILE A 477 -10.89 -1.64 -30.51
C ILE A 477 -10.03 -1.69 -29.25
N TYR A 478 -8.74 -1.37 -29.34
CA TYR A 478 -7.83 -1.44 -28.20
C TYR A 478 -7.97 -0.17 -27.33
N PRO A 479 -7.82 -0.29 -26.00
CA PRO A 479 -7.81 0.85 -25.10
C PRO A 479 -6.74 1.89 -25.48
N PRO A 480 -6.99 3.20 -25.26
CA PRO A 480 -6.04 4.23 -25.60
C PRO A 480 -4.81 4.25 -24.69
N GLU A 481 -3.67 4.64 -25.27
CA GLU A 481 -2.39 4.87 -24.56
C GLU A 481 -1.81 3.64 -23.83
N GLN A 482 -2.25 2.43 -24.20
CA GLN A 482 -1.72 1.18 -23.68
C GLN A 482 -0.79 0.50 -24.69
N ASP A 483 0.18 -0.25 -24.17
CA ASP A 483 0.94 -1.20 -24.97
C ASP A 483 0.05 -2.39 -25.30
N ILE A 484 -0.07 -2.68 -26.59
CA ILE A 484 -0.91 -3.75 -27.14
C ILE A 484 0.00 -4.92 -27.52
N PRO A 485 -0.18 -6.12 -26.93
CA PRO A 485 0.61 -7.28 -27.33
C PRO A 485 0.36 -7.67 -28.78
N LEU A 486 1.41 -7.96 -29.55
CA LEU A 486 1.31 -8.34 -30.96
C LEU A 486 0.39 -9.56 -31.16
N GLY A 487 0.44 -10.52 -30.24
CA GLY A 487 -0.39 -11.73 -30.28
C GLY A 487 -1.90 -11.45 -30.28
N THR A 488 -2.36 -10.34 -29.68
CA THR A 488 -3.79 -10.00 -29.70
C THR A 488 -4.20 -9.50 -31.09
N ILE A 489 -3.33 -8.73 -31.76
CA ILE A 489 -3.54 -8.22 -33.12
C ILE A 489 -3.55 -9.38 -34.11
N PHE A 490 -2.58 -10.28 -34.02
CA PHE A 490 -2.50 -11.46 -34.88
C PHE A 490 -3.76 -12.33 -34.76
N ARG A 491 -4.25 -12.54 -33.53
CA ARG A 491 -5.50 -13.26 -33.30
C ARG A 491 -6.69 -12.57 -33.96
N LEU A 492 -6.83 -11.26 -33.77
CA LEU A 492 -7.91 -10.48 -34.38
C LEU A 492 -7.90 -10.60 -35.90
N TRP A 493 -6.77 -10.32 -36.55
CA TRP A 493 -6.65 -10.31 -38.01
C TRP A 493 -6.71 -11.71 -38.64
N LYS A 494 -6.32 -12.74 -37.90
CA LYS A 494 -6.58 -14.13 -38.30
C LYS A 494 -8.09 -14.42 -38.35
N THR A 495 -8.88 -13.91 -37.42
CA THR A 495 -10.33 -14.11 -37.42
C THR A 495 -11.06 -13.21 -38.41
N THR A 496 -10.64 -11.94 -38.56
CA THR A 496 -11.35 -10.98 -39.42
C THR A 496 -10.94 -11.06 -40.90
N SER A 497 -9.73 -11.53 -41.22
CA SER A 497 -9.23 -11.66 -42.60
C SER A 497 -8.48 -12.95 -42.92
N GLY A 498 -8.20 -13.83 -41.96
CA GLY A 498 -7.44 -15.06 -42.21
C GLY A 498 -5.94 -14.86 -42.45
N LEU A 499 -5.40 -13.69 -42.06
CA LEU A 499 -3.98 -13.37 -42.25
C LEU A 499 -3.10 -14.22 -41.33
N ASP A 500 -1.93 -14.59 -41.83
CA ASP A 500 -0.89 -15.21 -41.00
C ASP A 500 -0.02 -14.17 -40.28
N GLU A 501 0.85 -14.62 -39.36
CA GLU A 501 1.69 -13.71 -38.57
C GLU A 501 2.66 -12.90 -39.44
N THR A 502 3.14 -13.47 -40.56
CA THR A 502 4.08 -12.77 -41.46
C THR A 502 3.39 -11.66 -42.23
N GLU A 503 2.18 -11.90 -42.73
CA GLU A 503 1.36 -10.88 -43.37
C GLU A 503 0.95 -9.78 -42.38
N CYS A 504 0.65 -10.15 -41.12
CA CYS A 504 0.37 -9.18 -40.07
C CYS A 504 1.58 -8.27 -39.80
N ASP A 505 2.78 -8.85 -39.71
CA ASP A 505 4.02 -8.12 -39.50
C ASP A 505 4.34 -7.15 -40.64
N GLU A 506 4.12 -7.57 -41.89
CA GLU A 506 4.31 -6.68 -43.05
C GLU A 506 3.41 -5.45 -42.98
N ILE A 507 2.14 -5.64 -42.60
CA ILE A 507 1.17 -4.54 -42.43
C ILE A 507 1.58 -3.63 -41.27
N LEU A 508 1.96 -4.19 -40.12
CA LEU A 508 2.40 -3.42 -38.95
C LEU A 508 3.68 -2.63 -39.22
N LEU A 509 4.65 -3.23 -39.91
CA LEU A 509 5.86 -2.55 -40.36
C LEU A 509 5.54 -1.38 -41.29
N LYS A 510 4.57 -1.55 -42.20
CA LYS A 510 4.11 -0.48 -43.09
C LYS A 510 3.44 0.66 -42.29
N PHE A 511 2.58 0.33 -41.33
CA PHE A 511 1.97 1.33 -40.44
C PHE A 511 3.02 2.08 -39.61
N PHE A 512 4.04 1.39 -39.10
CA PHE A 512 5.16 2.00 -38.39
C PHE A 512 5.99 2.92 -39.28
N ARG A 513 6.32 2.49 -40.51
CA ARG A 513 7.04 3.32 -41.50
C ARG A 513 6.29 4.59 -41.85
N LEU A 514 4.96 4.52 -41.96
CA LEU A 514 4.08 5.67 -42.19
C LEU A 514 3.83 6.53 -40.93
N SER A 515 4.42 6.16 -39.79
CA SER A 515 4.24 6.81 -38.48
C SER A 515 2.78 6.84 -38.00
N LEU A 516 1.97 5.87 -38.44
CA LEU A 516 0.60 5.66 -37.95
C LEU A 516 0.59 4.93 -36.60
N ILE A 517 1.64 4.14 -36.35
CA ILE A 517 1.96 3.51 -35.07
C ILE A 517 3.15 4.26 -34.45
N ALA A 518 3.10 4.54 -33.15
CA ALA A 518 4.13 5.29 -32.45
C ALA A 518 5.33 4.42 -32.07
N HIS A 519 5.07 3.18 -31.69
CA HIS A 519 6.09 2.22 -31.26
C HIS A 519 5.74 0.81 -31.74
N LEU A 520 6.73 0.08 -32.23
CA LEU A 520 6.65 -1.31 -32.64
C LEU A 520 7.90 -2.01 -32.10
N ASP A 521 7.73 -2.82 -31.08
CA ASP A 521 8.82 -3.50 -30.39
C ASP A 521 8.62 -5.01 -30.41
N TYR A 522 9.49 -5.67 -31.15
CA TYR A 522 9.50 -7.12 -31.29
C TYR A 522 10.18 -7.83 -30.11
N GLU A 523 11.05 -7.15 -29.35
CA GLU A 523 11.68 -7.74 -28.15
C GLU A 523 10.68 -7.80 -26.99
N GLN A 524 9.88 -6.73 -26.82
CA GLN A 524 8.83 -6.68 -25.81
C GLN A 524 7.47 -7.17 -26.31
N ASN A 525 7.38 -7.57 -27.59
CA ASN A 525 6.20 -8.10 -28.25
C ASN A 525 4.98 -7.15 -28.21
N ASN A 526 5.19 -5.83 -28.29
CA ASN A 526 4.17 -4.81 -28.05
C ASN A 526 4.14 -3.71 -29.13
N VAL A 527 2.94 -3.17 -29.35
CA VAL A 527 2.64 -2.06 -30.26
C VAL A 527 1.95 -0.93 -29.50
N ARG A 528 2.32 0.32 -29.78
CA ARG A 528 1.65 1.49 -29.23
C ARG A 528 1.18 2.42 -30.32
N ILE A 529 -0.10 2.81 -30.25
CA ILE A 529 -0.71 3.79 -31.16
C ILE A 529 -0.68 5.16 -30.50
N HIS A 530 -0.42 6.21 -31.29
CA HIS A 530 -0.49 7.58 -30.78
C HIS A 530 -1.96 7.93 -30.51
N ASP A 531 -2.25 8.45 -29.32
CA ASP A 531 -3.61 8.79 -28.86
C ASP A 531 -4.40 9.68 -29.85
N VAL A 532 -3.76 10.70 -30.44
CA VAL A 532 -4.38 11.59 -31.44
C VAL A 532 -4.81 10.81 -32.70
N ILE A 533 -4.02 9.81 -33.10
CA ILE A 533 -4.36 8.95 -34.25
C ILE A 533 -5.49 8.02 -33.85
N GLN A 534 -5.42 7.43 -32.66
CA GLN A 534 -6.44 6.53 -32.14
C GLN A 534 -7.80 7.23 -32.00
N GLU A 535 -7.86 8.46 -31.49
CA GLU A 535 -9.10 9.25 -31.38
C GLU A 535 -9.78 9.43 -32.74
N ILE A 536 -8.99 9.72 -33.79
CA ILE A 536 -9.50 9.89 -35.15
C ILE A 536 -9.97 8.55 -35.74
N LEU A 537 -9.20 7.48 -35.55
CA LEU A 537 -9.55 6.15 -36.01
C LEU A 537 -10.83 5.64 -35.32
N SER A 538 -10.96 5.82 -34.00
CA SER A 538 -12.16 5.45 -33.23
C SER A 538 -13.40 6.24 -33.69
N TYR A 539 -13.25 7.52 -34.03
CA TYR A 539 -14.34 8.30 -34.61
C TYR A 539 -14.78 7.75 -35.98
N GLN A 540 -13.83 7.38 -36.84
CA GLN A 540 -14.10 6.79 -38.15
C GLN A 540 -14.68 5.37 -38.06
N ALA A 541 -14.25 4.58 -37.09
CA ALA A 541 -14.64 3.18 -36.90
C ALA A 541 -15.96 3.01 -36.12
N LYS A 542 -16.60 4.09 -35.66
CA LYS A 542 -17.76 4.05 -34.74
C LYS A 542 -18.89 3.11 -35.18
N SER A 543 -19.11 2.94 -36.49
CA SER A 543 -20.13 2.05 -37.04
C SER A 543 -19.75 0.56 -37.03
N ILE A 544 -18.46 0.23 -37.01
CA ILE A 544 -17.96 -1.16 -37.06
C ILE A 544 -17.47 -1.67 -35.71
N LEU A 545 -17.11 -0.79 -34.77
CA LEU A 545 -16.48 -1.12 -33.48
C LEU A 545 -17.17 -2.28 -32.74
N THR A 546 -18.50 -2.22 -32.54
CA THR A 546 -19.24 -3.27 -31.82
C THR A 546 -19.07 -4.64 -32.46
N LYS A 547 -19.11 -4.71 -33.80
CA LYS A 547 -18.94 -5.97 -34.55
C LYS A 547 -17.51 -6.50 -34.47
N VAL A 548 -16.51 -5.60 -34.49
CA VAL A 548 -15.11 -6.01 -34.37
C VAL A 548 -14.82 -6.53 -32.96
N HIS A 549 -15.36 -5.90 -31.90
CA HIS A 549 -15.27 -6.44 -30.54
C HIS A 549 -15.91 -7.83 -30.42
N GLU A 550 -17.07 -8.04 -31.03
CA GLU A 550 -17.74 -9.35 -31.06
C GLU A 550 -16.88 -10.41 -31.77
N GLN A 551 -16.32 -10.08 -32.95
CA GLN A 551 -15.41 -10.98 -33.67
C GLN A 551 -14.14 -11.29 -32.88
N TYR A 552 -13.60 -10.31 -32.16
CA TYR A 552 -12.46 -10.50 -31.29
C TYR A 552 -12.78 -11.47 -30.14
N LEU A 553 -13.91 -11.31 -29.47
CA LEU A 553 -14.35 -12.22 -28.40
C LEU A 553 -14.57 -13.64 -28.92
N LEU A 554 -15.20 -13.79 -30.10
CA LEU A 554 -15.43 -15.09 -30.73
C LEU A 554 -14.13 -15.81 -31.15
N SER A 555 -13.04 -15.07 -31.37
CA SER A 555 -11.73 -15.65 -31.72
C SER A 555 -11.16 -16.57 -30.64
N PHE A 556 -11.60 -16.42 -29.38
CA PHE A 556 -11.14 -17.25 -28.27
C PHE A 556 -11.81 -18.64 -28.24
N GLN A 557 -12.99 -18.79 -28.85
CA GLN A 557 -13.75 -20.06 -28.85
C GLN A 557 -14.02 -20.61 -27.43
N ILE A 558 -14.35 -19.71 -26.50
CA ILE A 558 -14.62 -20.02 -25.10
C ILE A 558 -16.08 -19.70 -24.80
N ASP A 559 -16.80 -20.69 -24.25
CA ASP A 559 -18.18 -20.53 -23.79
C ASP A 559 -18.27 -20.01 -22.34
N ASP A 560 -17.20 -20.17 -21.57
CA ASP A 560 -17.11 -19.79 -20.15
C ASP A 560 -15.77 -19.10 -19.87
N TRP A 561 -15.80 -17.77 -19.72
CA TRP A 561 -14.62 -16.94 -19.51
C TRP A 561 -13.86 -17.25 -18.22
N SER A 562 -14.46 -17.94 -17.25
CA SER A 562 -13.74 -18.40 -16.06
C SER A 562 -12.62 -19.41 -16.40
N LYS A 563 -12.70 -20.05 -17.58
CA LYS A 563 -11.71 -21.01 -18.10
C LYS A 563 -10.67 -20.40 -19.02
N LEU A 564 -10.67 -19.07 -19.19
CA LEU A 564 -9.64 -18.36 -19.94
C LEU A 564 -8.24 -18.72 -19.41
N ASP A 565 -7.30 -18.93 -20.33
CA ASP A 565 -5.91 -19.23 -19.98
C ASP A 565 -5.31 -18.07 -19.17
N ILE A 566 -4.54 -18.41 -18.14
CA ILE A 566 -3.89 -17.45 -17.24
C ILE A 566 -2.82 -16.66 -18.00
N THR A 567 -2.27 -17.20 -19.10
CA THR A 567 -1.26 -16.51 -19.93
C THR A 567 -1.83 -15.33 -20.73
N GLU A 568 -3.14 -15.23 -20.89
CA GLU A 568 -3.81 -14.15 -21.66
C GLU A 568 -3.97 -12.87 -20.80
N GLU A 569 -2.85 -12.30 -20.33
CA GLU A 569 -2.82 -11.18 -19.37
C GLU A 569 -3.63 -9.96 -19.85
N TYR A 570 -3.56 -9.65 -21.15
CA TYR A 570 -4.32 -8.55 -21.77
C TYR A 570 -5.82 -8.75 -21.61
N MET A 571 -6.32 -9.97 -21.84
CA MET A 571 -7.76 -10.26 -21.75
C MET A 571 -8.23 -10.24 -20.31
N TRP A 572 -7.48 -10.81 -19.36
CA TRP A 572 -7.86 -10.71 -17.94
C TRP A 572 -8.04 -9.25 -17.51
N ARG A 573 -7.20 -8.34 -18.02
CA ARG A 573 -7.30 -6.91 -17.76
C ARG A 573 -8.49 -6.25 -18.46
N TRP A 574 -8.71 -6.52 -19.75
CA TRP A 574 -9.62 -5.76 -20.61
C TRP A 574 -10.87 -6.53 -21.09
N LEU A 575 -11.14 -7.72 -20.56
CA LEU A 575 -12.31 -8.53 -20.93
C LEU A 575 -13.62 -7.78 -20.70
N GLY A 576 -13.79 -7.17 -19.52
CA GLY A 576 -14.97 -6.36 -19.21
C GLY A 576 -15.18 -5.23 -20.22
N TYR A 577 -14.11 -4.51 -20.57
CA TYR A 577 -14.14 -3.45 -21.59
C TYR A 577 -14.62 -3.96 -22.95
N HIS A 578 -14.12 -5.11 -23.40
CA HIS A 578 -14.54 -5.71 -24.68
C HIS A 578 -15.98 -6.25 -24.64
N LEU A 579 -16.41 -6.89 -23.54
CA LEU A 579 -17.79 -7.37 -23.38
C LEU A 579 -18.80 -6.22 -23.40
N ILE A 580 -18.51 -5.13 -22.68
CA ILE A 580 -19.34 -3.92 -22.66
C ILE A 580 -19.42 -3.29 -24.05
N ALA A 581 -18.29 -3.14 -24.74
CA ALA A 581 -18.24 -2.56 -26.08
C ALA A 581 -18.97 -3.42 -27.15
N ALA A 582 -19.02 -4.74 -26.93
CA ALA A 582 -19.80 -5.70 -27.70
C ALA A 582 -21.29 -5.76 -27.30
N LYS A 583 -21.75 -4.96 -26.33
CA LYS A 583 -23.11 -4.98 -25.75
C LYS A 583 -23.50 -6.30 -25.07
N ARG A 584 -22.52 -7.04 -24.54
CA ARG A 584 -22.70 -8.28 -23.75
C ARG A 584 -22.57 -8.01 -22.24
N THR A 585 -23.21 -6.94 -21.76
CA THR A 585 -23.09 -6.49 -20.36
C THR A 585 -23.72 -7.48 -19.36
N GLU A 586 -24.77 -8.20 -19.75
CA GLU A 586 -25.41 -9.21 -18.90
C GLU A 586 -24.47 -10.39 -18.62
N GLU A 587 -23.75 -10.85 -19.64
CA GLU A 587 -22.73 -11.89 -19.46
C GLU A 587 -21.57 -11.41 -18.58
N PHE A 588 -21.17 -10.14 -18.71
CA PHE A 588 -20.16 -9.58 -17.81
C PHE A 588 -20.66 -9.50 -16.36
N ARG A 589 -21.94 -9.19 -16.15
CA ARG A 589 -22.58 -9.23 -14.83
C ARG A 589 -22.54 -10.62 -14.22
N ASP A 590 -22.89 -11.66 -14.98
CA ASP A 590 -22.87 -13.05 -14.49
C ASP A 590 -21.43 -13.54 -14.23
N LEU A 591 -20.48 -13.10 -15.05
CA LEU A 591 -19.07 -13.43 -14.88
C LEU A 591 -18.47 -12.84 -13.60
N VAL A 592 -18.85 -11.61 -13.25
CA VAL A 592 -18.39 -10.94 -12.03
C VAL A 592 -18.91 -11.62 -10.76
N LYS A 593 -20.07 -12.29 -10.81
CA LYS A 593 -20.61 -13.09 -9.68
C LYS A 593 -19.86 -14.40 -9.46
N ASN A 594 -19.13 -14.88 -10.48
CA ASN A 594 -18.41 -16.14 -10.40
C ASN A 594 -17.12 -16.00 -9.56
N ILE A 595 -17.07 -16.70 -8.43
CA ILE A 595 -15.93 -16.65 -7.49
C ILE A 595 -14.63 -17.09 -8.16
N SER A 596 -14.67 -18.12 -9.01
CA SER A 596 -13.49 -18.62 -9.72
C SER A 596 -12.91 -17.57 -10.67
N PHE A 597 -13.76 -16.82 -11.36
CA PHE A 597 -13.35 -15.72 -12.23
C PHE A 597 -12.73 -14.58 -11.40
N LEU A 598 -13.41 -14.14 -10.33
CA LEU A 598 -12.91 -13.10 -9.44
C LEU A 598 -11.55 -13.47 -8.84
N ALA A 599 -11.39 -14.70 -8.35
CA ALA A 599 -10.14 -15.18 -7.76
C ALA A 599 -8.98 -15.19 -8.76
N LYS A 600 -9.22 -15.67 -10.00
CA LYS A 600 -8.21 -15.64 -11.08
C LYS A 600 -7.86 -14.21 -11.49
N LYS A 601 -8.85 -13.35 -11.67
CA LYS A 601 -8.63 -11.95 -12.03
C LYS A 601 -7.84 -11.21 -10.95
N THR A 602 -8.17 -11.45 -9.68
CA THR A 602 -7.46 -10.93 -8.51
C THR A 602 -6.01 -11.39 -8.49
N PHE A 603 -5.76 -12.67 -8.78
CA PHE A 603 -4.42 -13.25 -8.83
C PHE A 603 -3.56 -12.66 -9.95
N ILE A 604 -4.11 -12.47 -11.15
CA ILE A 604 -3.36 -12.03 -12.34
C ILE A 604 -3.16 -10.52 -12.37
N ASN A 605 -4.24 -9.76 -12.13
CA ASN A 605 -4.25 -8.31 -12.31
C ASN A 605 -4.28 -7.52 -11.00
N GLY A 606 -4.36 -8.20 -9.86
CA GLY A 606 -4.45 -7.58 -8.54
C GLY A 606 -5.89 -7.26 -8.12
N VAL A 607 -6.03 -7.05 -6.80
CA VAL A 607 -7.31 -6.89 -6.11
C VAL A 607 -8.13 -5.71 -6.65
N TYR A 608 -7.47 -4.61 -6.99
CA TYR A 608 -8.13 -3.37 -7.40
C TYR A 608 -8.79 -3.42 -8.78
N LEU A 609 -8.21 -4.14 -9.74
CA LEU A 609 -8.81 -4.24 -11.07
C LEU A 609 -10.08 -5.11 -11.05
N ALA A 610 -10.10 -6.18 -10.23
CA ALA A 610 -11.33 -6.92 -9.98
C ALA A 610 -12.38 -6.05 -9.26
N LEU A 611 -11.98 -5.20 -8.30
CA LEU A 611 -12.90 -4.26 -7.66
C LEU A 611 -13.56 -3.31 -8.68
N LYS A 612 -12.77 -2.72 -9.59
CA LYS A 612 -13.28 -1.79 -10.61
C LYS A 612 -14.35 -2.42 -11.50
N ASP A 613 -14.17 -3.69 -11.84
CA ASP A 613 -15.14 -4.45 -12.62
C ASP A 613 -16.45 -4.64 -11.86
N ILE A 614 -16.38 -5.04 -10.58
CA ILE A 614 -17.57 -5.19 -9.71
C ILE A 614 -18.27 -3.83 -9.54
N GLU A 615 -17.51 -2.77 -9.28
CA GLU A 615 -18.03 -1.41 -9.09
C GLU A 615 -18.73 -0.88 -10.35
N TYR A 616 -18.13 -1.10 -11.52
CA TYR A 616 -18.75 -0.71 -12.79
C TYR A 616 -20.09 -1.40 -12.99
N ILE A 617 -20.15 -2.71 -12.78
CA ILE A 617 -21.38 -3.51 -12.93
C ILE A 617 -22.42 -3.13 -11.86
N SER A 618 -22.01 -2.94 -10.61
CA SER A 618 -22.90 -2.53 -9.52
C SER A 618 -23.53 -1.15 -9.77
N ASN A 619 -22.77 -0.21 -10.33
CA ASN A 619 -23.29 1.11 -10.73
C ASN A 619 -24.25 1.02 -11.93
N HIS A 620 -24.05 0.06 -12.83
CA HIS A 620 -24.93 -0.16 -13.98
C HIS A 620 -26.25 -0.86 -13.60
N TYR A 621 -26.22 -1.70 -12.56
CA TYR A 621 -27.36 -2.44 -12.02
C TYR A 621 -27.60 -2.10 -10.55
N PRO A 622 -28.07 -0.87 -10.24
CA PRO A 622 -28.24 -0.45 -8.85
C PRO A 622 -29.27 -1.30 -8.09
N ASP A 623 -30.24 -1.91 -8.74
CA ASP A 623 -31.28 -2.68 -8.05
C ASP A 623 -30.85 -4.11 -7.65
N ASP A 624 -29.66 -4.57 -8.07
CA ASP A 624 -29.16 -5.91 -7.73
C ASP A 624 -28.48 -5.89 -6.34
N GLN A 625 -29.24 -6.30 -5.32
CA GLN A 625 -28.76 -6.37 -3.94
C GLN A 625 -27.57 -7.33 -3.77
N ILE A 626 -27.55 -8.46 -4.49
CA ILE A 626 -26.47 -9.46 -4.40
C ILE A 626 -25.15 -8.85 -4.85
N LEU A 627 -25.14 -8.12 -5.98
CA LEU A 627 -23.92 -7.45 -6.47
C LEU A 627 -23.40 -6.38 -5.51
N ARG A 628 -24.29 -5.67 -4.79
CA ARG A 628 -23.89 -4.68 -3.78
C ARG A 628 -23.27 -5.36 -2.57
N GLU A 629 -23.84 -6.47 -2.13
CA GLU A 629 -23.29 -7.28 -1.04
C GLU A 629 -21.95 -7.91 -1.42
N GLU A 630 -21.80 -8.40 -2.65
CA GLU A 630 -20.51 -8.88 -3.20
C GLU A 630 -19.48 -7.75 -3.26
N LEU A 631 -19.85 -6.57 -3.77
CA LEU A 631 -18.97 -5.40 -3.83
C LEU A 631 -18.49 -5.01 -2.42
N ASN A 632 -19.40 -4.95 -1.45
CA ASN A 632 -19.07 -4.61 -0.06
C ASN A 632 -18.18 -5.67 0.58
N SER A 633 -18.51 -6.95 0.40
CA SER A 633 -17.73 -8.08 0.94
C SER A 633 -16.32 -8.09 0.35
N TYR A 634 -16.21 -7.93 -0.97
CA TYR A 634 -14.94 -7.85 -1.69
C TYR A 634 -14.11 -6.65 -1.21
N ARG A 635 -14.71 -5.46 -1.09
CA ARG A 635 -14.08 -4.25 -0.54
C ARG A 635 -13.52 -4.48 0.86
N ASN A 636 -14.28 -5.13 1.73
CA ASN A 636 -13.89 -5.36 3.10
C ASN A 636 -12.71 -6.34 3.22
N CYS A 637 -12.59 -7.33 2.33
CA CYS A 637 -11.48 -8.29 2.36
C CYS A 637 -10.29 -7.93 1.46
N MET A 638 -10.29 -6.78 0.76
CA MET A 638 -9.20 -6.42 -0.17
C MET A 638 -7.81 -6.47 0.47
N HIS A 639 -7.71 -6.01 1.71
CA HIS A 639 -6.47 -5.95 2.48
C HIS A 639 -5.90 -7.34 2.81
N LEU A 640 -6.79 -8.33 2.94
CA LEU A 640 -6.42 -9.72 3.17
C LEU A 640 -6.00 -10.39 1.86
N LEU A 641 -6.74 -10.13 0.78
CA LEU A 641 -6.45 -10.68 -0.55
C LEU A 641 -5.09 -10.21 -1.09
N ALA A 642 -4.67 -8.98 -0.76
CA ALA A 642 -3.38 -8.45 -1.16
C ALA A 642 -2.17 -9.20 -0.57
N ASN A 643 -2.35 -9.92 0.54
CA ASN A 643 -1.28 -10.69 1.17
C ASN A 643 -1.14 -12.11 0.58
N LEU A 644 -2.08 -12.52 -0.27
CA LEU A 644 -2.14 -13.88 -0.80
C LEU A 644 -1.48 -13.98 -2.18
N ASN A 645 -0.57 -14.95 -2.31
CA ASN A 645 0.23 -15.15 -3.52
C ASN A 645 -0.17 -16.39 -4.32
N ARG A 646 -1.22 -17.11 -3.93
CA ARG A 646 -1.68 -18.31 -4.63
C ARG A 646 -3.17 -18.19 -4.95
N GLN A 647 -3.50 -18.47 -6.21
CA GLN A 647 -4.87 -18.42 -6.71
C GLN A 647 -5.87 -19.20 -5.84
N LYS A 648 -5.50 -20.39 -5.37
CA LYS A 648 -6.37 -21.22 -4.51
C LYS A 648 -6.69 -20.58 -3.16
N ASP A 649 -5.73 -19.86 -2.57
CA ASP A 649 -5.91 -19.21 -1.27
C ASP A 649 -6.79 -17.97 -1.42
N ILE A 650 -6.61 -17.22 -2.51
CA ILE A 650 -7.48 -16.10 -2.90
C ILE A 650 -8.91 -16.61 -3.09
N HIS A 651 -9.08 -17.70 -3.84
CA HIS A 651 -10.39 -18.34 -4.02
C HIS A 651 -11.01 -18.71 -2.69
N ASN A 652 -10.27 -19.42 -1.84
CA ASN A 652 -10.75 -19.86 -0.54
C ASN A 652 -11.14 -18.69 0.37
N THR A 653 -10.34 -17.63 0.37
CA THR A 653 -10.62 -16.41 1.15
C THR A 653 -11.88 -15.72 0.64
N ILE A 654 -12.02 -15.47 -0.66
CA ILE A 654 -13.24 -14.86 -1.23
C ILE A 654 -14.47 -15.72 -0.89
N ARG A 655 -14.36 -17.05 -1.07
CA ARG A 655 -15.42 -18.01 -0.75
C ARG A 655 -15.86 -17.91 0.71
N ASN A 656 -14.92 -17.90 1.65
CA ASN A 656 -15.23 -17.87 3.09
C ASN A 656 -15.74 -16.49 3.55
N ARG A 657 -15.39 -15.42 2.84
CA ARG A 657 -15.94 -14.08 3.09
C ARG A 657 -17.34 -13.90 2.53
N PHE A 658 -17.75 -14.70 1.53
CA PHE A 658 -19.03 -14.59 0.83
C PHE A 658 -20.10 -15.57 1.36
N VAL A 659 -19.90 -16.17 2.55
CA VAL A 659 -20.76 -17.24 3.11
C VAL A 659 -22.25 -16.89 3.15
N GLY A 660 -22.61 -15.63 3.44
CA GLY A 660 -24.00 -15.17 3.41
C GLY A 660 -24.63 -15.20 2.02
N ILE A 661 -23.85 -14.80 1.01
CA ILE A 661 -24.24 -14.74 -0.41
C ILE A 661 -24.27 -16.16 -1.03
N ARG A 662 -23.36 -17.04 -0.59
CA ARG A 662 -23.25 -18.43 -1.07
C ARG A 662 -24.53 -19.24 -0.84
N LYS A 663 -25.23 -19.03 0.29
CA LYS A 663 -26.51 -19.70 0.57
C LYS A 663 -27.58 -19.40 -0.48
N LEU A 664 -27.46 -18.28 -1.19
CA LEU A 664 -28.38 -17.86 -2.26
C LEU A 664 -27.98 -18.42 -3.64
N LEU A 665 -26.69 -18.66 -3.90
CA LEU A 665 -26.17 -18.97 -5.23
C LEU A 665 -26.02 -20.48 -5.55
N LEU A 666 -26.12 -21.39 -4.56
CA LEU A 666 -26.07 -22.86 -4.77
C LEU A 666 -24.85 -23.35 -5.61
N GLU A 667 -23.69 -22.69 -5.52
CA GLU A 667 -22.51 -23.08 -6.31
C GLU A 667 -21.74 -24.27 -5.69
N SER A 668 -21.52 -25.30 -6.51
CA SER A 668 -20.60 -26.42 -6.22
C SER A 668 -19.22 -26.12 -6.80
N ASP A 669 -18.33 -25.56 -5.99
CA ASP A 669 -16.93 -25.37 -6.36
C ASP A 669 -16.15 -26.69 -6.26
N ASN A 670 -15.60 -27.17 -7.38
CA ASN A 670 -14.65 -28.28 -7.41
C ASN A 670 -13.22 -27.77 -7.14
N LEU A 671 -12.89 -27.51 -5.88
CA LEU A 671 -11.53 -27.20 -5.47
C LEU A 671 -10.68 -28.47 -5.43
N VAL A 672 -9.41 -28.37 -5.85
CA VAL A 672 -8.46 -29.50 -5.86
C VAL A 672 -7.48 -29.34 -4.69
N GLY A 673 -7.45 -30.33 -3.80
CA GLY A 673 -6.62 -30.35 -2.60
C GLY A 673 -7.35 -29.79 -1.38
N PRO A 674 -6.66 -29.67 -0.24
CA PRO A 674 -7.31 -29.29 1.00
C PRO A 674 -7.81 -27.85 0.93
N TYR A 675 -8.86 -27.49 1.68
CA TYR A 675 -9.33 -26.11 1.84
C TYR A 675 -9.98 -25.86 3.21
N TRP A 676 -10.07 -24.60 3.61
CA TRP A 676 -10.77 -24.18 4.84
C TRP A 676 -12.25 -23.95 4.54
N GLU A 677 -13.13 -24.64 5.25
CA GLU A 677 -14.58 -24.46 5.15
C GLU A 677 -15.13 -23.83 6.43
N THR A 678 -15.98 -22.82 6.26
CA THR A 678 -16.76 -22.24 7.36
C THR A 678 -18.23 -22.11 6.95
N ASP A 679 -19.12 -22.40 7.89
CA ASP A 679 -20.57 -22.16 7.76
C ASP A 679 -21.01 -20.86 8.44
N GLU A 680 -20.07 -20.16 9.10
CA GLU A 680 -20.30 -18.95 9.89
C GLU A 680 -19.58 -17.75 9.26
N LEU A 681 -20.17 -16.58 9.41
CA LEU A 681 -19.47 -15.33 9.14
C LEU A 681 -18.34 -15.17 10.14
N TYR A 682 -17.15 -14.87 9.64
CA TYR A 682 -16.02 -14.61 10.52
C TYR A 682 -16.27 -13.39 11.44
N PRO A 683 -15.69 -13.36 12.66
CA PRO A 683 -15.88 -12.26 13.61
C PRO A 683 -15.45 -10.87 13.10
N ASP A 684 -14.52 -10.82 12.15
CA ASP A 684 -14.05 -9.61 11.47
C ASP A 684 -14.88 -9.24 10.24
N SER A 685 -15.90 -10.03 9.88
CA SER A 685 -16.88 -9.66 8.87
C SER A 685 -17.71 -8.45 9.33
N PRO A 686 -18.16 -7.59 8.41
CA PRO A 686 -19.11 -6.53 8.75
C PRO A 686 -20.35 -7.14 9.44
N HIS A 687 -20.82 -6.50 10.50
CA HIS A 687 -22.02 -6.93 11.23
C HIS A 687 -23.22 -7.05 10.27
N ASN A 688 -24.09 -8.05 10.45
CA ASN A 688 -25.22 -8.33 9.55
C ASN A 688 -26.15 -7.13 9.32
N ALA A 689 -26.38 -6.33 10.36
CA ALA A 689 -27.15 -5.09 10.24
C ALA A 689 -26.49 -4.03 9.33
N LEU A 690 -25.17 -4.06 9.11
CA LEU A 690 -24.47 -3.04 8.32
C LEU A 690 -24.82 -3.16 6.83
N ILE A 691 -25.60 -2.20 6.34
CA ILE A 691 -25.99 -2.14 4.93
C ILE A 691 -24.92 -1.43 4.12
N ARG A 692 -24.35 -0.34 4.68
CA ARG A 692 -23.50 0.58 3.93
C ARG A 692 -22.48 1.26 4.84
N THR A 693 -21.27 1.41 4.33
CA THR A 693 -20.25 2.32 4.88
C THR A 693 -19.98 3.41 3.84
N ILE A 694 -20.25 4.66 4.19
CA ILE A 694 -19.97 5.84 3.37
C ILE A 694 -18.67 6.46 3.87
N ARG A 695 -17.75 6.73 2.94
CA ARG A 695 -16.48 7.40 3.20
C ARG A 695 -16.35 8.63 2.31
N GLY A 696 -15.60 9.62 2.78
CA GLY A 696 -15.21 10.75 1.96
C GLY A 696 -14.73 11.97 2.74
N HIS A 697 -15.05 12.08 4.03
CA HIS A 697 -14.41 13.05 4.92
C HIS A 697 -12.92 12.75 5.06
N GLU A 698 -12.10 13.81 5.08
CA GLU A 698 -10.64 13.68 5.22
C GLU A 698 -10.19 13.64 6.70
N GLY A 699 -11.14 13.84 7.62
CA GLY A 699 -10.95 13.87 9.07
C GLY A 699 -12.07 13.11 9.80
N GLU A 700 -11.96 13.10 11.12
CA GLU A 700 -12.92 12.53 12.07
C GLU A 700 -14.30 13.18 11.89
N ILE A 701 -15.38 12.41 12.09
CA ILE A 701 -16.74 12.91 11.96
C ILE A 701 -17.33 13.01 13.37
N TYR A 702 -17.67 14.23 13.81
CA TYR A 702 -18.10 14.49 15.19
C TYR A 702 -19.62 14.43 15.37
N SER A 703 -20.37 14.84 14.36
CA SER A 703 -21.83 14.92 14.46
C SER A 703 -22.51 14.60 13.12
N CYS A 704 -23.72 14.09 13.21
CA CYS A 704 -24.59 13.88 12.07
C CYS A 704 -26.00 14.44 12.35
N ASP A 705 -26.76 14.70 11.29
CA ASP A 705 -28.20 15.00 11.35
C ASP A 705 -28.95 14.43 10.13
N ILE A 706 -30.26 14.20 10.24
CA ILE A 706 -31.11 13.74 9.12
C ILE A 706 -31.88 14.93 8.55
N ALA A 707 -31.85 15.06 7.23
CA ALA A 707 -32.77 15.97 6.56
C ALA A 707 -34.21 15.44 6.62
N PHE A 708 -35.20 16.34 6.73
CA PHE A 708 -36.62 16.00 6.84
C PHE A 708 -37.18 15.21 5.63
N ASP A 709 -36.40 15.05 4.54
CA ASP A 709 -36.75 14.17 3.43
C ASP A 709 -36.63 12.68 3.80
N GLY A 710 -36.01 12.36 4.94
CA GLY A 710 -35.79 11.01 5.45
C GLY A 710 -34.72 10.23 4.70
N ASN A 711 -34.15 10.78 3.63
CA ASN A 711 -33.23 10.10 2.73
C ASN A 711 -31.85 10.75 2.69
N SER A 712 -31.67 11.95 3.24
CA SER A 712 -30.36 12.62 3.23
C SER A 712 -29.74 12.72 4.63
N ILE A 713 -28.43 12.50 4.71
CA ILE A 713 -27.63 12.58 5.94
C ILE A 713 -26.70 13.80 5.84
N ILE A 714 -26.63 14.58 6.91
CA ILE A 714 -25.68 15.69 7.05
C ILE A 714 -24.61 15.27 8.04
N THR A 715 -23.34 15.58 7.76
CA THR A 715 -22.23 15.26 8.66
C THR A 715 -21.26 16.42 8.81
N ALA A 716 -20.82 16.66 10.04
CA ALA A 716 -19.83 17.65 10.44
C ALA A 716 -18.52 16.97 10.87
N SER A 717 -17.37 17.52 10.43
CA SER A 717 -16.07 16.85 10.55
C SER A 717 -14.93 17.80 10.90
N SER A 718 -13.84 17.22 11.44
CA SER A 718 -12.53 17.87 11.59
C SER A 718 -11.83 18.19 10.27
N ASP A 719 -12.35 17.74 9.13
CA ASP A 719 -11.90 18.24 7.82
C ASP A 719 -12.40 19.66 7.50
N LYS A 720 -13.05 20.32 8.47
CA LYS A 720 -13.58 21.70 8.41
C LYS A 720 -14.72 21.86 7.41
N THR A 721 -15.37 20.75 7.07
CA THR A 721 -16.44 20.72 6.07
C THR A 721 -17.67 20.03 6.60
N ILE A 722 -18.83 20.49 6.13
CA ILE A 722 -20.09 19.77 6.30
C ILE A 722 -20.39 19.10 4.97
N ARG A 723 -20.93 17.89 4.98
CA ARG A 723 -21.33 17.19 3.76
C ARG A 723 -22.75 16.69 3.86
N LEU A 724 -23.45 16.76 2.74
CA LEU A 724 -24.79 16.21 2.55
C LEU A 724 -24.64 14.96 1.68
N TRP A 725 -25.20 13.86 2.16
CA TRP A 725 -25.13 12.54 1.54
C TRP A 725 -26.52 12.03 1.24
N ASP A 726 -26.65 11.30 0.14
CA ASP A 726 -27.83 10.47 -0.09
C ASP A 726 -27.64 9.14 0.67
N SER A 727 -28.53 8.82 1.60
CA SER A 727 -28.43 7.61 2.42
C SER A 727 -28.57 6.32 1.62
N SER A 728 -29.32 6.35 0.51
CA SER A 728 -29.64 5.16 -0.29
C SER A 728 -28.48 4.72 -1.19
N SER A 729 -27.82 5.68 -1.83
CA SER A 729 -26.70 5.50 -2.76
C SER A 729 -25.33 5.65 -2.08
N GLY A 730 -25.25 6.47 -1.03
CA GLY A 730 -24.00 6.89 -0.41
C GLY A 730 -23.27 7.99 -1.18
N GLU A 731 -23.89 8.58 -2.21
CA GLU A 731 -23.27 9.66 -2.97
C GLU A 731 -23.24 10.97 -2.18
N GLN A 732 -22.14 11.71 -2.34
CA GLN A 732 -22.04 13.05 -1.79
C GLN A 732 -22.85 14.01 -2.67
N LEU A 733 -23.97 14.49 -2.15
CA LEU A 733 -24.82 15.47 -2.83
C LEU A 733 -24.18 16.86 -2.80
N ARG A 734 -23.65 17.27 -1.64
CA ARG A 734 -23.09 18.63 -1.45
C ARG A 734 -21.97 18.68 -0.40
N LYS A 735 -21.15 19.73 -0.50
CA LYS A 735 -20.10 20.08 0.45
C LYS A 735 -20.23 21.56 0.83
N PHE A 736 -20.21 21.86 2.12
CA PHE A 736 -20.23 23.21 2.69
C PHE A 736 -18.86 23.49 3.31
N SER A 737 -18.28 24.65 3.03
CA SER A 737 -16.92 25.01 3.48
C SER A 737 -16.86 26.49 3.82
N GLY A 738 -16.26 26.82 4.97
CA GLY A 738 -16.11 28.20 5.42
C GLY A 738 -15.67 28.38 6.88
N HIS A 739 -15.82 27.35 7.72
CA HIS A 739 -15.20 27.35 9.05
C HIS A 739 -13.67 27.31 8.97
N THR A 740 -13.01 27.87 9.99
CA THR A 740 -11.55 27.94 10.07
C THR A 740 -10.93 26.81 10.88
N ASP A 741 -11.75 26.11 11.64
CA ASP A 741 -11.36 24.97 12.47
C ASP A 741 -12.39 23.82 12.39
N ASP A 742 -12.16 22.77 13.17
CA ASP A 742 -13.01 21.58 13.30
C ASP A 742 -14.48 21.91 13.56
N ILE A 743 -15.39 21.26 12.81
CA ILE A 743 -16.83 21.45 12.98
C ILE A 743 -17.37 20.36 13.90
N SER A 744 -17.75 20.75 15.12
CA SER A 744 -18.14 19.84 16.20
C SER A 744 -19.59 19.39 16.12
N CYS A 745 -20.49 20.26 15.65
CA CYS A 745 -21.93 19.98 15.62
C CYS A 745 -22.60 20.61 14.40
N CYS A 746 -23.71 20.00 13.98
CA CYS A 746 -24.59 20.55 12.96
C CYS A 746 -26.06 20.29 13.30
N CYS A 747 -26.96 21.16 12.83
CA CYS A 747 -28.40 20.92 12.89
C CYS A 747 -29.13 21.53 11.69
N ILE A 748 -30.16 20.86 11.19
CA ILE A 748 -31.01 21.35 10.09
C ILE A 748 -32.35 21.90 10.60
N THR A 749 -32.89 22.92 9.94
CA THR A 749 -34.26 23.37 10.21
C THR A 749 -35.29 22.35 9.72
N PRO A 750 -36.44 22.17 10.41
CA PRO A 750 -37.54 21.29 9.99
C PRO A 750 -38.05 21.50 8.56
N ASN A 751 -37.84 22.68 7.97
CA ASN A 751 -38.23 22.99 6.59
C ASN A 751 -37.15 22.67 5.54
N ASN A 752 -36.02 22.07 5.92
CA ASN A 752 -34.85 21.74 5.10
C ASN A 752 -34.23 22.92 4.31
N LYS A 753 -34.48 24.16 4.71
CA LYS A 753 -33.93 25.33 4.01
C LYS A 753 -32.58 25.77 4.55
N LEU A 754 -32.43 25.74 5.87
CA LEU A 754 -31.26 26.23 6.57
C LEU A 754 -30.58 25.09 7.32
N LEU A 755 -29.26 25.08 7.23
CA LEU A 755 -28.37 24.23 8.01
C LEU A 755 -27.52 25.14 8.88
N PHE A 756 -27.29 24.75 10.13
CA PHE A 756 -26.38 25.44 11.04
C PHE A 756 -25.22 24.53 11.41
N SER A 757 -24.06 25.14 11.65
CA SER A 757 -22.88 24.47 12.14
C SER A 757 -22.21 25.25 13.25
N GLY A 758 -21.71 24.54 14.26
CA GLY A 758 -20.84 25.08 15.30
C GLY A 758 -19.43 24.52 15.16
N SER A 759 -18.44 25.35 15.44
CA SER A 759 -17.02 25.03 15.25
C SER A 759 -16.19 25.28 16.50
N PHE A 760 -15.03 24.63 16.56
CA PHE A 760 -14.00 24.89 17.56
C PHE A 760 -13.39 26.29 17.43
N ASP A 761 -13.59 26.99 16.31
CA ASP A 761 -13.23 28.41 16.16
C ASP A 761 -14.14 29.37 16.96
N GLY A 762 -15.17 28.85 17.65
CA GLY A 762 -16.09 29.63 18.47
C GLY A 762 -17.19 30.36 17.69
N SER A 763 -17.33 30.10 16.38
CA SER A 763 -18.39 30.67 15.53
C SER A 763 -19.47 29.65 15.17
N LEU A 764 -20.71 30.15 14.97
CA LEU A 764 -21.74 29.40 14.23
C LEU A 764 -21.90 29.98 12.83
N ILE A 765 -22.20 29.13 11.86
CA ILE A 765 -22.55 29.57 10.50
C ILE A 765 -23.90 28.97 10.11
N SER A 766 -24.75 29.78 9.48
CA SER A 766 -25.94 29.29 8.77
C SER A 766 -25.66 29.14 7.27
N TRP A 767 -26.24 28.12 6.67
CA TRP A 767 -26.04 27.73 5.28
C TRP A 767 -27.38 27.56 4.60
N ASP A 768 -27.45 27.97 3.33
CA ASP A 768 -28.57 27.59 2.48
C ASP A 768 -28.31 26.17 1.93
N VAL A 769 -29.20 25.23 2.29
CA VAL A 769 -29.05 23.80 1.95
C VAL A 769 -29.08 23.59 0.43
N LYS A 770 -29.82 24.41 -0.32
CA LYS A 770 -30.01 24.27 -1.78
C LYS A 770 -28.85 24.84 -2.59
N THR A 771 -28.09 25.77 -2.05
CA THR A 771 -26.98 26.44 -2.77
C THR A 771 -25.62 26.04 -2.22
N GLY A 772 -25.53 25.62 -0.95
CA GLY A 772 -24.27 25.33 -0.30
C GLY A 772 -23.55 26.57 0.23
N LEU A 773 -24.15 27.75 0.11
CA LEU A 773 -23.50 29.02 0.44
C LEU A 773 -23.75 29.41 1.91
N PRO A 774 -22.75 29.99 2.59
CA PRO A 774 -22.93 30.57 3.91
C PRO A 774 -23.81 31.82 3.82
N LEU A 775 -24.72 31.99 4.79
CA LEU A 775 -25.64 33.12 4.88
C LEU A 775 -25.25 34.09 6.01
N HIS A 776 -25.19 33.58 7.25
CA HIS A 776 -24.84 34.38 8.42
C HIS A 776 -23.78 33.69 9.27
N THR A 777 -22.93 34.49 9.92
CA THR A 777 -21.98 34.04 10.96
C THR A 777 -22.39 34.64 12.28
N PHE A 778 -22.61 33.81 13.30
CA PHE A 778 -22.98 34.22 14.65
C PHE A 778 -21.72 34.20 15.52
N LEU A 779 -21.36 35.37 16.06
CA LEU A 779 -20.17 35.56 16.89
C LEU A 779 -20.59 36.00 18.29
N GLY A 780 -20.01 35.38 19.32
CA GLY A 780 -20.24 35.81 20.70
C GLY A 780 -19.89 34.79 21.78
N HIS A 781 -19.68 33.51 21.44
CA HIS A 781 -19.03 32.58 22.35
C HIS A 781 -17.53 32.88 22.47
N SER A 782 -16.95 32.57 23.63
CA SER A 782 -15.53 32.84 23.91
C SER A 782 -14.63 31.62 23.75
N SER A 783 -15.21 30.46 23.46
CA SER A 783 -14.54 29.18 23.29
C SER A 783 -15.30 28.31 22.28
N GLU A 784 -14.78 27.12 22.01
CA GLU A 784 -15.35 26.08 21.15
C GLU A 784 -16.86 25.89 21.36
N ILE A 785 -17.59 25.74 20.27
CA ILE A 785 -19.01 25.37 20.30
C ILE A 785 -19.10 23.85 20.27
N LEU A 786 -19.96 23.27 21.10
CA LEU A 786 -20.04 21.81 21.28
C LEU A 786 -21.38 21.23 20.78
N ALA A 787 -22.46 22.01 20.86
CA ALA A 787 -23.76 21.62 20.31
C ALA A 787 -24.54 22.83 19.82
N CYS A 788 -25.39 22.61 18.81
CA CYS A 788 -26.35 23.59 18.33
C CYS A 788 -27.66 22.91 17.95
N ILE A 789 -28.79 23.54 18.27
CA ILE A 789 -30.13 23.06 17.89
C ILE A 789 -31.02 24.24 17.53
N THR A 790 -32.05 24.00 16.74
CA THR A 790 -33.09 25.00 16.47
C THR A 790 -34.30 24.78 17.36
N ASP A 791 -35.02 25.85 17.68
CA ASP A 791 -36.35 25.70 18.23
C ASP A 791 -37.33 25.16 17.14
N PRO A 792 -38.48 24.64 17.54
CA PRO A 792 -39.40 23.93 16.65
C PRO A 792 -40.08 24.85 15.64
N LYS A 793 -40.21 26.14 15.97
CA LYS A 793 -40.73 27.16 15.05
C LYS A 793 -39.65 27.71 14.11
N SER A 794 -38.38 27.33 14.30
CA SER A 794 -37.22 27.85 13.56
C SER A 794 -37.09 29.37 13.66
N GLU A 795 -37.45 29.94 14.81
CA GLU A 795 -37.26 31.35 15.17
C GLU A 795 -35.91 31.57 15.87
N TYR A 796 -35.49 30.60 16.69
CA TYR A 796 -34.30 30.67 17.53
C TYR A 796 -33.31 29.55 17.26
N LEU A 797 -32.03 29.90 17.24
CA LEU A 797 -30.91 28.95 17.30
C LEU A 797 -30.37 28.95 18.74
N ILE A 798 -30.10 27.77 19.27
CA ILE A 798 -29.59 27.58 20.63
C ILE A 798 -28.22 26.94 20.50
N SER A 799 -27.20 27.53 21.13
CA SER A 799 -25.83 27.01 21.10
C SER A 799 -25.27 26.78 22.50
N CYS A 800 -24.51 25.71 22.63
CA CYS A 800 -23.80 25.32 23.84
C CYS A 800 -22.29 25.33 23.57
N SER A 801 -21.50 25.80 24.54
CA SER A 801 -20.07 26.01 24.36
C SER A 801 -19.25 25.51 25.54
N MET A 802 -17.98 25.27 25.25
CA MET A 802 -16.92 25.02 26.22
C MET A 802 -16.73 26.20 27.20
N ASP A 803 -17.27 27.40 26.91
CA ASP A 803 -17.29 28.53 27.84
C ASP A 803 -18.27 28.41 29.01
N GLY A 804 -19.05 27.32 29.07
CA GLY A 804 -20.03 27.05 30.14
C GLY A 804 -21.35 27.81 29.98
N LEU A 805 -21.56 28.52 28.86
CA LEU A 805 -22.77 29.30 28.58
C LEU A 805 -23.63 28.64 27.51
N ILE A 806 -24.92 28.97 27.56
CA ILE A 806 -25.89 28.69 26.49
C ILE A 806 -26.33 30.02 25.90
N LYS A 807 -26.30 30.16 24.57
CA LYS A 807 -26.75 31.38 23.90
C LYS A 807 -27.94 31.10 22.99
N ILE A 808 -28.88 32.05 22.98
CA ILE A 808 -30.08 32.01 22.14
C ILE A 808 -29.96 33.12 21.10
N TRP A 809 -30.03 32.75 19.83
CA TRP A 809 -29.86 33.64 18.69
C TRP A 809 -31.14 33.75 17.91
N ASN A 810 -31.40 34.93 17.35
CA ASN A 810 -32.45 35.08 16.34
C ASN A 810 -31.94 34.57 15.00
N ILE A 811 -32.63 33.59 14.40
CA ILE A 811 -32.22 32.99 13.12
C ILE A 811 -32.25 34.01 11.97
N THR A 812 -33.21 34.96 12.00
CA THR A 812 -33.41 35.92 10.91
C THR A 812 -32.44 37.10 11.00
N SER A 813 -32.20 37.64 12.20
CA SER A 813 -31.33 38.82 12.36
C SER A 813 -29.87 38.49 12.63
N GLY A 814 -29.57 37.30 13.16
CA GLY A 814 -28.21 36.94 13.58
C GLY A 814 -27.86 37.36 15.01
N ASP A 815 -28.74 38.09 15.69
CA ASP A 815 -28.44 38.68 17.00
C ASP A 815 -28.52 37.67 18.15
N CYS A 816 -27.59 37.76 19.10
CA CYS A 816 -27.70 37.06 20.38
C CYS A 816 -28.74 37.75 21.25
N LEU A 817 -29.87 37.08 21.52
CA LEU A 817 -30.98 37.63 22.31
C LEU A 817 -30.82 37.34 23.81
N TYR A 818 -30.40 36.13 24.16
CA TYR A 818 -30.28 35.68 25.54
C TYR A 818 -28.97 34.93 25.76
N THR A 819 -28.43 35.02 26.97
CA THR A 819 -27.29 34.22 27.45
C THR A 819 -27.68 33.61 28.79
N LEU A 820 -27.77 32.28 28.84
CA LEU A 820 -28.13 31.53 30.03
C LEU A 820 -26.84 31.09 30.73
N SER A 821 -26.72 31.47 32.00
CA SER A 821 -25.61 31.10 32.86
C SER A 821 -26.11 30.22 34.01
N GLY A 822 -25.29 29.26 34.42
CA GLY A 822 -25.63 28.39 35.53
C GLY A 822 -24.80 27.13 35.63
N HIS A 823 -24.35 26.57 34.50
CA HIS A 823 -23.40 25.46 34.51
C HIS A 823 -22.02 25.92 35.02
N GLU A 824 -21.34 25.05 35.76
CA GLU A 824 -20.02 25.34 36.36
C GLU A 824 -18.85 24.94 35.45
N ASP A 825 -19.13 24.20 34.37
CA ASP A 825 -18.17 23.73 33.37
C ASP A 825 -18.85 23.68 31.99
N ALA A 826 -18.11 23.32 30.95
CA ALA A 826 -18.54 23.25 29.56
C ALA A 826 -19.91 22.58 29.37
N VAL A 827 -20.75 23.17 28.53
CA VAL A 827 -22.06 22.63 28.17
C VAL A 827 -21.90 21.82 26.88
N ASN A 828 -21.96 20.49 26.99
CA ASN A 828 -21.67 19.59 25.89
C ASN A 828 -22.86 19.43 24.92
N GLY A 829 -24.10 19.54 25.42
CA GLY A 829 -25.29 19.20 24.63
C GLY A 829 -26.55 19.91 25.12
N CYS A 830 -27.54 19.99 24.24
CA CYS A 830 -28.87 20.49 24.56
C CYS A 830 -29.95 19.85 23.68
N CYS A 831 -31.19 19.86 24.17
CA CYS A 831 -32.38 19.47 23.40
C CYS A 831 -33.61 20.24 23.85
N VAL A 832 -34.62 20.36 22.98
CA VAL A 832 -35.88 21.07 23.24
C VAL A 832 -37.05 20.10 23.23
N SER A 833 -38.08 20.40 24.02
CA SER A 833 -39.39 19.74 23.97
C SER A 833 -40.51 20.78 23.87
N ASP A 834 -41.21 20.78 22.75
CA ASP A 834 -42.37 21.66 22.47
C ASP A 834 -43.52 21.36 23.41
N LYS A 835 -43.78 20.06 23.62
CA LYS A 835 -44.96 19.60 24.36
C LYS A 835 -44.89 20.04 25.82
N SER A 836 -43.70 20.00 26.41
CA SER A 836 -43.47 20.44 27.78
C SER A 836 -42.94 21.88 27.88
N ASN A 837 -42.70 22.56 26.76
CA ASN A 837 -42.03 23.87 26.68
C ASN A 837 -40.73 23.93 27.50
N LEU A 838 -39.85 22.94 27.32
CA LEU A 838 -38.59 22.83 28.06
C LEU A 838 -37.38 22.92 27.12
N LEU A 839 -36.33 23.58 27.59
CA LEU A 839 -34.96 23.42 27.11
C LEU A 839 -34.19 22.60 28.15
N ILE A 840 -33.49 21.56 27.71
CA ILE A 840 -32.63 20.72 28.54
C ILE A 840 -31.18 20.95 28.10
N SER A 841 -30.28 21.11 29.07
CA SER A 841 -28.85 21.23 28.82
C SER A 841 -28.04 20.26 29.69
N VAL A 842 -26.94 19.76 29.15
CA VAL A 842 -26.03 18.82 29.81
C VAL A 842 -24.59 19.32 29.79
N SER A 843 -23.85 19.04 30.87
CA SER A 843 -22.53 19.64 31.11
C SER A 843 -21.50 18.67 31.69
N ARG A 844 -20.24 19.07 31.56
CA ARG A 844 -19.08 18.47 32.26
C ARG A 844 -19.11 18.68 33.78
N ASP A 845 -20.01 19.51 34.30
CA ASP A 845 -20.27 19.63 35.74
C ASP A 845 -21.07 18.46 36.34
N ASN A 846 -21.31 17.41 35.54
CA ASN A 846 -22.06 16.19 35.87
C ASN A 846 -23.57 16.42 36.09
N THR A 847 -24.10 17.60 35.72
CA THR A 847 -25.51 17.95 35.91
C THR A 847 -26.28 18.08 34.60
N VAL A 848 -27.59 17.94 34.72
CA VAL A 848 -28.57 18.24 33.67
C VAL A 848 -29.41 19.40 34.16
N ARG A 849 -29.54 20.49 33.40
CA ARG A 849 -30.37 21.65 33.78
C ARG A 849 -31.59 21.75 32.89
N ILE A 850 -32.69 22.15 33.50
CA ILE A 850 -33.99 22.34 32.85
C ILE A 850 -34.31 23.83 32.87
N TRP A 851 -34.68 24.36 31.71
CA TRP A 851 -35.02 25.75 31.49
C TRP A 851 -36.40 25.84 30.85
N ASN A 852 -37.11 26.92 31.08
CA ASN A 852 -38.35 27.19 30.40
C ASN A 852 -38.07 27.67 28.96
N LEU A 853 -38.69 27.04 27.98
CA LEU A 853 -38.60 27.46 26.58
C LEU A 853 -39.39 28.76 26.41
N TYR A 854 -38.78 29.78 25.79
CA TYR A 854 -39.32 31.13 25.51
C TYR A 854 -39.24 32.17 26.64
N SER A 855 -39.32 31.81 27.92
CA SER A 855 -38.93 32.74 29.01
C SER A 855 -37.45 32.64 29.38
N TRP A 856 -36.86 31.46 29.15
CA TRP A 856 -35.46 31.14 29.42
C TRP A 856 -35.07 31.10 30.91
N ASP A 857 -36.06 31.06 31.80
CA ASP A 857 -35.84 30.92 33.23
C ASP A 857 -35.35 29.51 33.61
N ALA A 858 -34.46 29.42 34.60
CA ALA A 858 -34.01 28.14 35.15
C ALA A 858 -35.09 27.50 36.02
N LEU A 859 -35.45 26.24 35.74
CA LEU A 859 -36.52 25.50 36.44
C LEU A 859 -35.98 24.46 37.42
N ALA A 860 -35.03 23.63 36.99
CA ALA A 860 -34.52 22.52 37.81
C ALA A 860 -33.07 22.15 37.47
N THR A 861 -32.41 21.43 38.38
CA THR A 861 -31.07 20.84 38.17
C THR A 861 -31.10 19.39 38.64
N LEU A 862 -30.88 18.46 37.72
CA LEU A 862 -30.87 17.02 37.98
C LEU A 862 -29.45 16.57 38.27
N ARG A 863 -29.27 15.89 39.40
CA ARG A 863 -28.00 15.31 39.83
C ARG A 863 -28.14 13.80 39.90
N GLY A 864 -27.17 13.07 39.36
CA GLY A 864 -27.16 11.61 39.46
C GLY A 864 -26.05 10.92 38.67
N HIS A 865 -25.63 11.48 37.54
CA HIS A 865 -24.43 11.02 36.84
C HIS A 865 -23.17 11.28 37.68
N THR A 866 -22.17 10.41 37.54
CA THR A 866 -20.93 10.49 38.34
C THR A 866 -19.75 11.08 37.58
N ASP A 867 -19.93 11.37 36.29
CA ASP A 867 -18.94 11.96 35.38
C ASP A 867 -19.69 12.76 34.29
N TRP A 868 -18.96 13.36 33.34
CA TRP A 868 -19.48 14.29 32.34
C TRP A 868 -20.75 13.78 31.64
N VAL A 869 -21.73 14.65 31.44
CA VAL A 869 -22.91 14.34 30.63
C VAL A 869 -22.69 14.93 29.24
N ASN A 870 -22.66 14.08 28.22
CA ASN A 870 -22.23 14.48 26.87
C ASN A 870 -23.42 14.85 25.98
N ASP A 871 -24.53 14.13 26.08
CA ASP A 871 -25.69 14.37 25.22
C ASP A 871 -27.01 14.13 25.97
N CYS A 872 -28.08 14.76 25.47
CA CYS A 872 -29.44 14.59 25.93
C CYS A 872 -30.46 14.63 24.79
N LYS A 873 -31.54 13.86 24.94
CA LYS A 873 -32.71 13.86 24.05
C LYS A 873 -34.00 13.76 24.85
N VAL A 874 -35.10 14.21 24.27
CA VAL A 874 -36.45 14.03 24.82
C VAL A 874 -37.23 13.05 23.96
N THR A 875 -38.03 12.21 24.60
CA THR A 875 -38.96 11.31 23.89
C THR A 875 -39.99 12.11 23.09
N LEU A 876 -40.45 11.58 21.96
CA LEU A 876 -41.38 12.27 21.07
C LEU A 876 -42.75 12.55 21.74
N ASP A 877 -43.11 11.76 22.75
CA ASP A 877 -44.28 12.00 23.61
C ASP A 877 -44.12 13.23 24.54
N GLY A 878 -42.89 13.71 24.77
CA GLY A 878 -42.56 14.83 25.65
C GLY A 878 -42.53 14.46 27.14
N GLU A 879 -42.54 13.18 27.49
CA GLU A 879 -42.67 12.71 28.88
C GLU A 879 -41.35 12.38 29.55
N LYS A 880 -40.30 12.04 28.79
CA LYS A 880 -39.03 11.54 29.35
C LYS A 880 -37.82 12.22 28.74
N ILE A 881 -36.81 12.45 29.57
CA ILE A 881 -35.49 12.94 29.19
C ILE A 881 -34.51 11.77 29.24
N ILE A 882 -33.69 11.63 28.22
CA ILE A 882 -32.65 10.61 28.11
C ILE A 882 -31.31 11.29 28.09
N THR A 883 -30.37 10.83 28.91
CA THR A 883 -29.04 11.43 29.05
C THR A 883 -27.95 10.38 28.93
N ALA A 884 -26.90 10.71 28.17
CA ALA A 884 -25.72 9.88 27.95
C ALA A 884 -24.49 10.50 28.63
N SER A 885 -23.67 9.65 29.28
CA SER A 885 -22.57 10.13 30.13
C SER A 885 -21.29 9.34 29.96
N ARG A 886 -20.18 10.01 30.29
CA ARG A 886 -18.86 9.44 30.49
C ARG A 886 -18.79 8.40 31.59
N ASP A 887 -19.77 8.37 32.50
CA ASP A 887 -19.91 7.34 33.52
C ASP A 887 -20.31 5.95 32.99
N THR A 888 -20.38 5.79 31.66
CA THR A 888 -20.75 4.56 30.91
C THR A 888 -22.23 4.19 30.99
N THR A 889 -23.09 5.11 31.45
CA THR A 889 -24.51 4.84 31.65
C THR A 889 -25.42 5.82 30.92
N ILE A 890 -26.59 5.30 30.52
CA ILE A 890 -27.70 6.10 30.02
C ILE A 890 -28.74 6.18 31.12
N ARG A 891 -29.25 7.37 31.40
CA ARG A 891 -30.34 7.56 32.38
C ARG A 891 -31.58 8.10 31.71
N VAL A 892 -32.72 7.69 32.25
CA VAL A 892 -34.04 8.17 31.84
C VAL A 892 -34.69 8.87 33.02
N TRP A 893 -35.14 10.10 32.80
CA TRP A 893 -35.75 10.97 33.79
C TRP A 893 -37.19 11.25 33.38
N ASP A 894 -38.12 11.13 34.31
CA ASP A 894 -39.55 11.32 34.05
C ASP A 894 -39.96 12.77 34.33
N ILE A 895 -40.47 13.48 33.33
CA ILE A 895 -40.83 14.90 33.44
C ILE A 895 -42.08 15.08 34.33
N GLN A 896 -43.01 14.11 34.33
CA GLN A 896 -44.26 14.20 35.09
C GLN A 896 -44.06 13.87 36.57
N ASP A 897 -43.10 12.99 36.89
CA ASP A 897 -42.73 12.64 38.27
C ASP A 897 -41.54 13.46 38.79
N ASP A 898 -41.64 14.79 38.66
CA ASP A 898 -40.67 15.76 39.21
C ASP A 898 -39.20 15.45 38.83
N PHE A 899 -38.99 15.07 37.57
CA PHE A 899 -37.68 14.73 36.99
C PHE A 899 -36.93 13.60 37.70
N LYS A 900 -37.63 12.64 38.31
CA LYS A 900 -36.97 11.47 38.93
C LYS A 900 -36.35 10.54 37.89
N CYS A 901 -35.20 9.96 38.25
CA CYS A 901 -34.54 8.93 37.43
C CYS A 901 -35.31 7.61 37.53
N VAL A 902 -35.98 7.21 36.46
CA VAL A 902 -36.84 6.01 36.40
C VAL A 902 -36.15 4.78 35.81
N ALA A 903 -35.08 4.98 35.03
CA ALA A 903 -34.28 3.89 34.47
C ALA A 903 -32.79 4.26 34.33
N LYS A 904 -31.94 3.23 34.43
CA LYS A 904 -30.50 3.31 34.22
C LYS A 904 -30.06 2.11 33.38
N PHE A 905 -29.45 2.37 32.22
CA PHE A 905 -28.91 1.36 31.32
C PHE A 905 -27.39 1.27 31.51
N VAL A 906 -26.89 0.04 31.62
CA VAL A 906 -25.47 -0.27 31.79
C VAL A 906 -25.09 -1.33 30.77
N GLY A 907 -23.98 -1.13 30.06
CA GLY A 907 -23.44 -2.15 29.16
C GLY A 907 -22.28 -1.66 28.29
N HIS A 908 -22.21 -0.38 27.95
CA HIS A 908 -21.01 0.19 27.34
C HIS A 908 -19.81 0.09 28.28
N THR A 909 -18.62 -0.09 27.71
CA THR A 909 -17.38 -0.26 28.49
C THR A 909 -16.55 1.03 28.60
N LYS A 910 -16.93 2.06 27.85
CA LYS A 910 -16.29 3.38 27.81
C LYS A 910 -17.33 4.50 27.69
N ASN A 911 -16.83 5.73 27.62
CA ASN A 911 -17.59 6.97 27.46
C ASN A 911 -18.70 6.85 26.40
N ILE A 912 -19.92 7.27 26.73
CA ILE A 912 -21.05 7.35 25.79
C ILE A 912 -21.12 8.79 25.30
N GLN A 913 -20.88 9.00 24.00
CA GLN A 913 -20.82 10.35 23.42
C GLN A 913 -22.19 10.90 23.06
N ALA A 914 -23.03 10.09 22.42
CA ALA A 914 -24.34 10.52 21.95
C ALA A 914 -25.42 9.49 22.24
N CYS A 915 -26.67 9.95 22.28
CA CYS A 915 -27.84 9.10 22.31
C CYS A 915 -28.99 9.65 21.47
N ASN A 916 -29.87 8.76 21.01
CA ASN A 916 -31.06 9.13 20.27
C ASN A 916 -32.24 8.21 20.58
N VAL A 917 -33.44 8.62 20.21
CA VAL A 917 -34.71 7.94 20.51
C VAL A 917 -35.45 7.69 19.20
N ASP A 918 -36.07 6.52 19.06
CA ASP A 918 -36.85 6.22 17.87
C ASP A 918 -38.17 7.02 17.82
N SER A 919 -38.77 7.11 16.63
CA SER A 919 -40.00 7.85 16.40
C SER A 919 -41.21 7.33 17.20
N ARG A 920 -41.11 6.11 17.74
CA ARG A 920 -42.13 5.50 18.62
C ARG A 920 -41.88 5.72 20.11
N SER A 921 -40.74 6.28 20.50
CA SER A 921 -40.32 6.45 21.91
C SER A 921 -40.26 5.13 22.69
N GLU A 922 -39.90 4.05 22.00
CA GLU A 922 -39.77 2.70 22.58
C GLU A 922 -38.31 2.27 22.70
N ARG A 923 -37.42 2.78 21.82
CA ARG A 923 -36.02 2.39 21.77
C ARG A 923 -35.06 3.57 21.88
N ILE A 924 -33.90 3.30 22.48
CA ILE A 924 -32.77 4.22 22.57
C ILE A 924 -31.64 3.65 21.71
N VAL A 925 -30.93 4.51 20.99
CA VAL A 925 -29.63 4.18 20.40
C VAL A 925 -28.54 5.00 21.07
N SER A 926 -27.36 4.43 21.28
CA SER A 926 -26.22 5.11 21.89
C SER A 926 -24.91 4.82 21.19
N ALA A 927 -24.08 5.86 21.04
CA ALA A 927 -22.74 5.81 20.45
C ALA A 927 -21.67 5.94 21.55
N SER A 928 -20.61 5.13 21.47
CA SER A 928 -19.57 5.10 22.50
C SER A 928 -18.15 5.00 21.95
N TRP A 929 -17.21 5.47 22.78
CA TRP A 929 -15.77 5.28 22.63
C TRP A 929 -15.31 3.83 22.76
N ASP A 930 -16.20 2.90 23.13
CA ASP A 930 -15.95 1.46 23.00
C ASP A 930 -16.08 0.95 21.57
N LYS A 931 -16.30 1.85 20.59
CA LYS A 931 -16.42 1.60 19.15
C LYS A 931 -17.72 0.91 18.75
N THR A 932 -18.69 0.83 19.66
CA THR A 932 -19.98 0.19 19.41
C THR A 932 -21.11 1.19 19.41
N VAL A 933 -22.17 0.83 18.68
CA VAL A 933 -23.47 1.47 18.79
C VAL A 933 -24.43 0.46 19.41
N ARG A 934 -25.16 0.83 20.47
CA ARG A 934 -26.09 -0.10 21.15
C ARG A 934 -27.53 0.39 21.03
N VAL A 935 -28.44 -0.56 20.86
CA VAL A 935 -29.89 -0.32 20.83
C VAL A 935 -30.51 -0.94 22.07
N TRP A 936 -31.33 -0.15 22.77
CA TRP A 936 -31.93 -0.50 24.06
C TRP A 936 -33.45 -0.38 23.99
N ASP A 937 -34.14 -1.27 24.69
CA ASP A 937 -35.58 -1.19 24.88
C ASP A 937 -35.92 -0.44 26.17
N ILE A 938 -36.71 0.62 26.06
CA ILE A 938 -37.04 1.50 27.19
C ILE A 938 -37.90 0.77 28.23
N ARG A 939 -38.85 -0.07 27.80
CA ARG A 939 -39.81 -0.73 28.70
C ARG A 939 -39.17 -1.85 29.52
N SER A 940 -38.47 -2.76 28.86
CA SER A 940 -37.81 -3.92 29.46
C SER A 940 -36.48 -3.59 30.11
N ARG A 941 -35.89 -2.42 29.80
CA ARG A 941 -34.60 -1.96 30.30
C ARG A 941 -33.43 -2.85 29.90
N LYS A 942 -33.58 -3.56 28.77
CA LYS A 942 -32.57 -4.48 28.24
C LYS A 942 -31.98 -3.94 26.96
N GLN A 943 -30.74 -4.32 26.72
CA GLN A 943 -30.12 -4.16 25.41
C GLN A 943 -30.79 -5.10 24.41
N ILE A 944 -31.19 -4.57 23.25
CA ILE A 944 -31.72 -5.33 22.12
C ILE A 944 -30.55 -5.77 21.21
N MET A 945 -29.65 -4.85 20.88
CA MET A 945 -28.59 -5.08 19.89
C MET A 945 -27.32 -4.31 20.22
N CYS A 946 -26.16 -4.84 19.81
CA CYS A 946 -24.87 -4.16 19.82
C CYS A 946 -24.26 -4.24 18.43
N LEU A 947 -24.23 -3.11 17.74
CA LEU A 947 -23.70 -2.91 16.41
C LEU A 947 -22.19 -2.68 16.50
N TYR A 948 -21.41 -3.67 16.08
CA TYR A 948 -19.95 -3.58 15.95
C TYR A 948 -19.56 -3.35 14.49
N GLY A 949 -18.45 -2.65 14.24
CA GLY A 949 -17.94 -2.45 12.88
C GLY A 949 -17.22 -1.13 12.64
N HIS A 950 -17.28 -0.18 13.58
CA HIS A 950 -16.40 0.99 13.56
C HIS A 950 -15.00 0.63 14.07
N ASP A 951 -13.98 1.23 13.47
CA ASP A 951 -12.58 0.96 13.84
C ASP A 951 -12.03 1.92 14.91
N HIS A 952 -12.75 3.02 15.17
CA HIS A 952 -12.43 4.01 16.20
C HIS A 952 -13.69 4.42 16.99
N TRP A 953 -13.57 5.43 17.85
CA TRP A 953 -14.66 5.95 18.67
C TRP A 953 -15.84 6.38 17.82
N VAL A 954 -17.04 6.05 18.27
CA VAL A 954 -18.29 6.51 17.64
C VAL A 954 -18.72 7.77 18.37
N ASN A 955 -18.87 8.86 17.63
CA ASN A 955 -19.13 10.18 18.19
C ASN A 955 -20.62 10.50 18.22
N ASP A 956 -21.37 10.09 17.19
CA ASP A 956 -22.79 10.40 17.10
C ASP A 956 -23.58 9.25 16.44
N CYS A 957 -24.87 9.17 16.76
CA CYS A 957 -25.80 8.20 16.20
C CYS A 957 -27.25 8.69 16.22
N MET A 958 -28.05 8.23 15.25
CA MET A 958 -29.49 8.50 15.22
C MET A 958 -30.29 7.43 14.51
N PHE A 959 -31.60 7.43 14.75
CA PHE A 959 -32.56 6.65 13.97
C PHE A 959 -32.98 7.40 12.73
N ASP A 960 -33.33 6.68 11.66
CA ASP A 960 -34.12 7.24 10.58
C ASP A 960 -35.55 7.58 11.03
N THR A 961 -36.29 8.26 10.16
CA THR A 961 -37.67 8.67 10.45
C THR A 961 -38.61 7.48 10.72
N SER A 962 -38.34 6.32 10.12
CA SER A 962 -39.13 5.10 10.34
C SER A 962 -38.76 4.35 11.63
N GLY A 963 -37.57 4.59 12.18
CA GLY A 963 -36.99 3.85 13.30
C GLY A 963 -36.46 2.45 12.92
N GLN A 964 -36.32 2.15 11.63
CA GLN A 964 -35.81 0.87 11.15
C GLN A 964 -34.30 0.91 10.92
N LEU A 965 -33.78 2.07 10.53
CA LEU A 965 -32.37 2.28 10.28
C LEU A 965 -31.72 3.05 11.41
N VAL A 966 -30.44 2.79 11.61
CA VAL A 966 -29.56 3.60 12.46
C VAL A 966 -28.44 4.17 11.59
N PHE A 967 -28.09 5.41 11.82
CA PHE A 967 -26.89 6.05 11.29
C PHE A 967 -25.88 6.25 12.42
N SER A 968 -24.61 6.04 12.13
CA SER A 968 -23.53 6.33 13.08
C SER A 968 -22.32 6.91 12.38
N VAL A 969 -21.61 7.78 13.10
CA VAL A 969 -20.40 8.46 12.62
C VAL A 969 -19.26 8.33 13.62
N SER A 970 -18.04 8.25 13.10
CA SER A 970 -16.87 7.90 13.89
C SER A 970 -15.61 8.64 13.46
N ASP A 971 -14.63 8.67 14.36
CA ASP A 971 -13.25 9.06 14.08
C ASP A 971 -12.58 8.20 12.99
N ASP A 972 -13.13 7.02 12.68
CA ASP A 972 -12.69 6.22 11.53
C ASP A 972 -13.03 6.85 10.16
N ARG A 973 -13.57 8.08 10.18
CA ARG A 973 -13.92 8.92 9.02
C ARG A 973 -15.04 8.33 8.18
N SER A 974 -15.81 7.41 8.76
CA SER A 974 -16.90 6.73 8.07
C SER A 974 -18.25 6.99 8.70
N ILE A 975 -19.26 6.96 7.84
CA ILE A 975 -20.67 6.93 8.22
C ILE A 975 -21.14 5.51 7.98
N LYS A 976 -21.79 4.88 8.95
CA LYS A 976 -22.37 3.54 8.82
C LYS A 976 -23.88 3.58 8.93
N ILE A 977 -24.52 2.83 8.05
CA ILE A 977 -25.97 2.67 7.98
C ILE A 977 -26.32 1.24 8.36
N TRP A 978 -27.18 1.09 9.37
CA TRP A 978 -27.54 -0.20 9.96
C TRP A 978 -29.04 -0.48 9.82
N ASP A 979 -29.44 -1.64 9.31
CA ASP A 979 -30.82 -2.13 9.31
C ASP A 979 -31.09 -2.97 10.57
N LEU A 980 -32.09 -2.58 11.35
CA LEU A 980 -32.50 -3.33 12.53
C LEU A 980 -33.42 -4.53 12.22
N ASN A 981 -33.94 -4.65 11.00
CA ASN A 981 -34.87 -5.71 10.60
C ASN A 981 -34.18 -6.96 10.03
N THR A 982 -32.92 -6.86 9.60
CA THR A 982 -32.18 -7.94 8.92
C THR A 982 -31.81 -9.11 9.83
N VAL A 983 -32.11 -9.04 11.13
CA VAL A 983 -31.67 -10.03 12.11
C VAL A 983 -32.80 -10.96 12.52
N GLU A 984 -32.92 -12.10 11.83
CA GLU A 984 -33.55 -13.29 12.39
C GLU A 984 -32.60 -13.89 13.45
N ASN A 985 -32.79 -13.49 14.71
CA ASN A 985 -32.21 -14.01 15.96
C ASN A 985 -31.11 -13.15 16.64
N PRO A 986 -31.46 -12.40 17.70
CA PRO A 986 -30.49 -11.71 18.58
C PRO A 986 -29.62 -12.68 19.42
N SER A 987 -29.81 -13.99 19.34
CA SER A 987 -28.99 -15.01 20.03
C SER A 987 -27.68 -15.36 19.30
N GLN A 988 -27.44 -14.83 18.11
CA GLN A 988 -26.23 -15.11 17.32
C GLN A 988 -25.05 -14.15 17.56
N VAL A 989 -25.14 -13.23 18.52
CA VAL A 989 -24.07 -12.25 18.80
C VAL A 989 -22.83 -12.97 19.33
N THR A 990 -21.88 -13.32 18.45
CA THR A 990 -20.47 -13.44 18.80
C THR A 990 -20.07 -12.09 19.40
N GLU A 991 -19.79 -12.06 20.70
CA GLU A 991 -19.08 -10.91 21.24
C GLU A 991 -17.73 -10.91 20.51
N THR A 992 -17.51 -9.89 19.69
CA THR A 992 -16.26 -9.60 18.97
C THR A 992 -15.20 -9.07 19.94
N GLU A 993 -15.18 -9.65 21.14
CA GLU A 993 -14.12 -9.40 22.12
C GLU A 993 -12.88 -10.17 21.69
N SER A 994 -11.73 -9.52 21.80
CA SER A 994 -10.44 -10.13 21.50
C SER A 994 -10.25 -11.40 22.32
N VAL A 995 -9.97 -12.51 21.63
CA VAL A 995 -9.78 -13.83 22.23
C VAL A 995 -8.29 -14.09 22.44
N GLY A 996 -7.84 -14.07 23.69
CA GLY A 996 -6.43 -14.29 24.04
C GLY A 996 -5.95 -15.74 23.86
N THR A 997 -6.81 -16.71 24.16
CA THR A 997 -6.53 -18.16 24.03
C THR A 997 -7.81 -18.93 23.70
N CYS A 998 -7.66 -20.08 23.05
CA CYS A 998 -8.73 -21.04 22.77
C CYS A 998 -8.24 -22.49 22.92
N ALA A 999 -9.17 -23.41 23.20
CA ALA A 999 -8.95 -24.86 23.17
C ALA A 999 -10.27 -25.62 22.89
N ILE A 1000 -10.16 -26.82 22.32
CA ILE A 1000 -11.28 -27.71 22.01
C ILE A 1000 -11.29 -28.87 23.01
N ALA A 1001 -12.47 -29.22 23.51
CA ALA A 1001 -12.65 -30.37 24.38
C ALA A 1001 -12.32 -31.69 23.66
N ASN A 1002 -11.91 -32.71 24.42
CA ASN A 1002 -11.38 -33.95 23.87
C ASN A 1002 -12.48 -34.93 23.41
N GLN A 1003 -13.60 -34.96 24.12
CA GLN A 1003 -14.73 -35.89 23.91
C GLN A 1003 -16.05 -35.14 23.66
N SER A 1004 -16.17 -33.94 24.22
CA SER A 1004 -17.38 -33.11 24.14
C SER A 1004 -17.27 -32.09 22.99
N PRO A 1005 -18.38 -31.64 22.39
CA PRO A 1005 -18.37 -30.60 21.36
C PRO A 1005 -18.25 -29.19 21.98
N LEU A 1006 -17.36 -29.02 22.96
CA LEU A 1006 -17.18 -27.78 23.70
C LEU A 1006 -15.90 -27.07 23.26
N ILE A 1007 -15.97 -25.75 23.16
CA ILE A 1007 -14.82 -24.87 22.96
C ILE A 1007 -14.71 -23.98 24.20
N VAL A 1008 -13.49 -23.81 24.72
CA VAL A 1008 -13.19 -22.81 25.73
C VAL A 1008 -12.35 -21.71 25.12
N TYR A 1009 -12.64 -20.46 25.46
CA TYR A 1009 -11.84 -19.31 25.07
C TYR A 1009 -11.82 -18.24 26.16
N SER A 1010 -10.84 -17.32 26.11
CA SER A 1010 -10.72 -16.23 27.08
C SER A 1010 -11.01 -14.85 26.49
N GLY A 1011 -11.68 -13.98 27.24
CA GLY A 1011 -11.86 -12.56 26.90
C GLY A 1011 -10.79 -11.63 27.48
N VAL A 1012 -10.84 -10.36 27.09
CA VAL A 1012 -9.82 -9.32 27.45
C VAL A 1012 -9.75 -9.04 28.95
N ASN A 1013 -10.87 -9.25 29.67
CA ASN A 1013 -10.99 -8.93 31.09
C ASN A 1013 -10.67 -10.12 32.02
N GLY A 1014 -10.06 -11.19 31.51
CA GLY A 1014 -9.80 -12.40 32.27
C GLY A 1014 -11.01 -13.33 32.43
N SER A 1015 -12.10 -13.05 31.71
CA SER A 1015 -13.23 -13.97 31.60
C SER A 1015 -12.83 -15.22 30.81
N ILE A 1016 -13.39 -16.36 31.19
CA ILE A 1016 -13.28 -17.60 30.43
C ILE A 1016 -14.70 -17.98 30.01
N THR A 1017 -14.89 -18.31 28.74
CA THR A 1017 -16.19 -18.65 28.19
C THR A 1017 -16.13 -20.03 27.55
N VAL A 1018 -17.11 -20.87 27.86
CA VAL A 1018 -17.31 -22.18 27.26
C VAL A 1018 -18.53 -22.13 26.36
N VAL A 1019 -18.39 -22.67 25.15
CA VAL A 1019 -19.44 -22.68 24.12
C VAL A 1019 -19.59 -24.07 23.54
N ASP A 1020 -20.83 -24.53 23.39
CA ASP A 1020 -21.16 -25.74 22.63
C ASP A 1020 -21.18 -25.42 21.13
N ILE A 1021 -20.41 -26.18 20.33
CA ILE A 1021 -20.25 -25.99 18.88
C ILE A 1021 -21.59 -26.07 18.15
N PHE A 1022 -22.49 -26.96 18.59
CA PHE A 1022 -23.74 -27.22 17.89
C PHE A 1022 -24.92 -26.43 18.48
N LYS A 1023 -24.95 -26.25 19.81
CA LYS A 1023 -26.07 -25.58 20.50
C LYS A 1023 -25.86 -24.08 20.68
N LYS A 1024 -24.62 -23.61 20.60
CA LYS A 1024 -24.21 -22.21 20.81
C LYS A 1024 -24.58 -21.64 22.19
N ASP A 1025 -24.89 -22.50 23.15
CA ASP A 1025 -25.07 -22.12 24.55
C ASP A 1025 -23.73 -21.67 25.11
N ARG A 1026 -23.71 -20.52 25.81
CA ARG A 1026 -22.49 -19.93 26.38
C ARG A 1026 -22.55 -19.89 27.89
N VAL A 1027 -21.42 -20.25 28.51
CA VAL A 1027 -21.24 -20.21 29.96
C VAL A 1027 -19.97 -19.44 30.28
N CYS A 1028 -20.07 -18.37 31.08
CA CYS A 1028 -18.96 -17.51 31.43
C CYS A 1028 -18.51 -17.71 32.88
N PHE A 1029 -17.21 -17.90 33.06
CA PHE A 1029 -16.50 -18.08 34.31
C PHE A 1029 -15.78 -16.77 34.63
N LYS A 1030 -16.02 -16.22 35.82
CA LYS A 1030 -15.38 -14.99 36.30
C LYS A 1030 -14.49 -15.33 37.49
N GLY A 1031 -13.23 -14.90 37.45
CA GLY A 1031 -12.34 -14.98 38.61
C GLY A 1031 -10.91 -14.49 38.40
N HIS A 1032 -10.35 -14.59 37.19
CA HIS A 1032 -9.09 -13.91 36.89
C HIS A 1032 -9.29 -12.39 36.85
N THR A 1033 -8.26 -11.65 37.28
CA THR A 1033 -8.28 -10.17 37.32
C THR A 1033 -7.58 -9.51 36.14
N LYS A 1034 -6.86 -10.32 35.35
CA LYS A 1034 -6.09 -9.91 34.17
C LYS A 1034 -6.27 -10.94 33.05
N ILE A 1035 -5.72 -10.61 31.87
CA ILE A 1035 -5.74 -11.44 30.66
C ILE A 1035 -5.29 -12.87 30.96
N VAL A 1036 -6.02 -13.84 30.41
CA VAL A 1036 -5.67 -15.27 30.43
C VAL A 1036 -4.81 -15.56 29.19
N ASN A 1037 -3.62 -16.11 29.39
CA ASN A 1037 -2.65 -16.39 28.32
C ASN A 1037 -2.84 -17.77 27.68
N LYS A 1038 -3.31 -18.76 28.46
CA LYS A 1038 -3.60 -20.11 27.97
C LYS A 1038 -4.75 -20.73 28.75
N CYS A 1039 -5.63 -21.43 28.05
CA CYS A 1039 -6.69 -22.25 28.63
C CYS A 1039 -6.72 -23.61 27.93
N ILE A 1040 -6.98 -24.67 28.69
CA ILE A 1040 -7.09 -26.05 28.18
C ILE A 1040 -8.15 -26.82 28.97
N PHE A 1041 -8.67 -27.89 28.38
CA PHE A 1041 -9.51 -28.87 29.06
C PHE A 1041 -8.67 -29.98 29.70
N SER A 1042 -9.17 -30.56 30.80
CA SER A 1042 -8.70 -31.86 31.26
C SER A 1042 -9.07 -32.96 30.26
N LEU A 1043 -8.38 -34.10 30.32
CA LEU A 1043 -8.58 -35.22 29.37
C LEU A 1043 -9.99 -35.83 29.40
N ASP A 1044 -10.71 -35.67 30.50
CA ASP A 1044 -12.11 -36.09 30.70
C ASP A 1044 -13.13 -34.95 30.45
N ASP A 1045 -12.67 -33.77 30.03
CA ASP A 1045 -13.44 -32.54 29.80
C ASP A 1045 -14.22 -32.02 31.03
N THR A 1046 -13.95 -32.52 32.23
CA THR A 1046 -14.68 -32.10 33.45
C THR A 1046 -14.13 -30.81 34.05
N LYS A 1047 -12.85 -30.49 33.79
CA LYS A 1047 -12.16 -29.33 34.32
C LYS A 1047 -11.56 -28.47 33.21
N ILE A 1048 -11.45 -27.18 33.49
CA ILE A 1048 -10.68 -26.22 32.69
C ILE A 1048 -9.49 -25.74 33.52
N ILE A 1049 -8.35 -25.54 32.87
CA ILE A 1049 -7.14 -25.01 33.50
C ILE A 1049 -6.75 -23.74 32.75
N SER A 1050 -6.48 -22.67 33.48
CA SER A 1050 -6.16 -21.36 32.89
C SER A 1050 -4.93 -20.73 33.53
N ALA A 1051 -4.03 -20.21 32.70
CA ALA A 1051 -2.85 -19.45 33.08
C ALA A 1051 -3.07 -17.96 32.81
N SER A 1052 -2.76 -17.07 33.77
CA SER A 1052 -3.06 -15.63 33.66
C SER A 1052 -1.89 -14.71 34.01
N ASN A 1053 -1.97 -13.47 33.51
CA ASN A 1053 -1.11 -12.34 33.89
C ASN A 1053 -1.31 -11.88 35.35
N ASP A 1054 -2.30 -12.40 36.05
CA ASP A 1054 -2.44 -12.18 37.50
C ASP A 1054 -1.47 -13.02 38.35
N CYS A 1055 -0.54 -13.72 37.70
CA CYS A 1055 0.48 -14.60 38.29
C CYS A 1055 -0.08 -15.90 38.89
N ASN A 1056 -1.36 -16.21 38.63
CA ASN A 1056 -2.01 -17.41 39.13
C ASN A 1056 -2.43 -18.37 38.01
N LEU A 1057 -2.64 -19.61 38.42
CA LEU A 1057 -3.25 -20.65 37.60
C LEU A 1057 -4.59 -21.08 38.23
N GLY A 1058 -5.66 -21.01 37.44
CA GLY A 1058 -7.02 -21.36 37.87
C GLY A 1058 -7.43 -22.74 37.38
N VAL A 1059 -8.10 -23.52 38.24
CA VAL A 1059 -8.74 -24.80 37.89
C VAL A 1059 -10.24 -24.66 38.12
N TRP A 1060 -11.04 -24.89 37.09
CA TRP A 1060 -12.48 -24.63 37.07
C TRP A 1060 -13.24 -25.92 36.79
N ASP A 1061 -14.41 -26.07 37.41
CA ASP A 1061 -15.33 -27.17 37.12
C ASP A 1061 -16.31 -26.76 36.01
N VAL A 1062 -16.35 -27.52 34.91
CA VAL A 1062 -17.16 -27.18 33.73
C VAL A 1062 -18.66 -27.23 34.03
N SER A 1063 -19.09 -28.15 34.90
CA SER A 1063 -20.51 -28.39 35.19
C SER A 1063 -21.11 -27.38 36.16
N THR A 1064 -20.35 -26.96 37.16
CA THR A 1064 -20.81 -26.07 38.23
C THR A 1064 -20.39 -24.62 38.01
N THR A 1065 -19.50 -24.36 37.05
CA THR A 1065 -18.94 -23.04 36.74
C THR A 1065 -18.09 -22.41 37.84
N GLN A 1066 -17.71 -23.21 38.84
CA GLN A 1066 -16.97 -22.74 40.02
C GLN A 1066 -15.46 -22.91 39.85
N LEU A 1067 -14.71 -21.96 40.41
CA LEU A 1067 -13.27 -22.08 40.62
C LEU A 1067 -13.02 -23.10 41.74
N ILE A 1068 -12.36 -24.20 41.41
CA ILE A 1068 -11.97 -25.27 42.36
C ILE A 1068 -10.69 -24.85 43.09
N TYR A 1069 -9.66 -24.47 42.34
CA TYR A 1069 -8.35 -24.13 42.88
C TYR A 1069 -7.75 -22.90 42.21
N LEU A 1070 -7.02 -22.11 42.99
CA LEU A 1070 -6.19 -21.00 42.51
C LEU A 1070 -4.76 -21.22 42.99
N TYR A 1071 -3.87 -21.62 42.08
CA TYR A 1071 -2.47 -21.86 42.39
C TYR A 1071 -1.68 -20.56 42.31
N SER A 1072 -1.08 -20.17 43.43
CA SER A 1072 -0.21 -19.00 43.57
C SER A 1072 1.19 -19.47 43.97
N GLY A 1073 2.15 -19.34 43.06
CA GLY A 1073 3.54 -19.76 43.33
C GLY A 1073 4.56 -19.24 42.32
N HIS A 1074 4.14 -18.88 41.11
CA HIS A 1074 4.98 -18.10 40.20
C HIS A 1074 5.20 -16.69 40.74
N LYS A 1075 6.39 -16.13 40.47
CA LYS A 1075 6.77 -14.77 40.89
C LYS A 1075 6.38 -13.71 39.86
N ALA A 1076 5.92 -14.13 38.70
CA ALA A 1076 5.50 -13.28 37.59
C ALA A 1076 4.36 -13.95 36.80
N GLU A 1077 3.96 -13.31 35.71
CA GLU A 1077 2.87 -13.74 34.83
C GLU A 1077 3.04 -15.19 34.35
N VAL A 1078 1.95 -15.98 34.37
CA VAL A 1078 1.96 -17.37 33.91
C VAL A 1078 1.62 -17.37 32.42
N THR A 1079 2.57 -17.74 31.57
CA THR A 1079 2.50 -17.61 30.11
C THR A 1079 1.77 -18.77 29.45
N CYS A 1080 1.89 -19.99 29.99
CA CYS A 1080 1.32 -21.19 29.40
C CYS A 1080 1.07 -22.27 30.47
N CYS A 1081 0.21 -23.23 30.16
CA CYS A 1081 -0.01 -24.42 30.97
C CYS A 1081 -0.41 -25.62 30.11
N ASP A 1082 -0.14 -26.82 30.62
CA ASP A 1082 -0.61 -28.09 30.06
C ASP A 1082 -0.87 -29.12 31.17
N ILE A 1083 -1.63 -30.19 30.90
CA ILE A 1083 -1.99 -31.22 31.89
C ILE A 1083 -1.77 -32.65 31.36
N ASP A 1084 -1.29 -33.55 32.23
CA ASP A 1084 -1.23 -34.98 31.94
C ASP A 1084 -2.48 -35.74 32.44
N ASP A 1085 -2.57 -37.03 32.11
CA ASP A 1085 -3.72 -37.87 32.48
C ASP A 1085 -3.77 -38.27 33.96
N GLN A 1086 -2.68 -38.08 34.69
CA GLN A 1086 -2.62 -38.28 36.14
C GLN A 1086 -3.08 -37.03 36.90
N GLY A 1087 -3.40 -35.96 36.18
CA GLY A 1087 -3.82 -34.69 36.76
C GLY A 1087 -2.64 -33.83 37.19
N ILE A 1088 -1.45 -34.01 36.61
CA ILE A 1088 -0.30 -33.15 36.89
C ILE A 1088 -0.27 -32.00 35.89
N VAL A 1089 -0.39 -30.78 36.40
CA VAL A 1089 -0.35 -29.56 35.59
C VAL A 1089 1.08 -29.06 35.50
N ALA A 1090 1.58 -28.79 34.30
CA ALA A 1090 2.79 -28.02 34.08
C ALA A 1090 2.42 -26.57 33.78
N SER A 1091 3.08 -25.61 34.41
CA SER A 1091 2.90 -24.19 34.12
C SER A 1091 4.23 -23.50 33.89
N CYS A 1092 4.23 -22.53 32.98
CA CYS A 1092 5.41 -21.79 32.55
C CYS A 1092 5.21 -20.30 32.81
N SER A 1093 6.29 -19.56 33.10
CA SER A 1093 6.19 -18.15 33.50
C SER A 1093 7.33 -17.26 32.99
N VAL A 1094 7.04 -15.95 33.01
CA VAL A 1094 8.01 -14.85 32.83
C VAL A 1094 9.14 -14.91 33.87
N ASP A 1095 8.92 -15.55 35.02
CA ASP A 1095 9.96 -15.75 36.05
C ASP A 1095 11.03 -16.80 35.70
N LYS A 1096 10.98 -17.35 34.47
CA LYS A 1096 11.92 -18.33 33.90
C LYS A 1096 11.76 -19.77 34.44
N SER A 1097 10.80 -19.98 35.33
CA SER A 1097 10.53 -21.29 35.94
C SER A 1097 9.44 -22.05 35.19
N ILE A 1098 9.48 -23.37 35.35
CA ILE A 1098 8.37 -24.27 35.03
C ILE A 1098 8.00 -24.97 36.33
N ILE A 1099 6.73 -24.93 36.73
CA ILE A 1099 6.28 -25.57 37.98
C ILE A 1099 5.30 -26.70 37.64
N LEU A 1100 5.47 -27.84 38.30
CA LEU A 1100 4.56 -28.97 38.26
C LEU A 1100 3.64 -28.96 39.48
N TRP A 1101 2.34 -29.09 39.26
CA TRP A 1101 1.29 -29.04 40.28
C TRP A 1101 0.47 -30.32 40.26
N ASP A 1102 -0.02 -30.76 41.40
CA ASP A 1102 -1.04 -31.80 41.47
C ASP A 1102 -2.44 -31.17 41.42
N SER A 1103 -3.21 -31.45 40.36
CA SER A 1103 -4.55 -30.88 40.15
C SER A 1103 -5.59 -31.34 41.18
N ASN A 1104 -5.29 -32.37 41.97
CA ASN A 1104 -6.22 -32.91 42.96
C ASN A 1104 -6.14 -32.18 44.29
N ASN A 1105 -4.95 -31.71 44.69
CA ASN A 1105 -4.72 -31.06 45.99
C ASN A 1105 -4.08 -29.67 45.89
N GLY A 1106 -3.63 -29.26 44.70
CA GLY A 1106 -3.02 -27.97 44.44
C GLY A 1106 -1.60 -27.77 44.97
N MET A 1107 -0.92 -28.84 45.37
CA MET A 1107 0.45 -28.76 45.87
C MET A 1107 1.46 -28.67 44.72
N THR A 1108 2.54 -27.93 44.96
CA THR A 1108 3.72 -27.91 44.09
C THR A 1108 4.50 -29.21 44.22
N LEU A 1109 4.72 -29.90 43.10
CA LEU A 1109 5.48 -31.15 43.05
C LEU A 1109 6.97 -30.87 42.79
N HIS A 1110 7.26 -30.14 41.71
CA HIS A 1110 8.63 -29.85 41.27
C HIS A 1110 8.73 -28.47 40.60
N GLU A 1111 9.85 -27.79 40.80
CA GLU A 1111 10.25 -26.59 40.05
C GLU A 1111 11.41 -26.97 39.11
N LEU A 1112 11.21 -26.77 37.80
CA LEU A 1112 12.20 -27.05 36.78
C LEU A 1112 12.96 -25.76 36.47
N ILE A 1113 14.26 -25.77 36.79
CA ILE A 1113 15.15 -24.63 36.57
C ILE A 1113 16.11 -24.99 35.45
N GLY A 1114 16.16 -24.16 34.41
CA GLY A 1114 17.12 -24.33 33.33
C GLY A 1114 17.14 -23.20 32.33
N HIS A 1115 15.98 -22.67 31.94
CA HIS A 1115 15.90 -21.54 31.01
C HIS A 1115 16.53 -20.28 31.60
N THR A 1116 17.19 -19.49 30.75
CA THR A 1116 17.87 -18.26 31.18
C THR A 1116 17.04 -17.00 30.96
N ASP A 1117 15.91 -17.13 30.28
CA ASP A 1117 14.96 -16.06 29.95
C ASP A 1117 13.51 -16.57 30.05
N VAL A 1118 12.54 -15.70 29.75
CA VAL A 1118 11.09 -15.98 29.82
C VAL A 1118 10.74 -17.32 29.15
N VAL A 1119 9.99 -18.18 29.85
CA VAL A 1119 9.44 -19.41 29.24
C VAL A 1119 8.09 -19.07 28.65
N ARG A 1120 7.91 -19.25 27.35
CA ARG A 1120 6.72 -18.80 26.59
C ARG A 1120 5.67 -19.88 26.44
N CYS A 1121 6.09 -21.12 26.23
CA CYS A 1121 5.19 -22.24 25.98
C CYS A 1121 5.72 -23.53 26.61
N CYS A 1122 4.80 -24.41 26.97
CA CYS A 1122 5.11 -25.78 27.33
C CYS A 1122 3.99 -26.75 26.97
N CYS A 1123 4.33 -28.00 26.69
CA CYS A 1123 3.37 -29.07 26.42
C CYS A 1123 3.90 -30.44 26.85
N TYR A 1124 2.99 -31.35 27.12
CA TYR A 1124 3.25 -32.76 27.41
C TYR A 1124 3.27 -33.59 26.13
N SER A 1125 4.16 -34.58 26.13
CA SER A 1125 4.08 -35.69 25.19
C SER A 1125 2.91 -36.62 25.54
N LYS A 1126 2.23 -37.18 24.55
CA LYS A 1126 1.10 -38.10 24.75
C LYS A 1126 1.45 -39.39 25.52
N ASP A 1127 2.73 -39.79 25.62
CA ASP A 1127 3.20 -40.92 26.42
C ASP A 1127 3.54 -40.56 27.89
N LYS A 1128 3.43 -39.27 28.22
CA LYS A 1128 3.61 -38.64 29.55
C LYS A 1128 5.00 -38.77 30.15
N LYS A 1129 6.01 -39.10 29.34
CA LYS A 1129 7.40 -39.15 29.80
C LYS A 1129 8.10 -37.81 29.60
N TRP A 1130 7.62 -37.01 28.65
CA TRP A 1130 8.32 -35.82 28.21
C TRP A 1130 7.50 -34.55 28.42
N ILE A 1131 8.21 -33.50 28.80
CA ILE A 1131 7.73 -32.13 28.76
C ILE A 1131 8.61 -31.40 27.74
N LEU A 1132 7.99 -30.57 26.92
CA LEU A 1132 8.68 -29.67 26.01
C LEU A 1132 8.47 -28.24 26.48
N SER A 1133 9.50 -27.41 26.44
CA SER A 1133 9.39 -25.99 26.76
C SER A 1133 10.16 -25.10 25.78
N GLY A 1134 9.54 -24.00 25.37
CA GLY A 1134 10.14 -22.97 24.52
C GLY A 1134 10.33 -21.65 25.27
N SER A 1135 11.44 -20.97 25.01
CA SER A 1135 11.83 -19.74 25.73
C SER A 1135 12.39 -18.64 24.83
N ASP A 1136 12.34 -17.41 25.34
CA ASP A 1136 13.01 -16.24 24.78
C ASP A 1136 14.55 -16.38 24.81
N ASP A 1137 15.10 -17.35 25.56
CA ASP A 1137 16.52 -17.72 25.53
C ASP A 1137 16.98 -18.40 24.23
N LYS A 1138 16.06 -18.52 23.25
CA LYS A 1138 16.26 -19.13 21.94
C LYS A 1138 16.49 -20.65 21.98
N SER A 1139 16.08 -21.30 23.07
CA SER A 1139 16.14 -22.74 23.19
C SER A 1139 14.76 -23.37 23.32
N LEU A 1140 14.64 -24.56 22.73
CA LEU A 1140 13.57 -25.52 22.99
C LEU A 1140 14.18 -26.65 23.80
N ARG A 1141 13.60 -26.99 24.96
CA ARG A 1141 14.15 -27.99 25.88
C ARG A 1141 13.21 -29.16 26.07
N LEU A 1142 13.78 -30.36 26.01
CA LEU A 1142 13.10 -31.61 26.28
C LEU A 1142 13.45 -32.09 27.69
N TRP A 1143 12.44 -32.27 28.52
CA TRP A 1143 12.59 -32.71 29.90
C TRP A 1143 12.02 -34.12 30.04
N ARG A 1144 12.80 -35.01 30.63
CA ARG A 1144 12.37 -36.36 30.95
C ARG A 1144 11.92 -36.43 32.39
N ARG A 1145 10.74 -37.01 32.61
CA ARG A 1145 10.22 -37.31 33.94
C ARG A 1145 10.65 -38.71 34.36
N GLU A 1146 11.51 -38.80 35.38
CA GLU A 1146 11.80 -40.02 36.13
C GLU A 1146 11.12 -39.94 37.51
N GLN A 1147 10.80 -41.08 38.13
CA GLN A 1147 9.86 -41.22 39.25
C GLN A 1147 9.83 -40.08 40.29
N ASN A 1148 10.98 -39.52 40.70
CA ASN A 1148 11.07 -38.39 41.65
C ASN A 1148 11.92 -37.20 41.17
N LYS A 1149 12.34 -37.18 39.90
CA LYS A 1149 13.21 -36.12 39.34
C LYS A 1149 12.88 -35.88 37.87
N VAL A 1150 12.94 -34.62 37.47
CA VAL A 1150 12.85 -34.21 36.07
C VAL A 1150 14.22 -33.74 35.61
N ILE A 1151 14.71 -34.28 34.50
CA ILE A 1151 16.07 -34.02 33.98
C ILE A 1151 15.95 -33.44 32.57
N ILE A 1152 16.80 -32.48 32.21
CA ILE A 1152 16.92 -32.00 30.83
C ILE A 1152 17.60 -33.09 30.01
N GLU A 1153 16.90 -33.64 29.01
CA GLU A 1153 17.45 -34.66 28.12
C GLU A 1153 18.12 -34.04 26.90
N ASN A 1154 17.50 -33.03 26.28
CA ASN A 1154 18.06 -32.37 25.10
C ASN A 1154 17.73 -30.87 25.05
N ILE A 1155 18.60 -30.10 24.39
CA ILE A 1155 18.45 -28.65 24.16
C ILE A 1155 18.62 -28.38 22.67
N TYR A 1156 17.56 -27.89 22.04
CA TYR A 1156 17.53 -27.50 20.64
C TYR A 1156 17.67 -25.98 20.52
N ASN A 1157 18.77 -25.53 19.91
CA ASN A 1157 19.07 -24.09 19.81
C ASN A 1157 18.55 -23.49 18.49
N HIS A 1158 17.99 -22.29 18.60
CA HIS A 1158 17.41 -21.54 17.50
C HIS A 1158 18.08 -20.16 17.34
N LYS A 1159 17.84 -19.49 16.21
CA LYS A 1159 18.37 -18.14 15.95
C LYS A 1159 17.56 -17.04 16.66
N SER A 1160 16.29 -17.32 16.95
CA SER A 1160 15.32 -16.41 17.53
C SER A 1160 14.58 -17.07 18.70
N ALA A 1161 13.82 -16.27 19.46
CA ALA A 1161 13.02 -16.71 20.60
C ALA A 1161 11.95 -17.72 20.16
N VAL A 1162 11.70 -18.75 20.97
CA VAL A 1162 10.69 -19.77 20.71
C VAL A 1162 9.39 -19.38 21.40
N TRP A 1163 8.34 -19.12 20.62
CA TRP A 1163 7.05 -18.63 21.11
C TRP A 1163 6.01 -19.74 21.23
N SER A 1164 6.04 -20.73 20.34
CA SER A 1164 5.11 -21.86 20.34
C SER A 1164 5.84 -23.18 20.08
N CYS A 1165 5.35 -24.27 20.66
CA CYS A 1165 5.89 -25.62 20.43
C CYS A 1165 4.82 -26.71 20.61
N CYS A 1166 4.98 -27.84 19.92
CA CYS A 1166 4.06 -28.97 19.99
C CYS A 1166 4.75 -30.31 19.61
N PHE A 1167 4.23 -31.42 20.13
CA PHE A 1167 4.59 -32.78 19.74
C PHE A 1167 3.70 -33.30 18.60
N ASP A 1168 4.24 -34.21 17.79
CA ASP A 1168 3.44 -34.99 16.83
C ASP A 1168 2.34 -35.84 17.52
N SER A 1169 1.16 -35.89 16.90
CA SER A 1169 -0.08 -36.52 17.35
C SER A 1169 -0.09 -38.06 17.22
N VAL A 1170 0.64 -38.61 16.25
CA VAL A 1170 0.59 -40.04 15.88
C VAL A 1170 1.75 -40.86 16.45
N GLY A 1171 2.95 -40.28 16.61
CA GLY A 1171 4.14 -41.05 16.98
C GLY A 1171 5.16 -40.39 17.90
N GLN A 1172 4.97 -39.13 18.33
CA GLN A 1172 5.90 -38.34 19.17
C GLN A 1172 7.37 -38.39 18.73
N LYS A 1173 7.64 -38.68 17.45
CA LYS A 1173 9.00 -38.69 16.90
C LYS A 1173 9.44 -37.30 16.48
N LEU A 1174 8.48 -36.41 16.27
CA LEU A 1174 8.71 -35.06 15.77
C LEU A 1174 8.28 -34.01 16.77
N LEU A 1175 9.05 -32.92 16.80
CA LEU A 1175 8.78 -31.70 17.54
C LEU A 1175 8.70 -30.55 16.54
N VAL A 1176 7.75 -29.65 16.74
CA VAL A 1176 7.68 -28.40 15.98
C VAL A 1176 7.88 -27.21 16.91
N ALA A 1177 8.61 -26.20 16.44
CA ALA A 1177 8.81 -24.94 17.12
C ALA A 1177 8.55 -23.75 16.20
N GLY A 1178 7.72 -22.82 16.66
CA GLY A 1178 7.47 -21.52 16.05
C GLY A 1178 8.28 -20.42 16.73
N MET A 1179 8.95 -19.59 15.93
CA MET A 1179 9.87 -18.55 16.41
C MET A 1179 9.29 -17.14 16.27
N ARG A 1180 9.83 -16.20 17.06
CA ARG A 1180 9.48 -14.77 17.04
C ARG A 1180 9.75 -14.09 15.68
N ASP A 1181 10.68 -14.60 14.88
CA ASP A 1181 11.03 -14.01 13.58
C ASP A 1181 10.22 -14.59 12.40
N GLY A 1182 9.19 -15.39 12.69
CA GLY A 1182 8.36 -16.08 11.70
C GLY A 1182 8.95 -17.38 11.16
N SER A 1183 10.10 -17.83 11.68
CA SER A 1183 10.69 -19.11 11.32
C SER A 1183 9.93 -20.28 11.97
N ILE A 1184 9.93 -21.41 11.27
CA ILE A 1184 9.39 -22.70 11.75
C ILE A 1184 10.51 -23.74 11.66
N ALA A 1185 10.60 -24.60 12.67
CA ALA A 1185 11.56 -25.69 12.70
C ALA A 1185 10.91 -27.00 13.16
N ILE A 1186 11.27 -28.09 12.48
CA ILE A 1186 10.88 -29.46 12.84
C ILE A 1186 12.13 -30.21 13.29
N TRP A 1187 12.04 -30.95 14.39
CA TRP A 1187 13.11 -31.76 14.96
C TRP A 1187 12.67 -33.20 15.14
N ASP A 1188 13.61 -34.14 15.05
CA ASP A 1188 13.41 -35.51 15.50
C ASP A 1188 13.82 -35.63 16.98
N LEU A 1189 13.01 -36.31 17.81
CA LEU A 1189 13.13 -36.34 19.28
C LEU A 1189 14.50 -36.83 19.81
N GLU A 1190 15.14 -37.78 19.12
CA GLU A 1190 16.37 -38.46 19.60
C GLU A 1190 17.58 -38.23 18.68
N ILE A 1191 17.41 -37.54 17.55
CA ILE A 1191 18.44 -37.41 16.53
C ILE A 1191 18.47 -35.96 16.07
N SER A 1192 19.42 -35.18 16.59
CA SER A 1192 20.29 -34.29 15.80
C SER A 1192 20.82 -33.09 16.60
N SER A 1193 21.94 -32.54 16.11
CA SER A 1193 22.39 -31.18 16.41
C SER A 1193 21.79 -30.12 15.47
N LYS A 1194 20.89 -30.51 14.55
CA LYS A 1194 20.34 -29.65 13.47
C LYS A 1194 18.89 -30.00 13.14
N PRO A 1195 18.00 -29.03 12.92
CA PRO A 1195 16.60 -29.32 12.63
C PRO A 1195 16.44 -30.14 11.34
N ARG A 1196 15.45 -31.04 11.32
CA ARG A 1196 15.06 -31.82 10.14
C ARG A 1196 14.60 -30.91 9.01
N LEU A 1197 13.79 -29.91 9.34
CA LEU A 1197 13.37 -28.85 8.43
C LEU A 1197 13.45 -27.51 9.17
N TYR A 1198 13.92 -26.47 8.48
CA TYR A 1198 13.96 -25.10 8.98
C TYR A 1198 13.69 -24.14 7.83
N TRP A 1199 12.69 -23.28 7.96
CA TRP A 1199 12.36 -22.29 6.94
C TRP A 1199 11.70 -21.06 7.57
N LYS A 1200 11.68 -19.95 6.84
CA LYS A 1200 10.91 -18.77 7.20
C LYS A 1200 9.49 -18.92 6.63
N GLY A 1201 8.50 -19.14 7.50
CA GLY A 1201 7.13 -19.41 7.08
C GLY A 1201 6.21 -18.19 7.10
N HIS A 1202 6.47 -17.26 8.03
CA HIS A 1202 5.65 -16.09 8.30
C HIS A 1202 6.48 -14.79 8.28
N ASN A 1203 5.78 -13.66 8.18
CA ASN A 1203 6.40 -12.34 8.22
C ASN A 1203 6.51 -11.78 9.65
N ASP A 1204 5.69 -12.29 10.56
CA ASP A 1204 5.71 -11.97 12.00
C ASP A 1204 5.87 -13.24 12.85
N GLY A 1205 6.00 -13.09 14.17
CA GLY A 1205 6.24 -14.18 15.11
C GLY A 1205 5.12 -15.22 15.13
N VAL A 1206 5.50 -16.49 15.16
CA VAL A 1206 4.58 -17.64 15.17
C VAL A 1206 4.01 -17.82 16.57
N SER A 1207 2.79 -17.32 16.79
CA SER A 1207 2.09 -17.33 18.07
C SER A 1207 1.55 -18.71 18.46
N GLY A 1208 1.26 -19.58 17.49
CA GLY A 1208 0.75 -20.93 17.72
C GLY A 1208 1.15 -21.93 16.65
N CYS A 1209 1.33 -23.19 17.04
CA CYS A 1209 1.62 -24.30 16.14
C CYS A 1209 0.99 -25.60 16.66
N VAL A 1210 0.31 -26.35 15.79
CA VAL A 1210 -0.37 -27.61 16.12
C VAL A 1210 -0.21 -28.62 14.98
N PHE A 1211 -0.16 -29.91 15.29
CA PHE A 1211 -0.19 -30.99 14.30
C PHE A 1211 -1.63 -31.39 13.98
N SER A 1212 -1.90 -31.79 12.74
CA SER A 1212 -3.14 -32.50 12.40
C SER A 1212 -3.24 -33.83 13.16
N ASP A 1213 -4.44 -34.34 13.38
CA ASP A 1213 -4.65 -35.59 14.11
C ASP A 1213 -3.99 -36.81 13.44
N ASP A 1214 -3.78 -36.75 12.12
CA ASP A 1214 -3.08 -37.78 11.35
C ASP A 1214 -1.55 -37.58 11.25
N GLY A 1215 -1.03 -36.50 11.85
CA GLY A 1215 0.40 -36.16 11.90
C GLY A 1215 1.02 -35.79 10.55
N LYS A 1216 0.23 -35.68 9.47
CA LYS A 1216 0.74 -35.35 8.13
C LYS A 1216 0.94 -33.86 7.91
N TYR A 1217 0.20 -33.03 8.63
CA TYR A 1217 0.19 -31.59 8.46
C TYR A 1217 0.53 -30.87 9.75
N ILE A 1218 1.12 -29.68 9.60
CA ILE A 1218 1.28 -28.72 10.69
C ILE A 1218 0.47 -27.48 10.34
N ILE A 1219 -0.26 -26.96 11.31
CA ILE A 1219 -0.95 -25.67 11.20
C ILE A 1219 -0.24 -24.69 12.10
N THR A 1220 0.06 -23.52 11.57
CA THR A 1220 0.72 -22.43 12.30
C THR A 1220 -0.03 -21.13 12.12
N ILE A 1221 -0.06 -20.33 13.17
CA ILE A 1221 -0.62 -18.99 13.17
C ILE A 1221 0.45 -17.96 13.56
N ALA A 1222 0.32 -16.73 13.06
CA ALA A 1222 1.30 -15.68 13.30
C ALA A 1222 0.67 -14.31 13.62
N GLY A 1223 1.46 -13.43 14.23
CA GLY A 1223 1.03 -12.10 14.67
C GLY A 1223 0.50 -11.17 13.55
N ASP A 1224 0.77 -11.49 12.29
CA ASP A 1224 0.27 -10.79 11.10
C ASP A 1224 -1.14 -11.23 10.66
N GLY A 1225 -1.78 -12.13 11.41
CA GLY A 1225 -3.11 -12.66 11.07
C GLY A 1225 -3.07 -13.84 10.10
N ALA A 1226 -1.89 -14.34 9.75
CA ALA A 1226 -1.75 -15.48 8.84
C ALA A 1226 -2.06 -16.81 9.54
N ILE A 1227 -2.83 -17.66 8.86
CA ILE A 1227 -3.12 -19.05 9.22
C ILE A 1227 -2.62 -19.92 8.06
N LYS A 1228 -1.61 -20.76 8.34
CA LYS A 1228 -0.95 -21.57 7.29
C LYS A 1228 -0.91 -23.05 7.65
N MET A 1229 -1.15 -23.89 6.65
CA MET A 1229 -1.02 -25.34 6.75
C MET A 1229 0.19 -25.82 5.93
N TRP A 1230 1.00 -26.71 6.49
CA TRP A 1230 2.27 -27.19 5.93
C TRP A 1230 2.30 -28.71 5.85
N ASP A 1231 2.92 -29.24 4.80
CA ASP A 1231 3.27 -30.67 4.72
C ASP A 1231 4.48 -30.97 5.61
N VAL A 1232 4.35 -31.93 6.54
CA VAL A 1232 5.43 -32.35 7.46
C VAL A 1232 6.61 -32.99 6.72
N LYS A 1233 6.38 -33.56 5.54
CA LYS A 1233 7.40 -34.28 4.76
C LYS A 1233 8.44 -33.35 4.17
N ASP A 1234 8.03 -32.24 3.56
CA ASP A 1234 8.90 -31.34 2.80
C ASP A 1234 8.80 -29.86 3.19
N GLY A 1235 7.92 -29.50 4.14
CA GLY A 1235 7.75 -28.13 4.63
C GLY A 1235 7.06 -27.20 3.63
N LYS A 1236 6.42 -27.71 2.57
CA LYS A 1236 5.66 -26.88 1.63
C LYS A 1236 4.37 -26.38 2.27
N CYS A 1237 4.09 -25.10 2.07
CA CYS A 1237 2.78 -24.53 2.40
C CYS A 1237 1.72 -25.14 1.48
N LEU A 1238 0.64 -25.64 2.05
CA LEU A 1238 -0.51 -26.21 1.34
C LEU A 1238 -1.71 -25.27 1.33
N LEU A 1239 -1.92 -24.49 2.37
CA LEU A 1239 -3.01 -23.52 2.46
C LEU A 1239 -2.61 -22.31 3.27
N GLU A 1240 -3.16 -21.16 2.90
CA GLU A 1240 -2.95 -19.89 3.58
C GLU A 1240 -4.25 -19.10 3.61
N GLU A 1241 -4.58 -18.55 4.77
CA GLU A 1241 -5.71 -17.66 4.98
C GLU A 1241 -5.29 -16.52 5.90
N TYR A 1242 -5.84 -15.33 5.65
CA TYR A 1242 -5.61 -14.15 6.49
C TYR A 1242 -6.90 -13.72 7.15
N VAL A 1243 -6.79 -13.39 8.43
CA VAL A 1243 -7.84 -12.74 9.21
C VAL A 1243 -7.42 -11.32 9.61
N ASP A 1244 -8.39 -10.43 9.83
CA ASP A 1244 -8.06 -9.07 10.25
C ASP A 1244 -7.58 -9.04 11.72
N GLY A 1245 -6.39 -8.51 11.92
CA GLY A 1245 -5.75 -8.38 13.22
C GLY A 1245 -4.96 -9.61 13.67
N GLN A 1246 -4.32 -9.47 14.84
CA GLN A 1246 -3.40 -10.49 15.35
C GLN A 1246 -4.16 -11.73 15.83
N VAL A 1247 -3.61 -12.91 15.53
CA VAL A 1247 -4.06 -14.20 16.08
C VAL A 1247 -3.09 -14.67 17.15
N PHE A 1248 -3.65 -15.15 18.26
CA PHE A 1248 -2.90 -15.40 19.50
C PHE A 1248 -2.78 -16.88 19.83
N ALA A 1249 -3.81 -17.68 19.53
CA ALA A 1249 -3.83 -19.11 19.84
C ALA A 1249 -4.62 -19.90 18.80
N CYS A 1250 -4.28 -21.18 18.65
CA CYS A 1250 -5.04 -22.13 17.86
C CYS A 1250 -5.07 -23.50 18.53
N ASP A 1251 -6.09 -24.29 18.21
CA ASP A 1251 -6.22 -25.70 18.58
C ASP A 1251 -6.99 -26.47 17.50
N ILE A 1252 -6.72 -27.78 17.36
CA ILE A 1252 -7.31 -28.63 16.33
C ILE A 1252 -7.76 -30.00 16.88
N ARG A 1253 -8.96 -30.43 16.48
CA ARG A 1253 -9.54 -31.75 16.78
C ARG A 1253 -10.50 -32.20 15.67
N GLN A 1254 -10.38 -33.43 15.20
CA GLN A 1254 -11.28 -34.06 14.22
C GLN A 1254 -11.59 -33.16 13.02
N ASP A 1255 -10.54 -32.55 12.47
CA ASP A 1255 -10.58 -31.61 11.34
C ASP A 1255 -11.25 -30.26 11.62
N ILE A 1256 -11.64 -29.99 12.87
CA ILE A 1256 -12.10 -28.67 13.33
C ILE A 1256 -10.89 -27.91 13.88
N LEU A 1257 -10.54 -26.80 13.25
CA LEU A 1257 -9.54 -25.84 13.72
C LEU A 1257 -10.26 -24.64 14.34
N VAL A 1258 -9.86 -24.28 15.54
CA VAL A 1258 -10.33 -23.06 16.22
C VAL A 1258 -9.15 -22.11 16.40
N VAL A 1259 -9.33 -20.85 16.04
CA VAL A 1259 -8.31 -19.79 16.15
C VAL A 1259 -8.85 -18.62 16.93
N GLY A 1260 -8.15 -18.22 17.99
CA GLY A 1260 -8.45 -17.04 18.80
C GLY A 1260 -7.60 -15.85 18.35
N GLY A 1261 -8.23 -14.70 18.13
CA GLY A 1261 -7.54 -13.49 17.72
C GLY A 1261 -8.21 -12.21 18.20
N LYS A 1262 -7.64 -11.08 17.80
CA LYS A 1262 -8.04 -9.73 18.22
C LYS A 1262 -9.50 -9.40 17.92
N ARG A 1263 -10.06 -9.94 16.83
CA ARG A 1263 -11.45 -9.68 16.41
C ARG A 1263 -12.44 -10.74 16.92
N GLY A 1264 -11.96 -11.85 17.49
CA GLY A 1264 -12.81 -12.89 18.06
C GLY A 1264 -12.30 -14.31 17.84
N LEU A 1265 -13.21 -15.27 17.89
CA LEU A 1265 -12.98 -16.69 17.68
C LEU A 1265 -13.36 -17.10 16.24
N TYR A 1266 -12.42 -17.68 15.50
CA TYR A 1266 -12.61 -18.19 14.15
C TYR A 1266 -12.70 -19.71 14.18
N ASN A 1267 -13.73 -20.27 13.53
CA ASN A 1267 -13.96 -21.71 13.44
C ASN A 1267 -13.80 -22.14 11.98
N PHE A 1268 -12.96 -23.14 11.74
CA PHE A 1268 -12.72 -23.71 10.42
C PHE A 1268 -12.91 -25.22 10.48
N LYS A 1269 -13.50 -25.77 9.43
CA LYS A 1269 -13.47 -27.20 9.14
C LYS A 1269 -12.50 -27.44 7.99
N ILE A 1270 -11.56 -28.34 8.19
CA ILE A 1270 -10.58 -28.72 7.17
C ILE A 1270 -11.19 -29.81 6.31
N ILE A 1271 -11.24 -29.58 5.00
CA ILE A 1271 -11.55 -30.62 4.02
C ILE A 1271 -10.23 -30.97 3.32
N TYR A 1272 -9.85 -32.25 3.27
CA TYR A 1272 -8.57 -32.71 2.71
C TYR A 1272 -8.61 -33.05 1.23
#